data_AF-A0A4R8D7I9-F1
#
_entry.id   AF-A0A4R8D7I9-F1
#
_cell.length_a   1.000
_cell.length_b   1.000
_cell.length_c   1.000
_cell.angle_alpha   90.00
_cell.angle_beta   90.00
_cell.angle_gamma   90.00
#
_symmetry.space_group_name_H-M   'P 1'
#
loop_
_entity.id
_entity.type
_entity.pdbx_description
1 polymer ?
#
loop_
_entity_poly.entity_id
_entity_poly.type
_entity_poly.pdbx_seq_one_letter_code
_entity_poly.pdbx_strand_id
1 'polypeptide(L)'
;MSGRFLARILPAVLLTSVLAVPSAHAATMYPSGVGADLGPAPTTLGVQPAAGDDPAGLRTGTEQGRTYWQTNQAAGTGYLEFDVDGDYVDEIGTDDVLVTVTYLDSGSGTLQLQYDAKADPQQDTTDVLLTNTGQWKTGVFSLTGIAFTNRLGDADVRVFGSADITIAGLRISTAGASVQLGATPVQNGISPRAGDDASHLITGVQDGRPYWQTDHTAPAPGTNFFYLNVADTYLYENRGLVLVSVDYFDEGSGQFGLHYDSPGETIPDKFKNSEVVRYDDTRTWKTYTFALPDAVMTNRSNGGDFRIHNGDGAVDLKVAAVRVAKVATTLDVTEGLVDLIGQVTRTEKAAREGTRDGQYPVGSRAILQDAIDNAQAIASTPGVTDVQVKEALTTLQAKLDAFTASVVDTNFADDGTATASGGTGAAQVNDNDHETVWTGGADSWLQIDLGAPRPVNDVRVEWAEAYSPDYSVQVSNDGQTFVSVGRTGSPGGNQFSRTRFATVSARYVRVAMTGADSFAVKELQLRLAPVVAPTPRLVSTSSPTEDGVVADFDATQFGADRSGRRDSTKAIQQAIYACQDAGGGTVWLPAGQYRVTDTIEVHAFCSLRGDHGQKLGTGTVIVADLPSGDDGPSLFRIGGSAGVLGVTTYYPHQSASTPVPYNYTFEIPGGAWIGNENYMMATVSDVTMLNSYRGVGVSTMPNDHGNAPSSGQVHESTTIRNVRGTALFEGARAYNGADVGTWENVAFSNSYWSSAPAAFHPPSRAALDAWTRAHGTGLVLGDLEWDQFYRIALSDYAVGIHVVAGQRAQFTGSFLEPDVRRVGTGLLVDVMDDRWGMTLAGGRIEGGITNNSRGYVKITGTEVVGAQSGIIHRMSGSAPTYMQKPLPKPVQKLYVVEAPHGVGYLPAADATRAVQKVLDRAGREGGGIVYLPAGWYRIGAHLSVPAKVELRGASAVPNRDQGGASGGTVLQAFEGRGAGASATALLTLSGKGAGVRGLRVFYPQNNPAESVVSYPYAVRGHAGGNYVINAGFPNAWNGIDLSGDGVVVRKVAGAFFDHAIAIGPGRGGRVEGVLSNGNAVTRVGYQQPYWMNEGRIFELVIDKYMRKIAKIVTVEGASGLTLLNVFAYGFHDGLVVNSGQVDAFNLGTDNLGGDGHTVQVVSGDVEATNLARYNGATLSGPATLHNVMVINVVQRSIAVQANGNGTVKITGNESEPGTYEVGAQVTVTAAPGSDSVFRDWIVAGTVVSTAPSYTFTVSADQKLIANFTMK
;
A
#
# COMPACT_ATOMS: atom_id res chain seq x y z
N MET A 1 54.61 -33.80 64.54
CA MET A 1 53.36 -34.17 65.25
C MET A 1 52.30 -33.18 64.81
N SER A 2 51.06 -33.46 64.42
CA SER A 2 50.29 -34.63 63.98
C SER A 2 48.89 -34.06 63.67
N GLY A 3 48.22 -34.50 62.58
CA GLY A 3 46.77 -34.34 62.37
C GLY A 3 46.37 -33.29 61.32
N ARG A 4 45.97 -33.68 60.09
CA ARG A 4 44.60 -34.06 59.62
C ARG A 4 43.71 -32.80 59.43
N PHE A 5 42.99 -32.50 58.34
CA PHE A 5 42.54 -33.19 57.11
C PHE A 5 42.17 -32.11 56.04
N LEU A 6 42.00 -32.53 54.78
CA LEU A 6 41.67 -31.73 53.57
C LEU A 6 40.43 -30.81 53.68
N ALA A 7 40.51 -29.62 53.05
CA ALA A 7 39.47 -29.06 52.19
C ALA A 7 40.04 -27.92 51.30
N ARG A 8 40.08 -28.15 49.99
CA ARG A 8 40.23 -27.10 48.96
C ARG A 8 38.82 -26.66 48.56
N ILE A 9 38.51 -25.36 48.61
CA ILE A 9 37.34 -24.76 47.95
C ILE A 9 37.83 -23.57 47.13
N LEU A 10 37.56 -23.64 45.82
CA LEU A 10 37.76 -22.61 44.80
C LEU A 10 36.76 -21.45 45.01
N PRO A 11 37.12 -20.21 44.61
CA PRO A 11 36.18 -19.09 44.57
C PRO A 11 35.17 -19.23 43.43
N ALA A 12 33.96 -18.74 43.71
CA ALA A 12 32.76 -18.83 42.91
C ALA A 12 32.90 -18.27 41.48
N VAL A 13 32.60 -19.12 40.51
CA VAL A 13 32.22 -18.74 39.15
C VAL A 13 30.74 -18.38 39.20
N LEU A 14 30.42 -17.08 39.19
CA LEU A 14 29.10 -16.59 38.81
C LEU A 14 29.04 -16.61 37.27
N LEU A 15 28.66 -17.76 36.73
CA LEU A 15 28.20 -17.87 35.35
C LEU A 15 26.84 -17.15 35.28
N THR A 16 26.85 -16.00 34.61
CA THR A 16 25.68 -15.41 33.98
C THR A 16 25.12 -16.43 32.99
N SER A 17 24.14 -17.22 33.42
CA SER A 17 23.20 -17.85 32.50
C SER A 17 22.38 -16.73 31.89
N VAL A 18 22.78 -16.29 30.70
CA VAL A 18 21.86 -15.68 29.75
C VAL A 18 20.73 -16.70 29.61
N LEU A 19 19.54 -16.35 30.11
CA LEU A 19 18.33 -17.04 29.70
C LEU A 19 18.22 -16.77 28.21
N ALA A 20 18.71 -17.71 27.39
CA ALA A 20 18.18 -17.83 26.05
C ALA A 20 16.67 -18.02 26.24
N VAL A 21 15.90 -17.01 25.88
CA VAL A 21 14.45 -17.17 25.72
C VAL A 21 14.31 -18.35 24.77
N PRO A 22 13.66 -19.47 25.15
CA PRO A 22 13.43 -20.53 24.20
C PRO A 22 12.65 -19.91 23.05
N SER A 23 13.21 -20.00 21.84
CA SER A 23 12.52 -19.72 20.59
C SER A 23 11.15 -20.38 20.63
N ALA A 24 10.10 -19.64 20.28
CA ALA A 24 8.68 -19.99 20.37
C ALA A 24 8.27 -21.21 19.50
N HIS A 25 8.82 -22.40 19.79
CA HIS A 25 8.51 -23.67 19.11
C HIS A 25 7.20 -24.31 19.60
N ALA A 26 6.63 -23.82 20.71
CA ALA A 26 5.66 -24.55 21.54
C ALA A 26 4.18 -24.18 21.30
N ALA A 27 3.87 -22.93 20.93
CA ALA A 27 2.50 -22.46 20.70
C ALA A 27 1.83 -23.03 19.43
N THR A 28 2.56 -23.85 18.66
CA THR A 28 2.18 -24.34 17.34
C THR A 28 1.49 -25.69 17.33
N MET A 29 1.55 -26.51 18.39
CA MET A 29 1.03 -27.89 18.34
C MET A 29 -0.50 -27.98 18.50
N TYR A 30 -1.04 -27.29 19.51
CA TYR A 30 -2.47 -27.30 19.84
C TYR A 30 -3.05 -25.87 19.75
N PRO A 31 -3.11 -25.25 18.55
CA PRO A 31 -3.47 -23.83 18.41
C PRO A 31 -4.89 -23.50 18.90
N SER A 32 -5.80 -24.50 18.91
CA SER A 32 -7.16 -24.38 19.46
C SER A 32 -7.33 -24.96 20.86
N GLY A 33 -6.24 -25.38 21.50
CA GLY A 33 -6.22 -26.11 22.76
C GLY A 33 -6.41 -27.63 22.60
N VAL A 34 -6.60 -28.29 23.74
CA VAL A 34 -6.72 -29.76 23.86
C VAL A 34 -8.13 -30.14 24.33
N GLY A 35 -8.51 -31.41 24.20
CA GLY A 35 -9.82 -31.84 24.68
C GLY A 35 -10.22 -33.27 24.33
N ALA A 36 -11.45 -33.59 24.70
CA ALA A 36 -12.07 -34.88 24.46
C ALA A 36 -13.55 -34.73 24.08
N ASP A 37 -13.97 -35.42 23.02
CA ASP A 37 -15.37 -35.67 22.69
C ASP A 37 -15.76 -37.05 23.20
N LEU A 38 -16.78 -37.09 24.06
CA LEU A 38 -17.14 -38.26 24.83
C LEU A 38 -18.19 -39.11 24.11
N GLY A 39 -18.07 -40.42 24.23
CA GLY A 39 -18.94 -41.41 23.61
C GLY A 39 -18.44 -42.83 23.85
N PRO A 40 -19.05 -43.85 23.22
CA PRO A 40 -18.61 -45.25 23.38
C PRO A 40 -17.13 -45.47 23.02
N ALA A 41 -16.61 -44.70 22.07
CA ALA A 41 -15.20 -44.55 21.76
C ALA A 41 -14.89 -43.05 21.73
N PRO A 42 -14.32 -42.47 22.81
CA PRO A 42 -14.00 -41.05 22.84
C PRO A 42 -13.01 -40.67 21.72
N THR A 43 -13.16 -39.47 21.17
CA THR A 43 -12.14 -38.84 20.33
C THR A 43 -11.35 -37.87 21.21
N THR A 44 -10.03 -37.95 21.20
CA THR A 44 -9.16 -37.21 22.12
C THR A 44 -8.05 -36.48 21.38
N LEU A 45 -7.60 -35.37 21.94
CA LEU A 45 -6.43 -34.61 21.49
C LEU A 45 -5.81 -33.98 22.74
N GLY A 46 -4.68 -34.50 23.21
CA GLY A 46 -3.98 -33.97 24.39
C GLY A 46 -4.76 -34.05 25.72
N VAL A 47 -5.90 -34.76 25.75
CA VAL A 47 -6.69 -35.01 26.96
C VAL A 47 -7.20 -36.45 26.94
N GLN A 48 -6.88 -37.21 27.99
CA GLN A 48 -7.34 -38.57 28.17
C GLN A 48 -8.48 -38.62 29.20
N PRO A 49 -9.72 -38.94 28.78
CA PRO A 49 -10.85 -39.02 29.71
C PRO A 49 -10.94 -40.40 30.40
N ALA A 50 -11.34 -40.40 31.66
CA ALA A 50 -11.67 -41.58 32.45
C ALA A 50 -12.94 -41.33 33.31
N ALA A 51 -13.59 -42.40 33.78
CA ALA A 51 -14.76 -42.32 34.64
C ALA A 51 -14.41 -42.90 36.01
N GLY A 52 -14.48 -42.08 37.06
CA GLY A 52 -13.80 -42.21 38.36
C GLY A 52 -13.72 -43.58 39.06
N ASP A 53 -14.19 -43.66 40.31
CA ASP A 53 -13.86 -44.80 41.20
C ASP A 53 -14.40 -46.17 40.74
N ASP A 54 -15.50 -46.19 39.99
CA ASP A 54 -16.04 -47.40 39.34
C ASP A 54 -16.41 -47.11 37.87
N PRO A 55 -15.53 -47.38 36.90
CA PRO A 55 -15.80 -47.17 35.49
C PRO A 55 -16.97 -48.00 34.94
N ALA A 56 -17.34 -49.12 35.61
CA ALA A 56 -18.40 -50.01 35.14
C ALA A 56 -19.80 -49.38 35.27
N GLY A 57 -19.96 -48.35 36.10
CA GLY A 57 -21.22 -47.61 36.27
C GLY A 57 -21.45 -46.50 35.23
N LEU A 58 -20.43 -46.17 34.42
CA LEU A 58 -20.49 -45.14 33.38
C LEU A 58 -21.58 -45.46 32.35
N ARG A 59 -22.43 -44.48 32.04
CA ARG A 59 -23.44 -44.60 30.99
C ARG A 59 -23.02 -43.81 29.76
N THR A 60 -23.03 -44.44 28.59
CA THR A 60 -22.76 -43.77 27.31
C THR A 60 -23.98 -43.83 26.41
N GLY A 61 -24.21 -42.79 25.61
CA GLY A 61 -25.32 -42.78 24.67
C GLY A 61 -25.22 -41.65 23.65
N THR A 62 -26.31 -41.41 22.94
CA THR A 62 -26.49 -40.27 22.03
C THR A 62 -27.77 -39.56 22.39
N GLU A 63 -27.70 -38.25 22.62
CA GLU A 63 -28.84 -37.40 22.94
C GLU A 63 -28.81 -36.16 22.04
N GLN A 64 -29.91 -35.88 21.34
CA GLN A 64 -30.02 -34.75 20.39
C GLN A 64 -28.88 -34.72 19.35
N GLY A 65 -28.43 -35.90 18.91
CA GLY A 65 -27.37 -36.05 17.89
C GLY A 65 -25.94 -35.92 18.43
N ARG A 66 -25.73 -35.72 19.75
CA ARG A 66 -24.41 -35.68 20.38
C ARG A 66 -24.17 -36.92 21.23
N THR A 67 -23.00 -37.53 21.10
CA THR A 67 -22.59 -38.62 21.99
C THR A 67 -22.20 -38.07 23.36
N TYR A 68 -22.32 -38.89 24.41
CA TYR A 68 -22.06 -38.44 25.77
C TYR A 68 -21.58 -39.55 26.70
N TRP A 69 -21.01 -39.11 27.82
CA TRP A 69 -20.82 -39.85 29.05
C TRP A 69 -21.72 -39.26 30.16
N GLN A 70 -22.37 -40.13 30.93
CA GLN A 70 -23.22 -39.75 32.05
C GLN A 70 -22.75 -40.47 33.31
N THR A 71 -22.58 -39.71 34.39
CA THR A 71 -22.25 -40.26 35.71
C THR A 71 -23.40 -41.11 36.26
N ASN A 72 -23.09 -42.01 37.19
CA ASN A 72 -24.08 -42.83 37.87
C ASN A 72 -23.67 -42.96 39.33
N GLN A 73 -23.97 -41.92 40.12
CA GLN A 73 -23.59 -41.83 41.52
C GLN A 73 -24.09 -43.03 42.33
N ALA A 74 -25.25 -43.58 41.98
CA ALA A 74 -25.81 -44.77 42.62
C ALA A 74 -25.00 -46.06 42.36
N ALA A 75 -24.19 -46.10 41.30
CA ALA A 75 -23.30 -47.20 40.95
C ALA A 75 -21.82 -46.89 41.22
N GLY A 76 -21.50 -45.81 41.95
CA GLY A 76 -20.13 -45.45 42.32
C GLY A 76 -19.36 -44.60 41.29
N THR A 77 -19.94 -44.31 40.12
CA THR A 77 -19.33 -43.42 39.10
C THR A 77 -19.75 -41.97 39.35
N GLY A 78 -19.14 -41.33 40.36
CA GLY A 78 -19.56 -39.99 40.83
C GLY A 78 -19.01 -38.80 40.04
N TYR A 79 -17.92 -38.98 39.28
CA TYR A 79 -17.20 -37.93 38.59
C TYR A 79 -16.52 -38.46 37.32
N LEU A 80 -16.14 -37.54 36.42
CA LEU A 80 -15.34 -37.80 35.23
C LEU A 80 -13.97 -37.14 35.39
N GLU A 81 -12.91 -37.85 35.03
CA GLU A 81 -11.52 -37.42 35.09
C GLU A 81 -10.98 -37.11 33.69
N PHE A 82 -10.09 -36.14 33.62
CA PHE A 82 -9.40 -35.72 32.41
C PHE A 82 -7.92 -35.49 32.77
N ASP A 83 -7.07 -36.35 32.24
CA ASP A 83 -5.61 -36.24 32.32
C ASP A 83 -5.13 -35.45 31.11
N VAL A 84 -4.36 -34.38 31.33
CA VAL A 84 -3.91 -33.47 30.28
C VAL A 84 -2.50 -33.86 29.88
N ASP A 85 -2.23 -33.87 28.59
CA ASP A 85 -0.90 -34.19 28.08
C ASP A 85 0.14 -33.22 28.66
N GLY A 86 1.16 -33.77 29.33
CA GLY A 86 2.23 -32.99 29.94
C GLY A 86 2.98 -32.12 28.92
N ASP A 87 3.04 -32.54 27.66
CA ASP A 87 3.60 -31.73 26.58
C ASP A 87 2.80 -30.43 26.39
N TYR A 88 1.46 -30.48 26.43
CA TYR A 88 0.63 -29.28 26.37
C TYR A 88 0.85 -28.37 27.59
N VAL A 89 0.99 -28.94 28.78
CA VAL A 89 1.20 -28.20 30.04
C VAL A 89 2.56 -27.47 30.03
N ASP A 90 3.62 -28.15 29.59
CA ASP A 90 4.95 -27.57 29.49
C ASP A 90 5.03 -26.46 28.42
N GLU A 91 4.16 -26.51 27.41
CA GLU A 91 4.19 -25.64 26.22
C GLU A 91 3.36 -24.34 26.34
N ILE A 92 2.25 -24.33 27.09
CA ILE A 92 1.31 -23.19 27.11
C ILE A 92 1.86 -21.89 27.72
N GLY A 93 2.97 -21.94 28.48
CA GLY A 93 3.67 -20.75 29.00
C GLY A 93 2.84 -19.85 29.93
N THR A 94 1.66 -20.31 30.36
CA THR A 94 0.73 -19.63 31.25
C THR A 94 0.16 -20.63 32.25
N ASP A 95 -0.10 -20.15 33.47
CA ASP A 95 -0.80 -20.95 34.49
C ASP A 95 -2.33 -20.70 34.46
N ASP A 96 -2.79 -19.86 33.54
CA ASP A 96 -4.20 -19.50 33.40
C ASP A 96 -4.79 -20.16 32.15
N VAL A 97 -5.78 -21.03 32.34
CA VAL A 97 -6.47 -21.75 31.26
C VAL A 97 -7.98 -21.59 31.37
N LEU A 98 -8.67 -21.71 30.23
CA LEU A 98 -10.12 -21.74 30.16
C LEU A 98 -10.57 -23.17 29.84
N VAL A 99 -11.39 -23.75 30.71
CA VAL A 99 -12.02 -25.04 30.46
C VAL A 99 -13.46 -24.83 30.06
N THR A 100 -13.84 -25.39 28.92
CA THR A 100 -15.24 -25.44 28.49
C THR A 100 -15.75 -26.86 28.57
N VAL A 101 -16.94 -27.02 29.15
CA VAL A 101 -17.60 -28.32 29.31
C VAL A 101 -18.94 -28.25 28.60
N THR A 102 -19.13 -29.11 27.60
CA THR A 102 -20.42 -29.24 26.92
C THR A 102 -21.28 -30.23 27.69
N TYR A 103 -22.36 -29.75 28.31
CA TYR A 103 -23.22 -30.54 29.19
C TYR A 103 -24.69 -30.44 28.78
N LEU A 104 -25.48 -31.47 29.09
CA LEU A 104 -26.93 -31.42 28.92
C LEU A 104 -27.55 -30.76 30.16
N ASP A 105 -28.21 -29.62 29.97
CA ASP A 105 -28.83 -28.85 31.06
C ASP A 105 -30.16 -29.48 31.50
N SER A 106 -30.07 -30.58 32.24
CA SER A 106 -31.21 -31.34 32.76
C SER A 106 -31.21 -31.37 34.29
N GLY A 107 -32.37 -31.14 34.91
CA GLY A 107 -32.54 -31.11 36.37
C GLY A 107 -32.16 -29.79 37.03
N SER A 108 -32.12 -29.78 38.36
CA SER A 108 -31.92 -28.57 39.19
C SER A 108 -30.68 -28.64 40.09
N GLY A 109 -29.63 -29.33 39.62
CA GLY A 109 -28.36 -29.53 40.33
C GLY A 109 -27.27 -28.52 39.96
N THR A 110 -26.03 -28.85 40.29
CA THR A 110 -24.83 -28.10 39.87
C THR A 110 -23.95 -28.93 38.94
N LEU A 111 -23.24 -28.25 38.04
CA LEU A 111 -22.06 -28.75 37.36
C LEU A 111 -20.85 -28.10 38.03
N GLN A 112 -19.93 -28.93 38.53
CA GLN A 112 -18.80 -28.55 39.35
C GLN A 112 -17.52 -29.03 38.69
N LEU A 113 -16.45 -28.25 38.83
CA LEU A 113 -15.13 -28.59 38.31
C LEU A 113 -14.07 -28.35 39.38
N GLN A 114 -13.24 -29.37 39.58
CA GLN A 114 -12.06 -29.38 40.45
C GLN A 114 -10.80 -29.64 39.60
N TYR A 115 -9.66 -29.09 39.99
CA TYR A 115 -8.42 -29.22 39.23
C TYR A 115 -7.15 -29.23 40.09
N ASP A 116 -6.06 -29.74 39.49
CA ASP A 116 -4.72 -29.71 40.07
C ASP A 116 -4.08 -28.31 39.92
N ALA A 117 -4.21 -27.46 40.95
CA ALA A 117 -3.57 -26.15 41.02
C ALA A 117 -2.24 -26.21 41.78
N LYS A 118 -1.31 -25.29 41.49
CA LYS A 118 0.00 -25.21 42.19
C LYS A 118 -0.15 -25.12 43.70
N ALA A 119 -1.12 -24.35 44.17
CA ALA A 119 -1.38 -24.13 45.59
C ALA A 119 -2.16 -25.29 46.24
N ASP A 120 -3.10 -25.90 45.51
CA ASP A 120 -3.97 -26.96 46.01
C ASP A 120 -4.27 -27.97 44.88
N PRO A 121 -3.88 -29.25 45.02
CA PRO A 121 -4.15 -30.27 44.03
C PRO A 121 -5.64 -30.62 43.87
N GLN A 122 -6.53 -30.09 44.74
CA GLN A 122 -7.99 -30.27 44.68
C GLN A 122 -8.71 -28.92 44.69
N GLN A 123 -8.25 -27.96 43.89
CA GLN A 123 -8.83 -26.62 43.84
C GLN A 123 -10.21 -26.66 43.16
N ASP A 124 -11.25 -26.20 43.85
CA ASP A 124 -12.59 -26.06 43.28
C ASP A 124 -12.76 -24.73 42.52
N THR A 125 -13.60 -24.75 41.48
CA THR A 125 -14.05 -23.57 40.73
C THR A 125 -15.44 -23.10 41.18
N THR A 126 -15.97 -22.03 40.56
CA THR A 126 -17.36 -21.62 40.81
C THR A 126 -18.33 -22.56 40.09
N ASP A 127 -19.30 -23.10 40.83
CA ASP A 127 -20.32 -23.99 40.29
C ASP A 127 -21.18 -23.33 39.20
N VAL A 128 -21.52 -24.11 38.18
CA VAL A 128 -22.55 -23.77 37.18
C VAL A 128 -23.89 -24.34 37.63
N LEU A 129 -24.89 -23.49 37.82
CA LEU A 129 -26.25 -23.91 38.17
C LEU A 129 -27.00 -24.49 36.96
N LEU A 130 -27.56 -25.69 37.11
CA LEU A 130 -28.44 -26.29 36.11
C LEU A 130 -29.83 -25.65 36.19
N THR A 131 -30.36 -25.27 35.04
CA THR A 131 -31.63 -24.55 34.89
C THR A 131 -32.73 -25.38 34.24
N ASN A 132 -32.45 -26.65 33.96
CA ASN A 132 -33.38 -27.62 33.37
C ASN A 132 -33.97 -27.21 32.01
N THR A 133 -33.18 -26.58 31.14
CA THR A 133 -33.65 -26.21 29.80
C THR A 133 -33.81 -27.41 28.85
N GLY A 134 -33.21 -28.56 29.18
CA GLY A 134 -33.21 -29.76 28.34
C GLY A 134 -32.41 -29.60 27.04
N GLN A 135 -31.55 -28.58 26.96
CA GLN A 135 -30.69 -28.30 25.80
C GLN A 135 -29.22 -28.51 26.17
N TRP A 136 -28.39 -28.81 25.18
CA TRP A 136 -26.94 -28.78 25.33
C TRP A 136 -26.46 -27.33 25.56
N LYS A 137 -25.65 -27.14 26.59
CA LYS A 137 -25.04 -25.87 26.98
C LYS A 137 -23.53 -26.03 27.14
N THR A 138 -22.82 -24.90 27.15
CA THR A 138 -21.38 -24.84 27.43
C THR A 138 -21.17 -24.13 28.76
N GLY A 139 -20.62 -24.85 29.74
CA GLY A 139 -20.09 -24.27 30.98
C GLY A 139 -18.67 -23.77 30.74
N VAL A 140 -18.32 -22.60 31.25
CA VAL A 140 -16.98 -22.02 31.11
C VAL A 140 -16.38 -21.83 32.50
N PHE A 141 -15.21 -22.41 32.71
CA PHE A 141 -14.46 -22.39 33.96
C PHE A 141 -13.12 -21.69 33.72
N SER A 142 -12.84 -20.64 34.48
CA SER A 142 -11.54 -19.97 34.47
C SER A 142 -10.68 -20.57 35.58
N LEU A 143 -9.52 -21.09 35.19
CA LEU A 143 -8.58 -21.78 36.05
C LEU A 143 -7.32 -20.95 36.11
N THR A 144 -6.81 -20.72 37.32
CA THR A 144 -5.65 -19.85 37.54
C THR A 144 -4.62 -20.55 38.40
N GLY A 145 -3.34 -20.43 38.04
CA GLY A 145 -2.29 -21.09 38.79
C GLY A 145 -2.30 -22.62 38.65
N ILE A 146 -2.65 -23.16 37.48
CA ILE A 146 -2.67 -24.62 37.24
C ILE A 146 -1.29 -25.23 37.49
N ALA A 147 -1.27 -26.45 38.04
CA ALA A 147 -0.08 -27.30 38.08
C ALA A 147 -0.14 -28.38 37.00
N PHE A 148 -1.30 -29.04 36.87
CA PHE A 148 -1.52 -30.18 35.97
C PHE A 148 -0.37 -31.19 36.01
N THR A 149 -0.12 -31.71 37.22
CA THR A 149 0.95 -32.66 37.55
C THR A 149 0.38 -34.00 38.02
N ASN A 150 -0.86 -34.29 37.62
CA ASN A 150 -1.55 -35.55 37.87
C ASN A 150 -1.79 -35.84 39.37
N ARG A 151 -1.84 -34.79 40.21
CA ARG A 151 -2.02 -34.94 41.67
C ARG A 151 -3.48 -35.18 42.08
N LEU A 152 -4.39 -35.25 41.11
CA LEU A 152 -5.82 -35.51 41.30
C LEU A 152 -6.16 -36.97 40.95
N GLY A 153 -5.39 -37.93 41.48
CA GLY A 153 -5.62 -39.36 41.23
C GLY A 153 -5.21 -39.81 39.82
N ASP A 154 -4.01 -39.41 39.38
CA ASP A 154 -3.49 -39.60 38.02
C ASP A 154 -4.21 -38.78 36.92
N ALA A 155 -5.06 -37.81 37.30
CA ALA A 155 -5.71 -36.84 36.42
C ALA A 155 -5.40 -35.40 36.84
N ASP A 156 -5.82 -34.43 36.01
CA ASP A 156 -5.62 -32.99 36.25
C ASP A 156 -6.92 -32.22 36.46
N VAL A 157 -8.02 -32.69 35.86
CA VAL A 157 -9.34 -32.06 35.96
C VAL A 157 -10.39 -33.12 36.30
N ARG A 158 -11.27 -32.81 37.25
CA ARG A 158 -12.47 -33.58 37.58
C ARG A 158 -13.73 -32.76 37.36
N VAL A 159 -14.71 -33.36 36.70
CA VAL A 159 -16.03 -32.78 36.48
C VAL A 159 -17.09 -33.66 37.17
N PHE A 160 -17.92 -33.04 38.00
CA PHE A 160 -18.95 -33.73 38.80
C PHE A 160 -20.15 -32.81 39.03
N GLY A 161 -21.13 -33.28 39.79
CA GLY A 161 -22.31 -32.47 40.11
C GLY A 161 -23.05 -32.95 41.34
N SER A 162 -23.95 -32.12 41.84
CA SER A 162 -24.83 -32.47 42.97
C SER A 162 -25.86 -33.57 42.64
N ALA A 163 -25.92 -34.00 41.37
CA ALA A 163 -26.70 -35.11 40.83
C ALA A 163 -25.97 -35.67 39.59
N ASP A 164 -26.50 -36.73 38.98
CA ASP A 164 -25.91 -37.28 37.75
C ASP A 164 -25.84 -36.24 36.63
N ILE A 165 -24.65 -36.03 36.08
CA ILE A 165 -24.37 -35.08 34.99
C ILE A 165 -24.15 -35.83 33.68
N THR A 166 -24.52 -35.20 32.57
CA THR A 166 -24.35 -35.74 31.21
C THR A 166 -23.46 -34.79 30.40
N ILE A 167 -22.27 -35.26 30.03
CA ILE A 167 -21.21 -34.48 29.37
C ILE A 167 -20.92 -35.04 27.98
N ALA A 168 -20.94 -34.18 26.96
CA ALA A 168 -20.61 -34.53 25.59
C ALA A 168 -19.13 -34.30 25.25
N GLY A 169 -18.47 -33.38 25.94
CA GLY A 169 -17.07 -33.10 25.70
C GLY A 169 -16.50 -32.01 26.59
N LEU A 170 -15.18 -31.95 26.63
CA LEU A 170 -14.39 -30.97 27.37
C LEU A 170 -13.31 -30.39 26.45
N ARG A 171 -13.06 -29.09 26.55
CA ARG A 171 -11.92 -28.40 25.91
C ARG A 171 -11.15 -27.60 26.95
N ILE A 172 -9.84 -27.59 26.83
CA ILE A 172 -8.92 -26.76 27.59
C ILE A 172 -8.21 -25.86 26.59
N SER A 173 -8.41 -24.56 26.71
CA SER A 173 -7.87 -23.56 25.78
C SER A 173 -7.14 -22.48 26.56
N THR A 174 -6.13 -21.89 25.95
CA THR A 174 -5.43 -20.70 26.45
C THR A 174 -5.75 -19.48 25.58
N ALA A 175 -5.46 -18.30 26.10
CA ALA A 175 -5.56 -17.08 25.31
C ALA A 175 -4.42 -17.02 24.30
N GLY A 176 -4.71 -17.33 23.03
CA GLY A 176 -3.75 -17.19 21.92
C GLY A 176 -3.56 -15.75 21.44
N ALA A 177 -4.41 -14.82 21.88
CA ALA A 177 -4.19 -13.39 21.67
C ALA A 177 -4.57 -12.59 22.93
N SER A 178 -3.80 -11.54 23.24
CA SER A 178 -4.04 -10.65 24.36
C SER A 178 -3.55 -9.23 24.12
N VAL A 179 -4.06 -8.31 24.92
CA VAL A 179 -3.51 -6.96 25.05
C VAL A 179 -3.62 -6.49 26.49
N GLN A 180 -2.54 -5.94 27.01
CA GLN A 180 -2.55 -5.16 28.24
C GLN A 180 -2.67 -3.68 27.87
N LEU A 181 -3.71 -3.02 28.36
CA LEU A 181 -4.01 -1.63 28.07
C LEU A 181 -3.25 -0.68 29.01
N GLY A 182 -3.09 0.56 28.59
CA GLY A 182 -2.32 1.57 29.31
C GLY A 182 -1.90 2.72 28.40
N ALA A 183 -1.12 3.66 28.92
CA ALA A 183 -0.57 4.77 28.13
C ALA A 183 0.20 4.27 26.88
N THR A 184 0.88 3.14 27.01
CA THR A 184 1.46 2.37 25.91
C THR A 184 0.96 0.92 26.02
N PRO A 185 -0.03 0.50 25.22
CA PRO A 185 -0.54 -0.86 25.27
C PRO A 185 0.54 -1.89 24.90
N VAL A 186 0.60 -3.00 25.64
CA VAL A 186 1.44 -4.16 25.30
C VAL A 186 0.57 -5.15 24.54
N GLN A 187 0.80 -5.25 23.24
CA GLN A 187 -0.02 -6.04 22.31
C GLN A 187 0.62 -7.41 22.07
N ASN A 188 -0.21 -8.46 22.09
CA ASN A 188 0.16 -9.80 21.67
C ASN A 188 -0.98 -10.38 20.82
N GLY A 189 -0.99 -10.09 19.52
CA GLY A 189 -2.04 -10.55 18.60
C GLY A 189 -3.39 -9.84 18.72
N ILE A 190 -3.50 -8.76 19.53
CA ILE A 190 -4.65 -7.86 19.55
C ILE A 190 -4.18 -6.41 19.41
N SER A 191 -4.67 -5.71 18.39
CA SER A 191 -4.48 -4.27 18.17
C SER A 191 -5.67 -3.48 18.73
N PRO A 192 -5.49 -2.69 19.80
CA PRO A 192 -6.55 -1.88 20.38
C PRO A 192 -6.64 -0.49 19.72
N ARG A 193 -7.86 0.03 19.57
CA ARG A 193 -8.13 1.43 19.20
C ARG A 193 -9.17 2.04 20.13
N ALA A 194 -8.83 3.21 20.68
CA ALA A 194 -9.71 3.95 21.59
C ALA A 194 -10.75 4.76 20.80
N GLY A 195 -11.98 4.26 20.76
CA GLY A 195 -13.12 4.94 20.13
C GLY A 195 -12.95 5.24 18.63
N ASP A 196 -13.78 6.17 18.16
CA ASP A 196 -13.64 6.82 16.85
C ASP A 196 -12.70 8.04 16.93
N ASP A 197 -12.45 8.56 18.14
CA ASP A 197 -11.43 9.58 18.45
C ASP A 197 -10.70 9.19 19.75
N ALA A 198 -9.37 9.11 19.65
CA ALA A 198 -8.46 8.75 20.75
C ALA A 198 -7.98 9.96 21.56
N SER A 199 -8.27 11.19 21.14
CA SER A 199 -7.80 12.43 21.77
C SER A 199 -8.28 12.62 23.21
N HIS A 200 -9.33 11.90 23.59
CA HIS A 200 -9.96 11.92 24.91
C HIS A 200 -9.78 10.63 25.71
N LEU A 201 -8.89 9.73 25.26
CA LEU A 201 -8.61 8.48 25.99
C LEU A 201 -8.04 8.78 27.38
N ILE A 202 -8.75 8.31 28.40
CA ILE A 202 -8.25 8.33 29.78
C ILE A 202 -7.42 7.06 30.03
N THR A 203 -6.18 7.24 30.47
CA THR A 203 -5.31 6.15 30.92
C THR A 203 -4.84 6.39 32.34
N GLY A 204 -4.52 5.32 33.05
CA GLY A 204 -4.02 5.40 34.42
C GLY A 204 -3.42 4.09 34.90
N VAL A 205 -3.01 4.05 36.17
CA VAL A 205 -2.57 2.85 36.86
C VAL A 205 -3.35 2.73 38.16
N GLN A 206 -4.04 1.60 38.35
CA GLN A 206 -4.82 1.28 39.55
C GLN A 206 -4.34 -0.06 40.11
N ASP A 207 -3.91 -0.08 41.37
CA ASP A 207 -3.34 -1.25 42.05
C ASP A 207 -2.18 -1.91 41.26
N GLY A 208 -1.33 -1.08 40.66
CA GLY A 208 -0.19 -1.51 39.85
C GLY A 208 -0.55 -2.01 38.44
N ARG A 209 -1.83 -2.01 38.06
CA ARG A 209 -2.30 -2.39 36.72
C ARG A 209 -2.60 -1.16 35.86
N PRO A 210 -1.94 -0.99 34.70
CA PRO A 210 -2.31 0.06 33.75
C PRO A 210 -3.68 -0.22 33.14
N TYR A 211 -4.42 0.83 32.77
CA TYR A 211 -5.77 0.71 32.22
C TYR A 211 -6.12 1.79 31.20
N TRP A 212 -7.14 1.50 30.39
CA TRP A 212 -7.93 2.47 29.64
C TRP A 212 -9.30 2.67 30.32
N GLN A 213 -9.82 3.88 30.29
CA GLN A 213 -11.12 4.22 30.85
C GLN A 213 -11.99 4.92 29.80
N THR A 214 -13.26 4.53 29.71
CA THR A 214 -14.23 5.21 28.85
C THR A 214 -14.48 6.63 29.37
N ASP A 215 -14.87 7.55 28.49
CA ASP A 215 -15.24 8.90 28.91
C ASP A 215 -16.52 9.35 28.20
N HIS A 216 -17.65 9.15 28.88
CA HIS A 216 -18.96 9.61 28.40
C HIS A 216 -19.17 11.12 28.57
N THR A 217 -18.27 11.82 29.26
CA THR A 217 -18.32 13.28 29.41
C THR A 217 -17.65 14.04 28.27
N ALA A 218 -16.86 13.35 27.45
CA ALA A 218 -16.22 13.92 26.26
C ALA A 218 -17.25 14.27 25.16
N PRO A 219 -17.08 15.40 24.45
CA PRO A 219 -17.94 15.76 23.33
C PRO A 219 -17.85 14.72 22.20
N ALA A 220 -18.98 14.42 21.56
CA ALA A 220 -19.00 13.45 20.46
C ALA A 220 -18.09 13.88 19.29
N PRO A 221 -17.32 12.94 18.69
CA PRO A 221 -17.23 11.52 19.02
C PRO A 221 -16.36 11.24 20.26
N GLY A 222 -16.96 10.79 21.37
CA GLY A 222 -16.24 10.48 22.62
C GLY A 222 -15.70 9.05 22.65
N THR A 223 -14.85 8.72 23.62
CA THR A 223 -14.26 7.39 23.81
C THR A 223 -15.23 6.44 24.55
N ASN A 224 -16.38 6.17 23.93
CA ASN A 224 -17.44 5.31 24.49
C ASN A 224 -17.25 3.82 24.16
N PHE A 225 -16.32 3.51 23.26
CA PHE A 225 -16.01 2.16 22.80
C PHE A 225 -14.51 1.92 22.82
N PHE A 226 -14.10 0.69 23.10
CA PHE A 226 -12.76 0.22 22.78
C PHE A 226 -12.87 -0.80 21.67
N TYR A 227 -12.27 -0.51 20.52
CA TYR A 227 -12.21 -1.41 19.37
C TYR A 227 -11.00 -2.32 19.53
N LEU A 228 -11.17 -3.61 19.26
CA LEU A 228 -10.12 -4.62 19.34
C LEU A 228 -10.09 -5.36 18.00
N ASN A 229 -8.93 -5.38 17.35
CA ASN A 229 -8.68 -6.19 16.16
C ASN A 229 -7.76 -7.34 16.53
N VAL A 230 -8.25 -8.56 16.43
CA VAL A 230 -7.44 -9.77 16.59
C VAL A 230 -6.61 -9.94 15.31
N ALA A 231 -5.42 -10.51 15.41
CA ALA A 231 -4.62 -10.78 14.23
C ALA A 231 -5.31 -11.86 13.36
N ASP A 232 -5.54 -11.56 12.08
CA ASP A 232 -6.12 -12.50 11.11
C ASP A 232 -5.33 -13.81 11.00
N THR A 233 -4.03 -13.77 11.32
CA THR A 233 -3.16 -14.96 11.37
C THR A 233 -3.51 -15.92 12.50
N TYR A 234 -4.29 -15.48 13.49
CA TYR A 234 -4.77 -16.30 14.61
C TYR A 234 -6.26 -16.62 14.47
N LEU A 235 -7.11 -15.62 14.17
CA LEU A 235 -8.55 -15.81 14.00
C LEU A 235 -9.07 -14.94 12.86
N TYR A 236 -9.48 -15.58 11.76
CA TYR A 236 -10.21 -14.95 10.66
C TYR A 236 -11.22 -15.94 10.06
N GLU A 237 -12.41 -15.47 9.73
CA GLU A 237 -13.52 -16.31 9.26
C GLU A 237 -13.80 -17.52 10.16
N ASN A 238 -13.63 -17.36 11.47
CA ASN A 238 -13.89 -18.43 12.41
C ASN A 238 -15.37 -18.88 12.38
N ARG A 239 -15.62 -20.17 12.64
CA ARG A 239 -16.97 -20.77 12.69
C ARG A 239 -17.26 -21.45 14.03
N GLY A 240 -16.29 -21.46 14.93
CA GLY A 240 -16.36 -22.08 16.25
C GLY A 240 -16.63 -21.09 17.38
N LEU A 241 -16.67 -21.60 18.62
CA LEU A 241 -16.78 -20.79 19.82
C LEU A 241 -15.51 -19.96 20.05
N VAL A 242 -15.67 -18.68 20.33
CA VAL A 242 -14.58 -17.79 20.78
C VAL A 242 -14.86 -17.31 22.20
N LEU A 243 -13.84 -17.34 23.06
CA LEU A 243 -13.93 -16.80 24.40
C LEU A 243 -13.19 -15.46 24.47
N VAL A 244 -13.85 -14.43 25.01
CA VAL A 244 -13.25 -13.11 25.22
C VAL A 244 -13.27 -12.78 26.70
N SER A 245 -12.09 -12.75 27.33
CA SER A 245 -11.94 -12.36 28.73
C SER A 245 -11.57 -10.89 28.86
N VAL A 246 -12.26 -10.16 29.72
CA VAL A 246 -12.04 -8.73 29.99
C VAL A 246 -11.71 -8.54 31.46
N ASP A 247 -10.53 -7.99 31.76
CA ASP A 247 -10.14 -7.58 33.10
C ASP A 247 -10.62 -6.14 33.34
N TYR A 248 -11.62 -5.98 34.20
CA TYR A 248 -12.26 -4.70 34.51
C TYR A 248 -12.17 -4.35 35.99
N PHE A 249 -12.18 -3.05 36.31
CA PHE A 249 -12.23 -2.57 37.68
C PHE A 249 -13.69 -2.39 38.11
N ASP A 250 -14.11 -3.12 39.15
CA ASP A 250 -15.49 -3.15 39.64
C ASP A 250 -15.80 -1.92 40.51
N GLU A 251 -16.06 -0.78 39.88
CA GLU A 251 -16.28 0.51 40.53
C GLU A 251 -17.56 1.22 40.05
N GLY A 252 -18.36 1.72 40.99
CA GLY A 252 -19.49 2.61 40.70
C GLY A 252 -20.81 1.92 40.28
N SER A 253 -20.87 0.59 40.29
CA SER A 253 -22.07 -0.21 39.96
C SER A 253 -22.57 -0.01 38.53
N GLY A 254 -21.73 -0.35 37.55
CA GLY A 254 -21.99 -0.18 36.12
C GLY A 254 -22.38 -1.45 35.37
N GLN A 255 -22.33 -1.37 34.05
CA GLN A 255 -22.53 -2.52 33.16
C GLN A 255 -21.66 -2.38 31.90
N PHE A 256 -21.37 -3.51 31.24
CA PHE A 256 -20.70 -3.53 29.94
C PHE A 256 -21.06 -4.78 29.12
N GLY A 257 -20.81 -4.72 27.82
CA GLY A 257 -20.98 -5.82 26.88
C GLY A 257 -20.06 -5.68 25.67
N LEU A 258 -20.19 -6.60 24.72
CA LEU A 258 -19.47 -6.61 23.45
C LEU A 258 -20.44 -6.44 22.28
N HIS A 259 -20.01 -5.67 21.28
CA HIS A 259 -20.47 -5.86 19.91
C HIS A 259 -19.39 -6.65 19.16
N TYR A 260 -19.75 -7.73 18.49
CA TYR A 260 -18.79 -8.58 17.78
C TYR A 260 -19.23 -8.90 16.35
N ASP A 261 -18.25 -9.23 15.52
CA ASP A 261 -18.44 -9.62 14.14
C ASP A 261 -18.97 -11.06 14.02
N SER A 262 -20.15 -11.26 13.42
CA SER A 262 -20.85 -12.54 13.29
C SER A 262 -21.32 -12.82 11.85
N PRO A 263 -21.77 -14.04 11.50
CA PRO A 263 -22.15 -14.39 10.13
C PRO A 263 -23.31 -13.53 9.61
N GLY A 264 -23.24 -13.18 8.32
CA GLY A 264 -24.19 -12.28 7.67
C GLY A 264 -23.52 -10.97 7.27
N GLU A 265 -24.21 -10.15 6.48
CA GLU A 265 -23.65 -8.93 5.88
C GLU A 265 -24.31 -7.63 6.37
N THR A 266 -25.30 -7.73 7.24
CA THR A 266 -26.02 -6.56 7.77
C THR A 266 -25.26 -5.89 8.92
N ILE A 267 -25.58 -4.64 9.23
CA ILE A 267 -24.97 -3.92 10.38
C ILE A 267 -25.19 -4.69 11.69
N PRO A 268 -26.39 -5.25 12.00
CA PRO A 268 -26.57 -6.11 13.16
C PRO A 268 -25.67 -7.34 13.21
N ASP A 269 -25.30 -7.91 12.05
CA ASP A 269 -24.40 -9.06 11.99
C ASP A 269 -22.95 -8.65 12.29
N LYS A 270 -22.55 -7.46 11.81
CA LYS A 270 -21.21 -6.87 12.02
C LYS A 270 -21.01 -6.27 13.40
N PHE A 271 -22.09 -6.09 14.16
CA PHE A 271 -22.10 -5.54 15.53
C PHE A 271 -23.10 -6.32 16.39
N LYS A 272 -23.02 -7.65 16.36
CA LYS A 272 -23.93 -8.49 17.13
C LYS A 272 -23.67 -8.31 18.62
N ASN A 273 -24.74 -8.14 19.40
CA ASN A 273 -24.65 -7.96 20.84
C ASN A 273 -24.28 -9.27 21.54
N SER A 274 -23.35 -9.23 22.48
CA SER A 274 -23.21 -10.24 23.52
C SER A 274 -24.28 -10.07 24.61
N GLU A 275 -24.22 -10.92 25.64
CA GLU A 275 -24.83 -10.63 26.94
C GLU A 275 -24.22 -9.37 27.59
N VAL A 276 -24.95 -8.80 28.57
CA VAL A 276 -24.51 -7.62 29.34
C VAL A 276 -24.12 -8.06 30.74
N VAL A 277 -22.89 -7.71 31.13
CA VAL A 277 -22.33 -7.91 32.46
C VAL A 277 -22.71 -6.73 33.33
N ARG A 278 -23.31 -6.99 34.50
CA ARG A 278 -23.54 -5.99 35.54
C ARG A 278 -22.55 -6.23 36.67
N TYR A 279 -21.99 -5.15 37.20
CA TYR A 279 -21.02 -5.20 38.28
C TYR A 279 -21.40 -4.21 39.37
N ASP A 280 -20.77 -4.33 40.54
CA ASP A 280 -21.11 -3.61 41.76
C ASP A 280 -20.06 -2.50 42.03
N ASP A 281 -19.73 -2.20 43.28
CA ASP A 281 -18.69 -1.23 43.65
C ASP A 281 -17.69 -1.89 44.63
N THR A 282 -17.21 -3.10 44.30
CA THR A 282 -16.29 -3.80 45.20
C THR A 282 -14.89 -3.18 45.21
N ARG A 283 -14.59 -2.30 44.25
CA ARG A 283 -13.27 -1.67 44.02
C ARG A 283 -12.14 -2.67 43.93
N THR A 284 -12.39 -3.77 43.23
CA THR A 284 -11.39 -4.80 42.95
C THR A 284 -11.35 -5.09 41.45
N TRP A 285 -10.18 -5.50 40.96
CA TRP A 285 -10.05 -6.03 39.61
C TRP A 285 -10.76 -7.38 39.50
N LYS A 286 -11.63 -7.52 38.50
CA LYS A 286 -12.37 -8.74 38.19
C LYS A 286 -12.18 -9.10 36.72
N THR A 287 -12.40 -10.36 36.40
CA THR A 287 -12.40 -10.85 35.01
C THR A 287 -13.77 -11.41 34.69
N TYR A 288 -14.30 -11.08 33.52
CA TYR A 288 -15.48 -11.76 32.95
C TYR A 288 -15.12 -12.33 31.58
N THR A 289 -15.60 -13.53 31.28
CA THR A 289 -15.34 -14.22 30.02
C THR A 289 -16.64 -14.40 29.24
N PHE A 290 -16.74 -13.74 28.09
CA PHE A 290 -17.85 -13.89 27.15
C PHE A 290 -17.65 -15.13 26.28
N ALA A 291 -18.71 -15.91 26.11
CA ALA A 291 -18.76 -17.03 25.17
C ALA A 291 -19.49 -16.60 23.89
N LEU A 292 -18.76 -16.43 22.79
CA LEU A 292 -19.28 -15.96 21.51
C LEU A 292 -19.43 -17.14 20.53
N PRO A 293 -20.64 -17.67 20.33
CA PRO A 293 -20.84 -18.97 19.66
C PRO A 293 -20.61 -18.92 18.14
N ASP A 294 -20.59 -17.72 17.55
CA ASP A 294 -20.51 -17.49 16.11
C ASP A 294 -19.69 -16.24 15.78
N ALA A 295 -18.59 -15.98 16.50
CA ALA A 295 -17.73 -14.86 16.16
C ALA A 295 -16.84 -15.19 14.96
N VAL A 296 -17.01 -14.48 13.84
CA VAL A 296 -16.25 -14.73 12.60
C VAL A 296 -14.94 -13.96 12.51
N MET A 297 -14.81 -12.84 13.24
CA MET A 297 -13.59 -12.01 13.32
C MET A 297 -13.03 -11.65 11.93
N THR A 298 -13.78 -10.92 11.10
CA THR A 298 -13.34 -10.53 9.76
C THR A 298 -13.12 -9.02 9.61
N ASN A 299 -12.80 -8.35 10.72
CA ASN A 299 -12.48 -6.92 10.78
C ASN A 299 -13.65 -5.99 10.37
N ARG A 300 -14.90 -6.50 10.33
CA ARG A 300 -16.05 -5.74 9.80
C ARG A 300 -16.68 -4.77 10.80
N SER A 301 -16.22 -4.75 12.06
CA SER A 301 -16.71 -3.86 13.12
C SER A 301 -15.92 -2.53 13.15
N ASN A 302 -15.98 -1.73 12.09
CA ASN A 302 -15.18 -0.50 11.88
C ASN A 302 -13.66 -0.74 11.87
N GLY A 303 -13.20 -1.80 11.20
CA GLY A 303 -11.78 -2.18 11.17
C GLY A 303 -11.28 -2.82 12.47
N GLY A 304 -12.22 -3.29 13.30
CA GLY A 304 -12.01 -4.15 14.47
C GLY A 304 -12.84 -5.43 14.30
N ASP A 305 -12.58 -6.44 15.13
CA ASP A 305 -13.36 -7.68 15.19
C ASP A 305 -14.49 -7.63 16.22
N PHE A 306 -14.23 -6.89 17.30
CA PHE A 306 -15.24 -6.60 18.31
C PHE A 306 -14.92 -5.28 19.01
N ARG A 307 -15.89 -4.78 19.78
CA ARG A 307 -15.69 -3.62 20.64
C ARG A 307 -16.40 -3.77 21.98
N ILE A 308 -15.77 -3.27 23.03
CA ILE A 308 -16.34 -3.18 24.38
C ILE A 308 -17.21 -1.92 24.43
N HIS A 309 -18.41 -2.03 25.01
CA HIS A 309 -19.33 -0.91 25.22
C HIS A 309 -19.97 -0.95 26.61
N ASN A 310 -20.35 0.22 27.14
CA ASN A 310 -21.04 0.31 28.44
C ASN A 310 -22.58 0.25 28.31
N GLY A 311 -23.10 0.19 27.07
CA GLY A 311 -24.54 0.22 26.80
C GLY A 311 -25.19 1.51 27.31
N ASP A 312 -26.36 1.39 27.96
CA ASP A 312 -27.05 2.52 28.62
C ASP A 312 -26.55 2.80 30.05
N GLY A 313 -25.40 2.24 30.47
CA GLY A 313 -24.86 2.42 31.82
C GLY A 313 -24.33 3.84 32.03
N ALA A 314 -24.59 4.43 33.20
CA ALA A 314 -24.18 5.80 33.54
C ALA A 314 -22.76 5.91 34.13
N VAL A 315 -22.00 4.81 34.14
CA VAL A 315 -20.71 4.68 34.84
C VAL A 315 -19.63 4.31 33.83
N ASP A 316 -18.51 5.02 33.87
CA ASP A 316 -17.35 4.75 33.02
C ASP A 316 -16.63 3.46 33.44
N LEU A 317 -16.21 2.69 32.44
CA LEU A 317 -15.57 1.39 32.61
C LEU A 317 -14.04 1.53 32.51
N LYS A 318 -13.32 0.96 33.49
CA LYS A 318 -11.86 0.80 33.43
C LYS A 318 -11.52 -0.63 33.00
N VAL A 319 -10.70 -0.78 31.96
CA VAL A 319 -10.24 -2.06 31.42
C VAL A 319 -8.72 -2.12 31.42
N ALA A 320 -8.15 -3.15 32.04
CA ALA A 320 -6.69 -3.35 32.12
C ALA A 320 -6.16 -4.30 31.04
N ALA A 321 -6.93 -5.34 30.69
CA ALA A 321 -6.49 -6.32 29.70
C ALA A 321 -7.68 -6.98 29.02
N VAL A 322 -7.45 -7.44 27.79
CA VAL A 322 -8.38 -8.26 27.01
C VAL A 322 -7.63 -9.48 26.50
N ARG A 323 -8.25 -10.66 26.57
CA ARG A 323 -7.68 -11.93 26.12
C ARG A 323 -8.70 -12.68 25.27
N VAL A 324 -8.24 -13.31 24.18
CA VAL A 324 -9.07 -14.04 23.23
C VAL A 324 -8.56 -15.47 23.07
N ALA A 325 -9.42 -16.44 23.35
CA ALA A 325 -9.14 -17.87 23.18
C ALA A 325 -10.03 -18.47 22.10
N LYS A 326 -9.41 -19.19 21.16
CA LYS A 326 -10.09 -20.06 20.20
C LYS A 326 -10.41 -21.39 20.89
N VAL A 327 -11.64 -21.88 20.73
CA VAL A 327 -12.05 -23.19 21.27
C VAL A 327 -12.19 -24.19 20.11
N ALA A 328 -11.49 -25.31 20.19
CA ALA A 328 -11.53 -26.35 19.17
C ALA A 328 -12.96 -26.89 18.97
N THR A 329 -13.51 -26.69 17.78
CA THR A 329 -14.82 -27.26 17.41
C THR A 329 -14.68 -28.76 17.09
N THR A 330 -13.57 -29.11 16.44
CA THR A 330 -13.17 -30.48 16.11
C THR A 330 -11.77 -30.73 16.65
N LEU A 331 -11.51 -31.93 17.14
CA LEU A 331 -10.20 -32.34 17.61
C LEU A 331 -9.38 -32.86 16.41
N ASP A 332 -8.56 -32.01 15.82
CA ASP A 332 -7.71 -32.31 14.67
C ASP A 332 -6.24 -32.27 15.07
N VAL A 333 -5.58 -33.45 15.10
CA VAL A 333 -4.17 -33.57 15.44
C VAL A 333 -3.25 -32.84 14.47
N THR A 334 -3.71 -32.51 13.25
CA THR A 334 -2.89 -31.89 12.19
C THR A 334 -2.98 -30.36 12.16
N GLU A 335 -3.93 -29.75 12.88
CA GLU A 335 -4.22 -28.30 12.80
C GLU A 335 -2.94 -27.46 12.94
N GLY A 336 -2.18 -27.71 14.00
CA GLY A 336 -0.93 -26.99 14.28
C GLY A 336 0.14 -27.15 13.20
N LEU A 337 0.27 -28.35 12.63
CA LEU A 337 1.22 -28.61 11.53
C LEU A 337 0.78 -27.92 10.24
N VAL A 338 -0.53 -27.90 9.94
CA VAL A 338 -1.09 -27.21 8.77
C VAL A 338 -0.89 -25.69 8.89
N ASP A 339 -1.11 -25.12 10.07
CA ASP A 339 -0.87 -23.70 10.35
C ASP A 339 0.62 -23.34 10.14
N LEU A 340 1.53 -24.16 10.69
CA LEU A 340 2.98 -23.98 10.51
C LEU A 340 3.39 -24.15 9.04
N ILE A 341 2.87 -25.15 8.32
CA ILE A 341 3.07 -25.29 6.86
C ILE A 341 2.66 -24.00 6.16
N GLY A 342 1.51 -23.42 6.51
CA GLY A 342 1.05 -22.14 5.97
C GLY A 342 2.05 -21.00 6.23
N GLN A 343 2.53 -20.85 7.46
CA GLN A 343 3.53 -19.84 7.83
C GLN A 343 4.85 -20.02 7.08
N VAL A 344 5.40 -21.25 7.06
CA VAL A 344 6.68 -21.54 6.43
C VAL A 344 6.58 -21.34 4.92
N THR A 345 5.47 -21.74 4.31
CA THR A 345 5.20 -21.51 2.88
C THR A 345 5.19 -20.01 2.54
N ARG A 346 4.59 -19.16 3.39
CA ARG A 346 4.61 -17.70 3.18
C ARG A 346 6.03 -17.14 3.32
N THR A 347 6.78 -17.61 4.30
CA THR A 347 8.19 -17.23 4.52
C THR A 347 9.08 -17.63 3.34
N GLU A 348 8.94 -18.87 2.85
CA GLU A 348 9.68 -19.39 1.69
C GLU A 348 9.39 -18.56 0.43
N LYS A 349 8.12 -18.27 0.15
CA LYS A 349 7.70 -17.50 -1.03
C LYS A 349 8.24 -16.07 -1.01
N ALA A 350 8.32 -15.47 0.17
CA ALA A 350 8.85 -14.13 0.37
C ALA A 350 10.38 -14.08 0.43
N ALA A 351 11.06 -15.21 0.50
CA ALA A 351 12.50 -15.21 0.63
C ALA A 351 13.22 -15.00 -0.70
N ARG A 352 14.29 -14.21 -0.67
CA ARG A 352 15.13 -13.93 -1.83
C ARG A 352 16.50 -14.53 -1.58
N GLU A 353 16.99 -15.36 -2.49
CA GLU A 353 18.32 -15.94 -2.33
C GLU A 353 19.42 -15.02 -2.90
N GLY A 354 20.53 -14.89 -2.19
CA GLY A 354 21.69 -14.15 -2.62
C GLY A 354 22.68 -13.83 -1.50
N THR A 355 23.24 -12.62 -1.53
CA THR A 355 24.35 -12.19 -0.66
C THR A 355 24.18 -10.76 -0.14
N ARG A 356 23.00 -10.16 -0.36
CA ARG A 356 22.66 -8.81 0.10
C ARG A 356 21.89 -8.85 1.41
N ASP A 357 21.87 -7.74 2.15
CA ASP A 357 21.04 -7.55 3.35
C ASP A 357 19.60 -8.06 3.12
N GLY A 358 19.10 -8.87 4.04
CA GLY A 358 17.73 -9.43 4.00
C GLY A 358 17.53 -10.60 3.02
N GLN A 359 18.56 -10.98 2.25
CA GLN A 359 18.53 -12.19 1.43
C GLN A 359 18.95 -13.41 2.23
N TYR A 360 18.71 -14.60 1.68
CA TYR A 360 19.10 -15.88 2.25
C TYR A 360 20.17 -16.57 1.38
N PRO A 361 20.98 -17.50 1.93
CA PRO A 361 21.99 -18.20 1.15
C PRO A 361 21.40 -18.98 -0.03
N VAL A 362 22.10 -19.02 -1.16
CA VAL A 362 21.63 -19.75 -2.35
C VAL A 362 21.40 -21.23 -2.04
N GLY A 363 20.22 -21.75 -2.40
CA GLY A 363 19.76 -23.11 -2.11
C GLY A 363 18.96 -23.26 -0.81
N SER A 364 18.88 -22.24 0.05
CA SER A 364 18.13 -22.31 1.31
C SER A 364 16.61 -22.46 1.09
N ARG A 365 16.05 -21.85 0.05
CA ARG A 365 14.62 -21.95 -0.28
C ARG A 365 14.24 -23.37 -0.68
N ALA A 366 15.07 -24.02 -1.49
CA ALA A 366 14.85 -25.41 -1.87
C ALA A 366 14.83 -26.35 -0.64
N ILE A 367 15.75 -26.14 0.31
CA ILE A 367 15.77 -26.90 1.57
C ILE A 367 14.50 -26.67 2.39
N LEU A 368 13.99 -25.43 2.42
CA LEU A 368 12.76 -25.10 3.15
C LEU A 368 11.52 -25.68 2.44
N GLN A 369 11.49 -25.64 1.11
CA GLN A 369 10.43 -26.27 0.31
C GLN A 369 10.38 -27.78 0.51
N ASP A 370 11.53 -28.47 0.52
CA ASP A 370 11.57 -29.91 0.82
C ASP A 370 10.99 -30.21 2.23
N ALA A 371 11.23 -29.34 3.21
CA ALA A 371 10.66 -29.49 4.55
C ALA A 371 9.13 -29.28 4.55
N ILE A 372 8.63 -28.29 3.80
CA ILE A 372 7.20 -28.06 3.60
C ILE A 372 6.53 -29.30 2.97
N ASP A 373 7.10 -29.84 1.89
CA ASP A 373 6.53 -30.98 1.16
C ASP A 373 6.45 -32.23 2.06
N ASN A 374 7.49 -32.49 2.86
CA ASN A 374 7.51 -33.59 3.82
C ASN A 374 6.42 -33.42 4.90
N ALA A 375 6.29 -32.21 5.45
CA ALA A 375 5.26 -31.91 6.45
C ALA A 375 3.84 -32.07 5.87
N GLN A 376 3.61 -31.59 4.64
CA GLN A 376 2.34 -31.75 3.92
C GLN A 376 1.96 -33.22 3.70
N ALA A 377 2.94 -34.07 3.37
CA ALA A 377 2.73 -35.49 3.21
C ALA A 377 2.28 -36.17 4.51
N ILE A 378 2.84 -35.76 5.66
CA ILE A 378 2.42 -36.24 6.97
C ILE A 378 1.01 -35.76 7.31
N ALA A 379 0.73 -34.46 7.15
CA ALA A 379 -0.60 -33.89 7.41
C ALA A 379 -1.70 -34.53 6.56
N SER A 380 -1.38 -34.97 5.35
CA SER A 380 -2.32 -35.62 4.43
C SER A 380 -2.49 -37.13 4.66
N THR A 381 -1.79 -37.72 5.64
CA THR A 381 -1.84 -39.16 5.89
C THR A 381 -3.15 -39.55 6.61
N PRO A 382 -3.97 -40.46 6.04
CA PRO A 382 -5.19 -40.91 6.71
C PRO A 382 -4.89 -41.59 8.06
N GLY A 383 -5.49 -41.09 9.14
CA GLY A 383 -5.30 -41.64 10.49
C GLY A 383 -3.92 -41.37 11.09
N VAL A 384 -3.25 -40.28 10.67
CA VAL A 384 -1.97 -39.84 11.24
C VAL A 384 -2.07 -39.72 12.77
N THR A 385 -1.01 -40.12 13.46
CA THR A 385 -0.93 -40.07 14.93
C THR A 385 -0.34 -38.75 15.40
N ASP A 386 -0.66 -38.37 16.64
CA ASP A 386 -0.06 -37.25 17.38
C ASP A 386 1.48 -37.28 17.38
N VAL A 387 2.09 -38.44 17.60
CA VAL A 387 3.56 -38.63 17.58
C VAL A 387 4.15 -38.27 16.22
N GLN A 388 3.51 -38.71 15.13
CA GLN A 388 3.98 -38.41 13.77
C GLN A 388 3.83 -36.92 13.44
N VAL A 389 2.73 -36.29 13.86
CA VAL A 389 2.54 -34.85 13.67
C VAL A 389 3.57 -34.06 14.50
N LYS A 390 3.83 -34.47 15.75
CA LYS A 390 4.83 -33.82 16.63
C LYS A 390 6.22 -33.78 16.00
N GLU A 391 6.66 -34.92 15.48
CA GLU A 391 7.96 -35.04 14.83
C GLU A 391 8.06 -34.15 13.58
N ALA A 392 7.00 -34.14 12.76
CA ALA A 392 6.94 -33.30 11.56
C ALA A 392 6.93 -31.80 11.89
N LEU A 393 6.17 -31.39 12.90
CA LEU A 393 6.08 -30.01 13.37
C LEU A 393 7.42 -29.53 13.91
N THR A 394 8.05 -30.29 14.81
CA THR A 394 9.37 -29.98 15.37
C THR A 394 10.42 -29.85 14.28
N THR A 395 10.38 -30.77 13.29
CA THR A 395 11.30 -30.74 12.15
C THR A 395 11.09 -29.50 11.30
N LEU A 396 9.85 -29.17 10.95
CA LEU A 396 9.54 -28.00 10.12
C LEU A 396 9.90 -26.68 10.83
N GLN A 397 9.60 -26.57 12.13
CA GLN A 397 9.96 -25.40 12.93
C GLN A 397 11.47 -25.21 13.01
N ALA A 398 12.23 -26.28 13.28
CA ALA A 398 13.69 -26.20 13.30
C ALA A 398 14.27 -25.77 11.94
N LYS A 399 13.61 -26.13 10.82
CA LYS A 399 13.99 -25.66 9.48
C LYS A 399 13.65 -24.19 9.27
N LEU A 400 12.50 -23.72 9.74
CA LEU A 400 12.13 -22.31 9.71
C LEU A 400 13.10 -21.44 10.53
N ASP A 401 13.48 -21.89 11.72
CA ASP A 401 14.41 -21.17 12.60
C ASP A 401 15.81 -21.11 11.99
N ALA A 402 16.33 -22.24 11.50
CA ALA A 402 17.61 -22.27 10.80
C ALA A 402 17.60 -21.41 9.55
N PHE A 403 16.47 -21.37 8.83
CA PHE A 403 16.30 -20.51 7.67
C PHE A 403 16.34 -19.04 8.07
N THR A 404 15.50 -18.62 9.03
CA THR A 404 15.41 -17.24 9.53
C THR A 404 16.74 -16.74 10.07
N ALA A 405 17.46 -17.57 10.84
CA ALA A 405 18.79 -17.24 11.35
C ALA A 405 19.88 -17.16 10.27
N SER A 406 19.62 -17.70 9.07
CA SER A 406 20.57 -17.65 7.95
C SER A 406 20.47 -16.36 7.11
N VAL A 407 19.57 -15.45 7.46
CA VAL A 407 19.43 -14.16 6.77
C VAL A 407 20.77 -13.44 6.72
N VAL A 408 21.11 -12.90 5.55
CA VAL A 408 22.34 -12.15 5.34
C VAL A 408 22.17 -10.75 5.91
N ASP A 409 23.05 -10.35 6.82
CA ASP A 409 23.27 -8.96 7.22
C ASP A 409 24.75 -8.60 6.97
N THR A 410 24.99 -7.52 6.25
CA THR A 410 26.34 -7.03 5.93
C THR A 410 26.88 -6.02 6.95
N ASN A 411 26.14 -5.77 8.05
CA ASN A 411 26.66 -5.01 9.19
C ASN A 411 27.96 -5.66 9.71
N PHE A 412 28.96 -4.83 9.96
CA PHE A 412 30.21 -5.26 10.60
C PHE A 412 30.56 -4.42 11.84
N ALA A 413 29.61 -3.66 12.38
CA ALA A 413 29.84 -2.84 13.57
C ALA A 413 30.08 -3.68 14.84
N ASP A 414 29.48 -4.86 14.90
CA ASP A 414 29.58 -5.86 15.97
C ASP A 414 31.00 -6.44 16.14
N ASP A 415 31.80 -6.45 15.08
CA ASP A 415 33.24 -6.76 15.15
C ASP A 415 34.06 -5.72 15.95
N GLY A 416 33.50 -4.53 16.20
CA GLY A 416 34.19 -3.40 16.80
C GLY A 416 33.92 -3.21 18.30
N THR A 417 34.63 -2.27 18.91
CA THR A 417 34.37 -1.84 20.30
C THR A 417 33.72 -0.46 20.30
N ALA A 418 32.51 -0.37 20.87
CA ALA A 418 31.78 0.88 21.01
C ALA A 418 32.23 1.71 22.22
N THR A 419 32.32 3.03 22.02
CA THR A 419 32.64 4.04 23.06
C THR A 419 31.83 5.31 22.82
N ALA A 420 31.66 6.13 23.85
CA ALA A 420 30.90 7.38 23.77
C ALA A 420 31.62 8.52 24.52
N SER A 421 31.23 9.76 24.22
CA SER A 421 31.69 10.96 24.97
C SER A 421 31.16 11.02 26.41
N GLY A 422 30.10 10.27 26.70
CA GLY A 422 29.38 10.23 27.97
C GLY A 422 28.14 9.34 27.86
N GLY A 423 27.25 9.40 28.84
CA GLY A 423 26.01 8.61 28.84
C GLY A 423 26.15 7.19 29.40
N THR A 424 25.13 6.35 29.20
CA THR A 424 25.07 4.96 29.67
C THR A 424 24.73 4.02 28.53
N GLY A 425 25.32 2.81 28.51
CA GLY A 425 24.97 1.77 27.53
C GLY A 425 25.77 1.81 26.23
N ALA A 426 26.99 2.35 26.18
CA ALA A 426 27.69 2.51 24.89
C ALA A 426 27.92 1.19 24.13
N ALA A 427 28.06 0.06 24.83
CA ALA A 427 28.22 -1.26 24.21
C ALA A 427 26.93 -1.83 23.61
N GLN A 428 25.77 -1.20 23.85
CA GLN A 428 24.47 -1.61 23.35
C GLN A 428 24.20 -1.17 21.92
N VAL A 429 25.06 -0.32 21.34
CA VAL A 429 24.84 0.22 19.98
C VAL A 429 25.40 -0.66 18.88
N ASN A 430 26.00 -1.80 19.22
CA ASN A 430 26.60 -2.71 18.24
C ASN A 430 26.54 -4.18 18.71
N ASP A 431 25.58 -4.53 19.56
CA ASP A 431 25.37 -5.89 20.04
C ASP A 431 24.34 -6.66 19.21
N ASN A 432 23.74 -6.01 18.20
CA ASN A 432 22.65 -6.50 17.36
C ASN A 432 21.36 -6.78 18.17
N ASP A 433 21.21 -6.19 19.36
CA ASP A 433 20.00 -6.23 20.17
C ASP A 433 19.24 -4.90 20.09
N HIS A 434 18.28 -4.85 19.15
CA HIS A 434 17.43 -3.71 18.84
C HIS A 434 16.52 -3.24 20.01
N GLU A 435 16.47 -3.98 21.13
CA GLU A 435 15.73 -3.59 22.34
C GLU A 435 16.60 -2.85 23.36
N THR A 436 17.93 -2.90 23.21
CA THR A 436 18.86 -2.17 24.06
C THR A 436 19.13 -0.76 23.52
N VAL A 437 19.62 0.16 24.37
CA VAL A 437 19.74 1.57 24.00
C VAL A 437 20.85 2.31 24.74
N TRP A 438 21.74 2.96 24.00
CA TRP A 438 22.61 3.98 24.57
C TRP A 438 21.85 5.29 24.74
N THR A 439 22.05 5.98 25.86
CA THR A 439 21.52 7.33 26.10
C THR A 439 22.64 8.31 26.42
N GLY A 440 22.59 9.51 25.82
CA GLY A 440 23.57 10.58 26.01
C GLY A 440 22.93 11.97 26.08
N GLY A 441 23.72 12.97 26.51
CA GLY A 441 23.30 14.37 26.60
C GLY A 441 23.66 15.21 25.37
N ALA A 442 23.42 16.52 25.45
CA ALA A 442 23.76 17.48 24.39
C ALA A 442 25.21 17.34 23.88
N ASP A 443 25.39 17.57 22.58
CA ASP A 443 26.68 17.55 21.86
C ASP A 443 27.50 16.25 22.04
N SER A 444 26.83 15.12 22.31
CA SER A 444 27.49 13.82 22.50
C SER A 444 27.92 13.15 21.19
N TRP A 445 28.87 12.22 21.28
CA TRP A 445 29.26 11.35 20.18
C TRP A 445 29.29 9.87 20.59
N LEU A 446 29.05 9.01 19.60
CA LEU A 446 29.24 7.55 19.64
C LEU A 446 30.33 7.15 18.64
N GLN A 447 31.13 6.14 18.96
CA GLN A 447 32.26 5.70 18.14
C GLN A 447 32.45 4.19 18.20
N ILE A 448 32.72 3.58 17.05
CA ILE A 448 33.18 2.20 16.93
C ILE A 448 34.67 2.18 16.57
N ASP A 449 35.49 1.48 17.36
CA ASP A 449 36.87 1.08 17.00
C ASP A 449 36.84 -0.32 16.37
N LEU A 450 37.15 -0.41 15.07
CA LEU A 450 37.18 -1.65 14.30
C LEU A 450 38.46 -2.50 14.53
N GLY A 451 39.37 -2.03 15.39
CA GLY A 451 40.67 -2.65 15.68
C GLY A 451 41.73 -2.47 14.59
N ALA A 452 41.31 -2.40 13.32
CA ALA A 452 42.14 -2.14 12.15
C ALA A 452 41.38 -1.33 11.09
N PRO A 453 42.07 -0.61 10.18
CA PRO A 453 41.41 0.10 9.09
C PRO A 453 40.60 -0.84 8.17
N ARG A 454 39.32 -0.54 7.97
CA ARG A 454 38.40 -1.24 7.05
C ARG A 454 37.71 -0.25 6.11
N PRO A 455 37.35 -0.66 4.88
CA PRO A 455 36.55 0.17 3.98
C PRO A 455 35.11 0.34 4.52
N VAL A 456 34.62 1.58 4.56
CA VAL A 456 33.26 1.94 4.98
C VAL A 456 32.71 3.06 4.09
N ASN A 457 31.41 3.02 3.79
CA ASN A 457 30.74 4.06 3.00
C ASN A 457 29.24 4.26 3.32
N ASP A 458 28.71 3.50 4.28
CA ASP A 458 27.32 3.56 4.72
C ASP A 458 27.26 3.37 6.23
N VAL A 459 26.73 4.39 6.93
CA VAL A 459 26.48 4.35 8.37
C VAL A 459 24.97 4.48 8.58
N ARG A 460 24.39 3.54 9.31
CA ARG A 460 22.97 3.58 9.70
C ARG A 460 22.87 3.75 11.21
N VAL A 461 21.99 4.64 11.64
CA VAL A 461 21.70 4.90 13.05
C VAL A 461 20.23 4.59 13.28
N GLU A 462 19.96 3.66 14.19
CA GLU A 462 18.61 3.41 14.70
C GLU A 462 18.37 4.26 15.94
N TRP A 463 17.48 5.23 15.83
CA TRP A 463 17.12 6.11 16.94
C TRP A 463 16.00 5.50 17.78
N ALA A 464 16.05 5.72 19.09
CA ALA A 464 14.85 5.60 19.93
C ALA A 464 14.05 6.92 19.88
N GLU A 465 13.19 7.17 20.87
CA GLU A 465 12.36 8.38 20.98
C GLU A 465 13.18 9.68 20.86
N ALA A 466 14.33 9.74 21.55
CA ALA A 466 15.23 10.90 21.53
C ALA A 466 16.25 10.76 20.39
N TYR A 467 16.24 11.71 19.44
CA TYR A 467 17.02 11.62 18.21
C TYR A 467 17.80 12.91 17.91
N SER A 468 18.75 12.83 16.98
CA SER A 468 19.47 14.01 16.48
C SER A 468 18.90 14.52 15.15
N PRO A 469 18.37 15.74 15.09
CA PRO A 469 17.94 16.36 13.82
C PRO A 469 19.12 16.82 12.95
N ASP A 470 20.36 16.75 13.46
CA ASP A 470 21.59 17.12 12.78
C ASP A 470 22.81 16.44 13.42
N TYR A 471 23.35 15.45 12.71
CA TYR A 471 24.56 14.75 13.12
C TYR A 471 25.57 14.64 11.97
N SER A 472 26.83 14.42 12.31
CA SER A 472 27.90 14.17 11.35
C SER A 472 28.54 12.82 11.56
N VAL A 473 28.86 12.15 10.45
CA VAL A 473 29.69 10.94 10.45
C VAL A 473 31.13 11.37 10.20
N GLN A 474 32.01 10.92 11.07
CA GLN A 474 33.41 11.26 11.11
C GLN A 474 34.25 9.99 11.15
N VAL A 475 35.40 10.00 10.49
CA VAL A 475 36.30 8.85 10.44
C VAL A 475 37.72 9.22 10.86
N SER A 476 38.45 8.24 11.41
CA SER A 476 39.86 8.37 11.79
C SER A 476 40.61 7.05 11.66
N ASN A 477 41.94 7.13 11.49
CA ASN A 477 42.85 5.97 11.57
C ASN A 477 43.75 5.99 12.82
N ASP A 478 43.86 7.12 13.51
CA ASP A 478 44.70 7.31 14.72
C ASP A 478 43.88 7.46 16.01
N GLY A 479 42.56 7.62 15.90
CA GLY A 479 41.65 7.85 17.03
C GLY A 479 41.76 9.25 17.64
N GLN A 480 42.56 10.14 17.03
CA GLN A 480 42.83 11.49 17.51
C GLN A 480 42.35 12.55 16.53
N THR A 481 42.67 12.36 15.25
CA THR A 481 42.33 13.28 14.16
C THR A 481 41.13 12.73 13.40
N PHE A 482 40.01 13.47 13.42
CA PHE A 482 38.77 13.07 12.76
C PHE A 482 38.44 13.97 11.58
N VAL A 483 37.93 13.36 10.51
CA VAL A 483 37.45 14.05 9.32
C VAL A 483 35.98 13.73 9.12
N SER A 484 35.14 14.75 8.97
CA SER A 484 33.73 14.57 8.61
C SER A 484 33.60 14.10 7.17
N VAL A 485 32.90 12.99 6.98
CA VAL A 485 32.63 12.38 5.66
C VAL A 485 31.17 12.49 5.25
N GLY A 486 30.27 12.76 6.18
CA GLY A 486 28.85 13.00 5.91
C GLY A 486 28.17 13.82 7.01
N ARG A 487 27.03 14.42 6.67
CA ARG A 487 26.13 15.13 7.59
C ARG A 487 24.70 14.79 7.22
N THR A 488 23.89 14.42 8.20
CA THR A 488 22.53 13.92 8.03
C THR A 488 21.63 14.49 9.12
N GLY A 489 20.35 14.74 8.80
CA GLY A 489 19.31 14.93 9.81
C GLY A 489 18.43 13.69 9.95
N SER A 490 18.09 13.31 11.17
CA SER A 490 17.09 12.27 11.39
C SER A 490 15.69 12.79 11.05
N PRO A 491 14.86 11.99 10.35
CA PRO A 491 13.47 12.33 10.07
C PRO A 491 12.54 12.28 11.30
N GLY A 492 12.99 11.68 12.41
CA GLY A 492 12.23 11.58 13.66
C GLY A 492 12.83 10.58 14.66
N GLY A 493 12.13 10.38 15.78
CA GLY A 493 12.44 9.33 16.75
C GLY A 493 11.87 7.98 16.32
N ASN A 494 12.40 6.88 16.87
CA ASN A 494 12.01 5.51 16.55
C ASN A 494 12.13 5.19 15.04
N GLN A 495 13.18 5.71 14.39
CA GLN A 495 13.40 5.61 12.95
C GLN A 495 14.88 5.36 12.63
N PHE A 496 15.13 4.80 11.45
CA PHE A 496 16.48 4.69 10.90
C PHE A 496 16.88 5.97 10.16
N SER A 497 18.09 6.44 10.44
CA SER A 497 18.80 7.40 9.60
C SER A 497 19.94 6.71 8.87
N ARG A 498 20.18 7.12 7.63
CA ARG A 498 21.29 6.63 6.82
C ARG A 498 22.22 7.79 6.50
N THR A 499 23.52 7.56 6.46
CA THR A 499 24.51 8.49 5.95
C THR A 499 25.43 7.76 4.97
N ARG A 500 25.26 8.05 3.68
CA ARG A 500 26.19 7.58 2.63
C ARG A 500 27.30 8.60 2.39
N PHE A 501 28.46 8.13 1.98
CA PHE A 501 29.60 8.95 1.59
C PHE A 501 30.54 8.17 0.65
N ALA A 502 31.58 8.83 0.12
CA ALA A 502 32.60 8.15 -0.68
C ALA A 502 33.33 7.08 0.16
N THR A 503 33.70 5.94 -0.43
CA THR A 503 34.39 4.88 0.31
C THR A 503 35.71 5.37 0.90
N VAL A 504 35.84 5.24 2.21
CA VAL A 504 37.04 5.57 2.98
C VAL A 504 37.54 4.35 3.73
N SER A 505 38.85 4.25 3.92
CA SER A 505 39.45 3.27 4.83
C SER A 505 39.65 3.93 6.19
N ALA A 506 38.98 3.41 7.21
CA ALA A 506 38.94 3.97 8.56
C ALA A 506 39.01 2.85 9.62
N ARG A 507 39.67 3.13 10.74
CA ARG A 507 39.65 2.27 11.94
C ARG A 507 38.55 2.72 12.91
N TYR A 508 38.39 4.02 13.07
CA TYR A 508 37.40 4.63 13.96
C TYR A 508 36.31 5.28 13.13
N VAL A 509 35.05 4.94 13.40
CA VAL A 509 33.87 5.60 12.83
C VAL A 509 33.08 6.23 13.98
N ARG A 510 32.84 7.54 13.90
CA ARG A 510 32.23 8.35 14.95
C ARG A 510 30.99 9.07 14.42
N VAL A 511 29.90 8.99 15.16
CA VAL A 511 28.67 9.77 14.95
C VAL A 511 28.64 10.88 15.99
N ALA A 512 28.81 12.13 15.55
CA ALA A 512 28.75 13.31 16.42
C ALA A 512 27.40 14.00 16.27
N MET A 513 26.63 14.07 17.36
CA MET A 513 25.21 14.43 17.38
C MET A 513 25.02 15.84 17.94
N THR A 514 24.14 16.61 17.33
CA THR A 514 23.80 17.98 17.78
C THR A 514 22.31 18.24 17.63
N GLY A 515 21.85 19.43 18.06
CA GLY A 515 20.49 19.91 17.80
C GLY A 515 19.41 19.45 18.78
N ALA A 516 19.76 18.67 19.82
CA ALA A 516 18.87 18.30 20.91
C ALA A 516 19.63 18.19 22.26
N ASP A 517 18.89 18.24 23.37
CA ASP A 517 19.45 18.19 24.73
C ASP A 517 19.84 16.77 25.17
N SER A 518 19.28 15.75 24.51
CA SER A 518 19.54 14.33 24.78
C SER A 518 19.36 13.49 23.52
N PHE A 519 20.04 12.34 23.47
CA PHE A 519 19.99 11.39 22.36
C PHE A 519 19.84 9.96 22.89
N ALA A 520 19.17 9.11 22.11
CA ALA A 520 19.03 7.69 22.39
C ALA A 520 19.20 6.89 21.09
N VAL A 521 20.19 5.98 21.08
CA VAL A 521 20.55 5.16 19.92
C VAL A 521 20.43 3.70 20.29
N LYS A 522 19.60 2.96 19.56
CA LYS A 522 19.46 1.51 19.69
C LYS A 522 20.65 0.81 19.04
N GLU A 523 20.86 1.09 17.75
CA GLU A 523 21.89 0.42 16.95
C GLU A 523 22.66 1.42 16.07
N LEU A 524 23.98 1.19 15.95
CA LEU A 524 24.90 1.88 15.07
C LEU A 524 25.55 0.87 14.14
N GLN A 525 25.15 0.88 12.89
CA GLN A 525 25.54 -0.13 11.92
C GLN A 525 26.50 0.44 10.88
N LEU A 526 27.53 -0.35 10.54
CA LEU A 526 28.58 0.03 9.60
C LEU A 526 28.59 -0.94 8.42
N ARG A 527 28.55 -0.41 7.20
CA ARG A 527 28.49 -1.21 5.97
C ARG A 527 29.44 -0.72 4.88
N LEU A 528 29.81 -1.65 4.02
CA LEU A 528 30.44 -1.41 2.73
C LEU A 528 29.45 -1.77 1.64
N ALA A 529 28.70 -0.79 1.21
CA ALA A 529 27.83 -0.99 0.08
C ALA A 529 28.61 -1.01 -1.25
N PRO A 530 28.15 -1.79 -2.25
CA PRO A 530 28.77 -1.84 -3.56
C PRO A 530 28.87 -0.46 -4.22
N VAL A 531 29.96 -0.23 -4.94
CA VAL A 531 30.14 0.96 -5.79
C VAL A 531 30.20 0.47 -7.23
N VAL A 532 29.11 0.63 -7.97
CA VAL A 532 28.98 0.19 -9.36
C VAL A 532 28.99 1.41 -10.28
N ALA A 533 29.90 1.42 -11.25
CA ALA A 533 29.93 2.43 -12.29
C ALA A 533 29.19 1.91 -13.54
N PRO A 534 28.12 2.58 -14.00
CA PRO A 534 27.43 2.19 -15.23
C PRO A 534 28.30 2.44 -16.47
N THR A 535 27.96 1.78 -17.57
CA THR A 535 28.59 2.02 -18.89
C THR A 535 27.55 2.48 -19.92
N PRO A 536 27.13 3.75 -19.89
CA PRO A 536 26.01 4.21 -20.69
C PRO A 536 26.30 4.13 -22.19
N ARG A 537 25.37 3.55 -22.95
CA ARG A 537 25.46 3.46 -24.41
C ARG A 537 24.13 3.78 -25.07
N LEU A 538 24.20 4.41 -26.24
CA LEU A 538 23.03 4.57 -27.10
C LEU A 538 22.80 3.25 -27.84
N VAL A 539 21.62 2.67 -27.64
CA VAL A 539 21.24 1.39 -28.22
C VAL A 539 20.67 1.59 -29.63
N SER A 540 21.08 0.72 -30.55
CA SER A 540 20.44 0.57 -31.85
C SER A 540 19.29 -0.42 -31.72
N THR A 541 18.06 0.09 -31.75
CA THR A 541 16.84 -0.73 -31.65
C THR A 541 16.45 -1.30 -33.01
N SER A 542 15.82 -2.47 -33.01
CA SER A 542 15.27 -3.10 -34.21
C SER A 542 14.11 -2.31 -34.83
N SER A 543 13.41 -1.53 -34.00
CA SER A 543 12.26 -0.72 -34.36
C SER A 543 12.35 0.69 -33.78
N PRO A 544 11.74 1.71 -34.41
CA PRO A 544 11.70 3.06 -33.85
C PRO A 544 10.99 3.10 -32.49
N THR A 545 11.66 3.65 -31.49
CA THR A 545 11.12 3.97 -30.15
C THR A 545 10.72 5.44 -30.06
N GLU A 546 9.92 5.84 -29.06
CA GLU A 546 9.52 7.25 -28.86
C GLU A 546 10.71 8.17 -28.53
N ASP A 547 11.81 7.61 -28.03
CA ASP A 547 13.04 8.27 -27.63
C ASP A 547 14.29 7.49 -28.10
N GLY A 548 15.48 8.09 -27.98
CA GLY A 548 16.72 7.31 -28.09
C GLY A 548 16.92 6.46 -26.84
N VAL A 549 17.27 5.18 -26.96
CA VAL A 549 17.44 4.30 -25.80
C VAL A 549 18.86 4.41 -25.26
N VAL A 550 19.02 5.00 -24.08
CA VAL A 550 20.30 4.98 -23.35
C VAL A 550 20.25 3.84 -22.33
N ALA A 551 21.20 2.93 -22.42
CA ALA A 551 21.30 1.77 -21.54
C ALA A 551 22.57 1.85 -20.71
N ASP A 552 22.45 1.70 -19.39
CA ASP A 552 23.57 1.71 -18.44
C ASP A 552 24.19 0.32 -18.29
N PHE A 553 23.34 -0.72 -18.41
CA PHE A 553 23.68 -2.13 -18.27
C PHE A 553 23.11 -2.94 -19.43
N ASP A 554 23.76 -4.05 -19.78
CA ASP A 554 23.25 -5.01 -20.75
C ASP A 554 23.18 -6.40 -20.10
N ALA A 555 21.98 -6.96 -19.96
CA ALA A 555 21.76 -8.24 -19.27
C ALA A 555 22.55 -9.40 -19.90
N THR A 556 22.93 -9.32 -21.18
CA THR A 556 23.74 -10.35 -21.85
C THR A 556 25.19 -10.36 -21.38
N GLN A 557 25.69 -9.24 -20.85
CA GLN A 557 27.00 -9.18 -20.18
C GLN A 557 27.00 -9.89 -18.82
N PHE A 558 25.81 -10.06 -18.22
CA PHE A 558 25.59 -10.85 -17.01
C PHE A 558 25.24 -12.31 -17.30
N GLY A 559 25.23 -12.71 -18.59
CA GLY A 559 25.02 -14.10 -19.01
C GLY A 559 23.60 -14.43 -19.51
N ALA A 560 22.71 -13.44 -19.68
CA ALA A 560 21.37 -13.69 -20.20
C ALA A 560 21.42 -14.30 -21.61
N ASP A 561 20.71 -15.40 -21.82
CA ASP A 561 20.78 -16.21 -23.04
C ASP A 561 19.68 -15.81 -24.02
N ARG A 562 20.08 -15.06 -25.05
CA ARG A 562 19.21 -14.54 -26.12
C ARG A 562 18.56 -15.62 -26.99
N SER A 563 18.99 -16.87 -26.87
CA SER A 563 18.45 -17.99 -27.65
C SER A 563 17.22 -18.64 -27.01
N GLY A 564 16.92 -18.34 -25.74
CA GLY A 564 15.84 -18.94 -24.97
C GLY A 564 16.12 -20.37 -24.51
N ARG A 565 17.34 -20.90 -24.75
CA ARG A 565 17.70 -22.28 -24.41
C ARG A 565 18.05 -22.46 -22.95
N ARG A 566 18.76 -21.49 -22.34
CA ARG A 566 19.10 -21.50 -20.92
C ARG A 566 18.23 -20.51 -20.17
N ASP A 567 17.98 -20.83 -18.92
CA ASP A 567 17.32 -19.90 -17.99
C ASP A 567 18.17 -18.63 -17.83
N SER A 568 17.53 -17.48 -18.06
CA SER A 568 18.12 -16.14 -17.98
C SER A 568 17.72 -15.40 -16.69
N THR A 569 16.91 -16.01 -15.83
CA THR A 569 16.35 -15.37 -14.62
C THR A 569 17.44 -14.74 -13.75
N LYS A 570 18.42 -15.55 -13.33
CA LYS A 570 19.54 -15.07 -12.48
C LYS A 570 20.37 -13.98 -13.17
N ALA A 571 20.65 -14.11 -14.46
CA ALA A 571 21.46 -13.14 -15.19
C ALA A 571 20.76 -11.78 -15.32
N ILE A 572 19.46 -11.79 -15.61
CA ILE A 572 18.65 -10.57 -15.67
C ILE A 572 18.58 -9.93 -14.28
N GLN A 573 18.33 -10.71 -13.23
CA GLN A 573 18.25 -10.19 -11.87
C GLN A 573 19.59 -9.58 -11.40
N GLN A 574 20.73 -10.19 -11.73
CA GLN A 574 22.04 -9.61 -11.41
C GLN A 574 22.31 -8.28 -12.13
N ALA A 575 21.84 -8.12 -13.36
CA ALA A 575 21.92 -6.84 -14.07
C ALA A 575 21.05 -5.76 -13.41
N ILE A 576 19.86 -6.13 -12.90
CA ILE A 576 18.99 -5.22 -12.15
C ILE A 576 19.62 -4.83 -10.82
N TYR A 577 20.22 -5.79 -10.09
CA TYR A 577 20.92 -5.46 -8.87
C TYR A 577 22.12 -4.53 -9.10
N ALA A 578 22.87 -4.71 -10.18
CA ALA A 578 23.94 -3.78 -10.57
C ALA A 578 23.38 -2.37 -10.87
N CYS A 579 22.18 -2.29 -11.46
CA CYS A 579 21.47 -1.03 -11.64
C CYS A 579 21.09 -0.38 -10.29
N GLN A 580 20.57 -1.16 -9.35
CA GLN A 580 20.21 -0.68 -8.01
C GLN A 580 21.45 -0.14 -7.28
N ASP A 581 22.57 -0.87 -7.33
CA ASP A 581 23.83 -0.50 -6.70
C ASP A 581 24.48 0.76 -7.32
N ALA A 582 24.20 1.03 -8.61
CA ALA A 582 24.58 2.28 -9.27
C ALA A 582 23.65 3.46 -8.94
N GLY A 583 22.59 3.23 -8.16
CA GLY A 583 21.59 4.23 -7.77
C GLY A 583 20.42 4.36 -8.75
N GLY A 584 20.29 3.48 -9.73
CA GLY A 584 19.25 3.49 -10.77
C GLY A 584 19.83 3.54 -12.19
N GLY A 585 18.94 3.52 -13.17
CA GLY A 585 19.31 3.50 -14.59
C GLY A 585 18.48 2.52 -15.43
N THR A 586 18.97 2.23 -16.63
CA THR A 586 18.30 1.33 -17.58
C THR A 586 19.12 0.07 -17.82
N VAL A 587 18.52 -1.09 -17.51
CA VAL A 587 18.99 -2.42 -17.91
C VAL A 587 18.42 -2.76 -19.29
N TRP A 588 19.30 -2.94 -20.27
CA TRP A 588 18.92 -3.30 -21.62
C TRP A 588 18.87 -4.81 -21.82
N LEU A 589 17.79 -5.26 -22.47
CA LEU A 589 17.60 -6.63 -22.90
C LEU A 589 17.47 -6.65 -24.44
N PRO A 590 18.55 -6.94 -25.20
CA PRO A 590 18.53 -6.93 -26.66
C PRO A 590 17.46 -7.86 -27.27
N ALA A 591 17.11 -7.63 -28.54
CA ALA A 591 16.21 -8.55 -29.26
C ALA A 591 16.70 -10.01 -29.18
N GLY A 592 15.79 -10.94 -28.90
CA GLY A 592 16.08 -12.33 -28.58
C GLY A 592 14.95 -12.96 -27.78
N GLN A 593 15.06 -14.26 -27.54
CA GLN A 593 14.17 -14.99 -26.63
C GLN A 593 14.93 -15.25 -25.33
N TYR A 594 14.29 -15.02 -24.19
CA TYR A 594 14.87 -15.25 -22.88
C TYR A 594 13.93 -16.11 -22.07
N ARG A 595 14.35 -17.33 -21.73
CA ARG A 595 13.60 -18.21 -20.84
C ARG A 595 13.75 -17.70 -19.41
N VAL A 596 12.63 -17.50 -18.72
CA VAL A 596 12.55 -17.04 -17.34
C VAL A 596 11.69 -18.03 -16.57
N THR A 597 12.19 -18.49 -15.42
CA THR A 597 11.57 -19.56 -14.62
C THR A 597 11.18 -19.12 -13.20
N ASP A 598 11.49 -17.88 -12.82
CA ASP A 598 11.05 -17.26 -11.56
C ASP A 598 10.82 -15.75 -11.76
N THR A 599 10.28 -15.07 -10.76
CA THR A 599 10.00 -13.64 -10.79
C THR A 599 11.24 -12.79 -11.08
N ILE A 600 11.09 -11.81 -11.97
CA ILE A 600 12.07 -10.74 -12.18
C ILE A 600 11.63 -9.52 -11.37
N GLU A 601 12.44 -9.15 -10.38
CA GLU A 601 12.19 -8.07 -9.44
C GLU A 601 12.90 -6.79 -9.92
N VAL A 602 12.13 -5.82 -10.42
CA VAL A 602 12.64 -4.54 -10.93
C VAL A 602 12.60 -3.50 -9.81
N HIS A 603 13.72 -3.35 -9.12
CA HIS A 603 13.85 -2.46 -7.96
C HIS A 603 13.71 -0.97 -8.28
N ALA A 604 13.47 -0.19 -7.22
CA ALA A 604 13.22 1.23 -7.32
C ALA A 604 14.30 1.98 -8.13
N PHE A 605 13.87 2.96 -8.95
CA PHE A 605 14.70 3.75 -9.86
C PHE A 605 15.37 3.00 -11.02
N CYS A 606 15.17 1.68 -11.14
CA CYS A 606 15.65 0.88 -12.27
C CYS A 606 14.57 0.67 -13.33
N SER A 607 14.97 0.65 -14.60
CA SER A 607 14.10 0.29 -15.72
C SER A 607 14.66 -0.92 -16.45
N LEU A 608 13.87 -1.98 -16.59
CA LEU A 608 14.18 -3.08 -17.50
C LEU A 608 13.57 -2.77 -18.86
N ARG A 609 14.41 -2.68 -19.90
CA ARG A 609 14.00 -2.24 -21.22
C ARG A 609 14.40 -3.21 -22.32
N GLY A 610 13.40 -3.75 -23.01
CA GLY A 610 13.55 -4.58 -24.20
C GLY A 610 13.57 -3.79 -25.52
N ASP A 611 13.97 -4.48 -26.59
CA ASP A 611 13.81 -4.03 -27.97
C ASP A 611 12.38 -4.28 -28.43
N HIS A 612 11.54 -3.25 -28.39
CA HIS A 612 10.12 -3.39 -28.71
C HIS A 612 9.90 -3.71 -30.20
N GLY A 613 9.47 -4.94 -30.49
CA GLY A 613 9.13 -5.35 -31.85
C GLY A 613 7.80 -4.76 -32.34
N GLN A 614 7.81 -4.16 -33.54
CA GLN A 614 6.58 -3.66 -34.16
C GLN A 614 5.64 -4.79 -34.62
N LYS A 615 6.22 -5.93 -35.03
CA LYS A 615 5.47 -7.15 -35.38
C LYS A 615 5.41 -8.08 -34.19
N LEU A 616 4.27 -8.77 -34.02
CA LEU A 616 4.11 -9.77 -32.97
C LEU A 616 5.23 -10.81 -33.02
N GLY A 617 5.86 -11.07 -31.87
CA GLY A 617 6.95 -12.03 -31.75
C GLY A 617 8.32 -11.58 -32.27
N THR A 618 8.49 -10.29 -32.59
CA THR A 618 9.79 -9.69 -32.91
C THR A 618 10.32 -8.87 -31.73
N GLY A 619 11.62 -8.56 -31.74
CA GLY A 619 12.24 -7.81 -30.65
C GLY A 619 12.61 -8.70 -29.45
N THR A 620 12.41 -8.19 -28.24
CA THR A 620 12.69 -8.91 -26.99
C THR A 620 11.48 -9.71 -26.54
N VAL A 621 11.62 -11.03 -26.48
CA VAL A 621 10.57 -11.97 -26.07
C VAL A 621 11.00 -12.68 -24.78
N ILE A 622 10.14 -12.61 -23.77
CA ILE A 622 10.28 -13.33 -22.50
C ILE A 622 9.42 -14.58 -22.58
N VAL A 623 10.08 -15.74 -22.57
CA VAL A 623 9.42 -17.05 -22.50
C VAL A 623 9.25 -17.37 -21.02
N ALA A 624 8.05 -17.12 -20.50
CA ALA A 624 7.68 -17.29 -19.11
C ALA A 624 7.37 -18.77 -18.81
N ASP A 625 8.41 -19.51 -18.43
CA ASP A 625 8.35 -20.92 -18.07
C ASP A 625 8.24 -21.06 -16.53
N LEU A 626 7.16 -20.47 -16.01
CA LEU A 626 6.88 -20.36 -14.58
C LEU A 626 6.02 -21.56 -14.10
N PRO A 627 6.08 -21.92 -12.80
CA PRO A 627 5.07 -22.77 -12.19
C PRO A 627 3.66 -22.20 -12.37
N SER A 628 2.69 -23.05 -12.73
CA SER A 628 1.28 -22.66 -12.86
C SER A 628 0.59 -22.57 -11.50
N GLY A 629 -0.41 -21.71 -11.39
CA GLY A 629 -1.22 -21.51 -10.19
C GLY A 629 -1.65 -20.06 -10.05
N ASP A 630 -2.79 -19.84 -9.39
CA ASP A 630 -3.26 -18.49 -9.07
C ASP A 630 -2.29 -17.76 -8.12
N ASP A 631 -1.71 -18.51 -7.18
CA ASP A 631 -0.69 -18.04 -6.23
C ASP A 631 0.74 -18.37 -6.65
N GLY A 632 0.95 -18.65 -7.95
CA GLY A 632 2.27 -18.84 -8.55
C GLY A 632 3.06 -17.52 -8.63
N PRO A 633 4.33 -17.54 -9.06
CA PRO A 633 5.13 -16.34 -9.19
C PRO A 633 4.57 -15.41 -10.27
N SER A 634 4.55 -14.10 -10.00
CA SER A 634 4.38 -13.08 -11.03
C SER A 634 5.63 -13.02 -11.91
N LEU A 635 5.49 -12.77 -13.22
CA LEU A 635 6.65 -12.75 -14.10
C LEU A 635 7.55 -11.52 -13.82
N PHE A 636 6.93 -10.34 -13.68
CA PHE A 636 7.60 -9.10 -13.31
C PHE A 636 6.96 -8.51 -12.08
N ARG A 637 7.79 -8.16 -11.09
CA ARG A 637 7.40 -7.36 -9.94
C ARG A 637 8.11 -6.01 -9.99
N ILE A 638 7.37 -4.92 -9.94
CA ILE A 638 7.86 -3.59 -10.32
C ILE A 638 7.79 -2.61 -9.15
N GLY A 639 8.93 -2.03 -8.80
CA GLY A 639 9.08 -1.15 -7.65
C GLY A 639 8.77 0.32 -7.91
N GLY A 640 9.10 1.15 -6.93
CA GLY A 640 8.87 2.59 -6.97
C GLY A 640 9.80 3.35 -7.93
N SER A 641 9.28 4.27 -8.73
CA SER A 641 10.02 4.97 -9.80
C SER A 641 10.74 4.02 -10.77
N ALA A 642 10.23 2.81 -10.91
CA ALA A 642 10.77 1.74 -11.73
C ALA A 642 9.85 1.42 -12.91
N GLY A 643 10.33 0.63 -13.86
CA GLY A 643 9.44 0.14 -14.91
C GLY A 643 9.97 -0.95 -15.80
N VAL A 644 9.02 -1.64 -16.45
CA VAL A 644 9.28 -2.62 -17.50
C VAL A 644 8.78 -2.07 -18.83
N LEU A 645 9.68 -2.00 -19.81
CA LEU A 645 9.42 -1.39 -21.11
C LEU A 645 9.80 -2.31 -22.26
N GLY A 646 9.00 -2.31 -23.33
CA GLY A 646 9.46 -2.81 -24.63
C GLY A 646 9.60 -4.33 -24.75
N VAL A 647 8.94 -5.12 -23.90
CA VAL A 647 9.01 -6.58 -23.91
C VAL A 647 7.74 -7.21 -24.49
N THR A 648 7.90 -8.34 -25.17
CA THR A 648 6.81 -9.28 -25.47
C THR A 648 6.87 -10.45 -24.51
N THR A 649 5.75 -10.89 -23.95
CA THR A 649 5.69 -12.06 -23.05
C THR A 649 4.92 -13.21 -23.69
N TYR A 650 5.37 -14.44 -23.42
CA TYR A 650 4.78 -15.68 -23.93
C TYR A 650 4.90 -16.81 -22.90
N TYR A 651 3.78 -17.46 -22.59
CA TYR A 651 3.70 -18.62 -21.72
C TYR A 651 3.63 -19.90 -22.58
N PRO A 652 4.68 -20.72 -22.65
CA PRO A 652 4.75 -21.86 -23.57
C PRO A 652 3.78 -23.00 -23.20
N HIS A 653 3.36 -23.07 -21.93
CA HIS A 653 2.46 -24.11 -21.42
C HIS A 653 0.99 -23.67 -21.36
N GLN A 654 0.65 -22.50 -21.90
CA GLN A 654 -0.72 -22.00 -21.91
C GLN A 654 -1.59 -22.74 -22.94
N SER A 655 -2.88 -22.89 -22.64
CA SER A 655 -3.87 -23.54 -23.49
C SER A 655 -5.10 -22.65 -23.68
N ALA A 656 -5.72 -22.71 -24.86
CA ALA A 656 -6.97 -21.98 -25.13
C ALA A 656 -8.22 -22.80 -24.78
N SER A 657 -8.15 -24.13 -24.86
CA SER A 657 -9.29 -25.02 -24.54
C SER A 657 -9.37 -25.35 -23.05
N THR A 658 -8.25 -25.28 -22.35
CA THR A 658 -8.16 -25.52 -20.91
C THR A 658 -7.11 -24.56 -20.34
N PRO A 659 -7.43 -23.26 -20.23
CA PRO A 659 -6.46 -22.27 -19.77
C PRO A 659 -5.83 -22.65 -18.44
N VAL A 660 -4.51 -22.55 -18.41
CA VAL A 660 -3.67 -22.80 -17.25
C VAL A 660 -3.62 -21.51 -16.43
N PRO A 661 -4.00 -21.55 -15.14
CA PRO A 661 -3.88 -20.42 -14.25
C PRO A 661 -2.42 -19.99 -14.09
N TYR A 662 -2.19 -18.69 -14.22
CA TYR A 662 -0.95 -18.02 -13.85
C TYR A 662 -1.28 -16.73 -13.14
N ASN A 663 -0.41 -16.33 -12.23
CA ASN A 663 -0.46 -15.03 -11.62
C ASN A 663 -0.18 -13.91 -12.66
N TYR A 664 -0.26 -12.64 -12.24
CA TYR A 664 -0.08 -11.49 -13.11
C TYR A 664 1.27 -11.50 -13.81
N THR A 665 1.24 -11.19 -15.12
CA THR A 665 2.45 -11.04 -15.91
C THR A 665 3.25 -9.81 -15.47
N PHE A 666 2.56 -8.71 -15.15
CA PHE A 666 3.16 -7.51 -14.58
C PHE A 666 2.45 -7.18 -13.28
N GLU A 667 3.20 -7.18 -12.19
CA GLU A 667 2.72 -6.88 -10.84
C GLU A 667 3.34 -5.55 -10.38
N ILE A 668 2.48 -4.64 -9.92
CA ILE A 668 2.85 -3.43 -9.18
C ILE A 668 2.33 -3.63 -7.75
N PRO A 669 3.17 -4.10 -6.82
CA PRO A 669 2.74 -4.45 -5.46
C PRO A 669 2.61 -3.24 -4.51
N GLY A 670 3.17 -2.08 -4.87
CA GLY A 670 3.21 -0.92 -3.96
C GLY A 670 3.94 -1.25 -2.65
N GLY A 671 3.44 -0.75 -1.52
CA GLY A 671 4.00 -1.01 -0.19
C GLY A 671 3.95 -2.48 0.26
N ALA A 672 3.26 -3.36 -0.47
CA ALA A 672 3.19 -4.79 -0.16
C ALA A 672 4.52 -5.53 -0.39
N TRP A 673 5.42 -4.97 -1.21
CA TRP A 673 6.71 -5.58 -1.56
C TRP A 673 7.88 -4.82 -0.95
N ILE A 674 8.70 -5.49 -0.13
CA ILE A 674 9.92 -4.96 0.53
C ILE A 674 9.68 -3.73 1.45
N GLY A 675 8.48 -3.14 1.46
CA GLY A 675 8.05 -2.06 2.34
C GLY A 675 7.72 -0.76 1.60
N ASN A 676 7.55 0.32 2.37
CA ASN A 676 7.04 1.61 1.88
C ASN A 676 7.99 2.35 0.92
N GLU A 677 9.23 1.88 0.72
CA GLU A 677 10.12 2.43 -0.31
C GLU A 677 9.60 2.22 -1.74
N ASN A 678 8.67 1.28 -1.94
CA ASN A 678 8.03 1.05 -3.24
C ASN A 678 6.73 1.83 -3.45
N TYR A 679 6.30 2.62 -2.45
CA TYR A 679 5.15 3.51 -2.57
C TYR A 679 5.50 4.78 -3.38
N MET A 680 5.85 4.59 -4.65
CA MET A 680 6.13 5.66 -5.62
C MET A 680 5.41 5.36 -6.95
N MET A 681 5.71 6.16 -7.97
CA MET A 681 5.22 5.96 -9.33
C MET A 681 5.78 4.67 -9.97
N ALA A 682 4.95 3.78 -10.50
CA ALA A 682 5.41 2.58 -11.21
C ALA A 682 4.96 2.57 -12.69
N THR A 683 5.78 2.01 -13.59
CA THR A 683 5.52 2.06 -15.04
C THR A 683 5.56 0.70 -15.72
N VAL A 684 4.50 0.40 -16.48
CA VAL A 684 4.49 -0.66 -17.50
C VAL A 684 4.24 0.00 -18.84
N SER A 685 5.19 -0.09 -19.78
CA SER A 685 4.95 0.52 -21.09
C SER A 685 5.50 -0.19 -22.32
N ASP A 686 4.82 0.00 -23.45
CA ASP A 686 5.24 -0.55 -24.74
C ASP A 686 5.43 -2.08 -24.67
N VAL A 687 4.50 -2.78 -24.01
CA VAL A 687 4.57 -4.24 -23.81
C VAL A 687 3.48 -4.97 -24.61
N THR A 688 3.79 -6.19 -25.04
CA THR A 688 2.85 -7.07 -25.75
C THR A 688 2.72 -8.42 -25.03
N MET A 689 1.55 -8.74 -24.50
CA MET A 689 1.25 -10.04 -23.88
C MET A 689 0.61 -10.97 -24.90
N LEU A 690 1.31 -12.04 -25.30
CA LEU A 690 0.75 -12.93 -26.31
C LEU A 690 -0.36 -13.80 -25.76
N ASN A 691 -0.26 -14.32 -24.54
CA ASN A 691 -1.20 -15.32 -24.01
C ASN A 691 -1.20 -15.39 -22.47
N SER A 692 -1.17 -14.23 -21.81
CA SER A 692 -1.24 -14.16 -20.35
C SER A 692 -2.57 -14.73 -19.82
N TYR A 693 -2.55 -15.37 -18.65
CA TYR A 693 -3.80 -15.69 -17.95
C TYR A 693 -4.37 -14.43 -17.29
N ARG A 694 -3.56 -13.79 -16.45
CA ARG A 694 -3.76 -12.43 -15.92
C ARG A 694 -2.68 -11.48 -16.45
N GLY A 695 -3.07 -10.32 -16.96
CA GLY A 695 -2.16 -9.35 -17.58
C GLY A 695 -1.42 -8.49 -16.56
N VAL A 696 -2.06 -7.41 -16.10
CA VAL A 696 -1.46 -6.43 -15.15
C VAL A 696 -2.21 -6.45 -13.82
N GLY A 697 -1.50 -6.58 -12.70
CA GLY A 697 -2.04 -6.52 -11.34
C GLY A 697 -1.43 -5.35 -10.57
N VAL A 698 -2.26 -4.51 -9.96
CA VAL A 698 -1.82 -3.35 -9.15
C VAL A 698 -2.43 -3.44 -7.76
N SER A 699 -1.58 -3.59 -6.73
CA SER A 699 -1.97 -3.80 -5.33
C SER A 699 -2.97 -4.96 -5.15
N THR A 700 -2.76 -6.06 -5.89
CA THR A 700 -3.67 -7.21 -5.92
C THR A 700 -3.23 -8.38 -5.05
N MET A 701 -1.99 -8.36 -4.56
CA MET A 701 -1.36 -9.51 -3.91
C MET A 701 -1.11 -9.23 -2.43
N PRO A 702 -1.15 -10.25 -1.56
CA PRO A 702 -0.69 -10.14 -0.19
C PRO A 702 0.71 -9.53 -0.10
N ASN A 703 1.03 -8.89 1.03
CA ASN A 703 2.39 -8.44 1.26
C ASN A 703 3.36 -9.64 1.38
N ASP A 704 4.66 -9.37 1.34
CA ASP A 704 5.69 -10.41 1.53
C ASP A 704 5.62 -11.08 2.92
N HIS A 705 4.82 -10.59 3.86
CA HIS A 705 4.57 -11.26 5.15
C HIS A 705 3.30 -12.14 5.12
N GLY A 706 2.61 -12.21 3.97
CA GLY A 706 1.42 -13.01 3.78
C GLY A 706 0.12 -12.36 4.22
N ASN A 707 0.13 -11.08 4.64
CA ASN A 707 -1.06 -10.36 5.02
C ASN A 707 -1.89 -10.05 3.78
N ALA A 708 -3.20 -10.28 3.87
CA ALA A 708 -4.12 -10.02 2.76
C ALA A 708 -4.02 -8.56 2.25
N PRO A 709 -4.32 -8.34 0.95
CA PRO A 709 -4.54 -7.00 0.40
C PRO A 709 -5.47 -6.20 1.30
N SER A 710 -4.93 -5.13 1.87
CA SER A 710 -5.58 -4.29 2.89
C SER A 710 -5.19 -2.83 2.67
N SER A 711 -5.79 -1.94 3.45
CA SER A 711 -5.58 -0.49 3.35
C SER A 711 -4.11 -0.03 3.49
N GLY A 712 -3.21 -0.88 4.01
CA GLY A 712 -1.78 -0.62 4.09
C GLY A 712 -0.99 -0.96 2.82
N GLN A 713 -1.56 -1.71 1.89
CA GLN A 713 -0.90 -2.16 0.64
C GLN A 713 -1.26 -1.22 -0.50
N VAL A 714 -0.68 -0.04 -0.45
CA VAL A 714 -1.02 1.08 -1.33
C VAL A 714 0.12 1.30 -2.32
N HIS A 715 -0.20 1.79 -3.51
CA HIS A 715 0.78 2.37 -4.43
C HIS A 715 0.49 3.85 -4.60
N GLU A 716 1.51 4.65 -4.96
CA GLU A 716 1.30 6.08 -5.11
C GLU A 716 0.55 6.37 -6.42
N SER A 717 1.16 6.09 -7.57
CA SER A 717 0.53 6.30 -8.87
C SER A 717 1.06 5.30 -9.90
N THR A 718 0.27 4.95 -10.91
CA THR A 718 0.71 4.10 -12.02
C THR A 718 0.78 4.81 -13.36
N THR A 719 1.70 4.38 -14.21
CA THR A 719 1.73 4.70 -15.63
C THR A 719 1.63 3.40 -16.42
N ILE A 720 0.44 3.10 -16.93
CA ILE A 720 0.19 1.95 -17.80
C ILE A 720 -0.02 2.48 -19.22
N ARG A 721 0.95 2.24 -20.11
CA ARG A 721 0.96 2.91 -21.41
C ARG A 721 1.34 2.02 -22.58
N ASN A 722 0.60 2.08 -23.69
CA ASN A 722 0.88 1.27 -24.88
C ASN A 722 0.99 -0.22 -24.53
N VAL A 723 0.07 -0.70 -23.69
CA VAL A 723 -0.01 -2.09 -23.23
C VAL A 723 -1.01 -2.82 -24.11
N ARG A 724 -0.64 -3.96 -24.66
CA ARG A 724 -1.55 -4.73 -25.51
C ARG A 724 -1.40 -6.23 -25.36
N GLY A 725 -2.43 -7.00 -25.67
CA GLY A 725 -2.29 -8.45 -25.69
C GLY A 725 -3.57 -9.27 -25.63
N THR A 726 -3.41 -10.59 -25.57
CA THR A 726 -4.47 -11.51 -25.19
C THR A 726 -4.29 -11.90 -23.73
N ALA A 727 -5.30 -11.62 -22.91
CA ALA A 727 -5.41 -12.07 -21.53
C ALA A 727 -6.64 -12.95 -21.38
N LEU A 728 -6.47 -14.17 -20.84
CA LEU A 728 -7.50 -15.22 -20.88
C LEU A 728 -8.53 -15.13 -19.75
N PHE A 729 -8.14 -14.56 -18.61
CA PHE A 729 -9.02 -14.40 -17.44
C PHE A 729 -9.20 -12.93 -17.10
N GLU A 730 -8.10 -12.18 -16.93
CA GLU A 730 -8.16 -10.75 -16.60
C GLU A 730 -7.12 -9.96 -17.39
N GLY A 731 -7.56 -8.95 -18.13
CA GLY A 731 -6.65 -8.01 -18.80
C GLY A 731 -5.82 -7.23 -17.79
N ALA A 732 -6.49 -6.50 -16.90
CA ALA A 732 -5.84 -5.91 -15.74
C ALA A 732 -6.79 -5.81 -14.54
N ARG A 733 -6.21 -5.86 -13.34
CA ARG A 733 -6.88 -5.57 -12.08
C ARG A 733 -6.07 -4.55 -11.29
N ALA A 734 -6.74 -3.54 -10.72
CA ALA A 734 -6.07 -2.48 -9.98
C ALA A 734 -6.84 -2.04 -8.74
N TYR A 735 -6.09 -1.85 -7.64
CA TYR A 735 -6.53 -1.41 -6.32
C TYR A 735 -5.57 -0.42 -5.68
N ASN A 736 -6.05 0.24 -4.62
CA ASN A 736 -5.32 1.01 -3.62
C ASN A 736 -4.34 2.05 -4.21
N GLY A 737 -4.83 2.89 -5.12
CA GLY A 737 -4.07 4.06 -5.59
C GLY A 737 -4.27 5.25 -4.66
N ALA A 738 -3.18 5.86 -4.18
CA ALA A 738 -3.25 7.02 -3.29
C ALA A 738 -3.08 8.39 -3.96
N ASP A 739 -2.51 8.40 -5.16
CA ASP A 739 -2.43 9.55 -6.05
C ASP A 739 -2.90 9.09 -7.45
N VAL A 740 -3.14 10.06 -8.33
CA VAL A 740 -3.80 9.80 -9.61
C VAL A 740 -2.92 8.99 -10.56
N GLY A 741 -3.38 7.79 -10.92
CA GLY A 741 -2.80 6.95 -11.97
C GLY A 741 -3.24 7.35 -13.39
N THR A 742 -2.45 6.96 -14.39
CA THR A 742 -2.76 7.22 -15.81
C THR A 742 -2.65 5.96 -16.65
N TRP A 743 -3.65 5.74 -17.49
CA TRP A 743 -3.75 4.60 -18.39
C TRP A 743 -3.95 5.11 -19.82
N GLU A 744 -2.98 4.85 -20.70
CA GLU A 744 -2.95 5.42 -22.05
C GLU A 744 -2.76 4.30 -23.10
N ASN A 745 -3.69 4.16 -24.05
CA ASN A 745 -3.61 3.17 -25.12
C ASN A 745 -3.44 1.72 -24.61
N VAL A 746 -4.40 1.24 -23.83
CA VAL A 746 -4.40 -0.13 -23.30
C VAL A 746 -5.38 -0.99 -24.09
N ALA A 747 -4.90 -2.09 -24.68
CA ALA A 747 -5.66 -2.86 -25.67
C ALA A 747 -5.64 -4.37 -25.43
N PHE A 748 -6.78 -4.95 -25.01
CA PHE A 748 -6.91 -6.40 -24.82
C PHE A 748 -7.86 -7.03 -25.85
N SER A 749 -7.38 -8.06 -26.55
CA SER A 749 -8.17 -8.82 -27.53
C SER A 749 -7.57 -10.20 -27.78
N ASN A 750 -8.42 -11.19 -28.07
CA ASN A 750 -8.00 -12.53 -28.50
C ASN A 750 -7.26 -12.56 -29.84
N SER A 751 -7.31 -11.47 -30.62
CA SER A 751 -6.60 -11.34 -31.90
C SER A 751 -5.08 -11.42 -31.76
N TYR A 752 -4.52 -10.98 -30.63
CA TYR A 752 -3.07 -10.94 -30.44
C TYR A 752 -2.45 -12.35 -30.40
N TRP A 753 -3.06 -13.31 -29.67
CA TRP A 753 -2.59 -14.70 -29.71
C TRP A 753 -2.98 -15.40 -31.01
N SER A 754 -4.26 -15.33 -31.41
CA SER A 754 -4.74 -16.07 -32.59
C SER A 754 -4.09 -15.65 -33.91
N SER A 755 -3.52 -14.44 -33.97
CA SER A 755 -2.77 -13.94 -35.13
C SER A 755 -1.26 -13.93 -34.92
N ALA A 756 -0.76 -14.47 -33.80
CA ALA A 756 0.67 -14.55 -33.52
C ALA A 756 1.37 -15.48 -34.54
N PRO A 757 2.69 -15.31 -34.77
CA PRO A 757 3.46 -16.22 -35.60
C PRO A 757 3.34 -17.68 -35.13
N ALA A 758 3.46 -18.63 -36.06
CA ALA A 758 3.31 -20.07 -35.78
C ALA A 758 4.22 -20.60 -34.65
N ALA A 759 5.37 -19.97 -34.41
CA ALA A 759 6.28 -20.30 -33.33
C ALA A 759 5.70 -20.10 -31.91
N PHE A 760 4.59 -19.37 -31.77
CA PHE A 760 3.89 -19.13 -30.50
C PHE A 760 2.60 -19.94 -30.39
N HIS A 761 2.44 -20.96 -31.23
CA HIS A 761 1.33 -21.91 -31.21
C HIS A 761 -0.06 -21.24 -31.12
N PRO A 762 -0.41 -20.34 -32.06
CA PRO A 762 -1.66 -19.60 -32.02
C PRO A 762 -2.87 -20.55 -32.09
N PRO A 763 -3.84 -20.47 -31.15
CA PRO A 763 -5.06 -21.25 -31.19
C PRO A 763 -6.06 -20.65 -32.20
N SER A 764 -7.15 -21.37 -32.46
CA SER A 764 -8.27 -20.81 -33.22
C SER A 764 -8.90 -19.65 -32.43
N ARG A 765 -9.30 -18.59 -33.14
CA ARG A 765 -9.97 -17.45 -32.53
C ARG A 765 -11.26 -17.86 -31.79
N ALA A 766 -12.00 -18.81 -32.35
CA ALA A 766 -13.25 -19.30 -31.76
C ALA A 766 -13.04 -19.98 -30.39
N ALA A 767 -11.93 -20.70 -30.18
CA ALA A 767 -11.64 -21.33 -28.90
C ALA A 767 -11.36 -20.28 -27.81
N LEU A 768 -10.60 -19.25 -28.14
CA LEU A 768 -10.34 -18.14 -27.23
C LEU A 768 -11.63 -17.38 -26.91
N ASP A 769 -12.40 -17.02 -27.93
CA ASP A 769 -13.65 -16.28 -27.74
C ASP A 769 -14.63 -17.09 -26.87
N ALA A 770 -14.75 -18.41 -27.07
CA ALA A 770 -15.61 -19.24 -26.24
C ALA A 770 -15.24 -19.17 -24.75
N TRP A 771 -13.94 -19.21 -24.43
CA TRP A 771 -13.47 -19.11 -23.05
C TRP A 771 -13.65 -17.71 -22.47
N THR A 772 -13.11 -16.68 -23.12
CA THR A 772 -13.07 -15.32 -22.57
C THR A 772 -14.47 -14.69 -22.50
N ARG A 773 -15.40 -15.10 -23.36
CA ARG A 773 -16.81 -14.69 -23.28
C ARG A 773 -17.58 -15.32 -22.13
N ALA A 774 -17.08 -16.42 -21.57
CA ALA A 774 -17.67 -17.09 -20.41
C ALA A 774 -17.00 -16.68 -19.09
N HIS A 775 -15.69 -16.40 -19.10
CA HIS A 775 -14.91 -16.24 -17.85
C HIS A 775 -14.09 -14.96 -17.78
N GLY A 776 -13.86 -14.27 -18.90
CA GLY A 776 -12.87 -13.21 -18.98
C GLY A 776 -13.43 -11.82 -18.70
N THR A 777 -12.63 -11.00 -18.02
CA THR A 777 -12.89 -9.57 -17.80
C THR A 777 -11.75 -8.72 -18.34
N GLY A 778 -12.08 -7.64 -19.06
CA GLY A 778 -11.08 -6.72 -19.62
C GLY A 778 -10.33 -5.95 -18.54
N LEU A 779 -11.06 -5.14 -17.77
CA LEU A 779 -10.52 -4.39 -16.62
C LEU A 779 -11.36 -4.64 -15.37
N VAL A 780 -10.70 -4.84 -14.23
CA VAL A 780 -11.32 -4.86 -12.91
C VAL A 780 -10.72 -3.74 -12.04
N LEU A 781 -11.56 -2.81 -11.59
CA LEU A 781 -11.09 -1.58 -10.93
C LEU A 781 -11.81 -1.40 -9.59
N GLY A 782 -11.06 -1.23 -8.51
CA GLY A 782 -11.57 -0.80 -7.21
C GLY A 782 -10.56 0.15 -6.57
N ASP A 783 -10.99 1.05 -5.67
CA ASP A 783 -10.06 1.87 -4.87
C ASP A 783 -8.96 2.62 -5.65
N LEU A 784 -9.35 3.26 -6.75
CA LEU A 784 -8.49 4.17 -7.48
C LEU A 784 -9.00 5.59 -7.28
N GLU A 785 -8.11 6.49 -6.84
CA GLU A 785 -8.43 7.88 -6.54
C GLU A 785 -8.23 8.75 -7.79
N TRP A 786 -9.31 8.89 -8.58
CA TRP A 786 -9.43 9.74 -9.76
C TRP A 786 -8.57 9.31 -10.95
N ASP A 787 -8.22 8.02 -11.04
CA ASP A 787 -7.44 7.47 -12.16
C ASP A 787 -8.01 7.87 -13.53
N GLN A 788 -7.08 8.18 -14.43
CA GLN A 788 -7.37 8.82 -15.71
C GLN A 788 -7.05 7.88 -16.87
N PHE A 789 -8.08 7.51 -17.62
CA PHE A 789 -8.04 6.51 -18.67
C PHE A 789 -8.24 7.16 -20.04
N TYR A 790 -7.32 6.91 -20.97
CA TYR A 790 -7.38 7.38 -22.35
C TYR A 790 -7.16 6.21 -23.32
N ARG A 791 -8.12 6.01 -24.23
CA ARG A 791 -8.10 4.97 -25.27
C ARG A 791 -7.89 3.57 -24.71
N ILE A 792 -8.85 3.17 -23.87
CA ILE A 792 -8.98 1.80 -23.37
C ILE A 792 -9.77 0.98 -24.37
N ALA A 793 -9.13 0.03 -25.04
CA ALA A 793 -9.72 -0.83 -26.06
C ALA A 793 -9.86 -2.26 -25.55
N LEU A 794 -11.08 -2.74 -25.33
CA LEU A 794 -11.34 -4.06 -24.76
C LEU A 794 -12.28 -4.83 -25.68
N SER A 795 -11.94 -6.07 -26.00
CA SER A 795 -12.84 -6.89 -26.79
C SER A 795 -12.74 -8.37 -26.54
N ASP A 796 -13.83 -9.06 -26.86
CA ASP A 796 -13.96 -10.53 -26.79
C ASP A 796 -14.15 -11.09 -25.37
N TYR A 797 -14.58 -10.26 -24.42
CA TYR A 797 -14.74 -10.61 -22.99
C TYR A 797 -16.20 -10.86 -22.57
N ALA A 798 -16.39 -11.50 -21.42
CA ALA A 798 -17.69 -11.56 -20.74
C ALA A 798 -18.07 -10.16 -20.25
N VAL A 799 -17.14 -9.51 -19.53
CA VAL A 799 -17.28 -8.12 -19.07
C VAL A 799 -16.15 -7.27 -19.63
N GLY A 800 -16.48 -6.10 -20.18
CA GLY A 800 -15.49 -5.12 -20.63
C GLY A 800 -14.79 -4.47 -19.43
N ILE A 801 -15.49 -3.54 -18.78
CA ILE A 801 -15.01 -2.83 -17.58
C ILE A 801 -15.89 -3.26 -16.40
N HIS A 802 -15.26 -3.71 -15.31
CA HIS A 802 -15.92 -4.08 -14.08
C HIS A 802 -15.39 -3.22 -12.92
N VAL A 803 -16.26 -2.38 -12.35
CA VAL A 803 -15.96 -1.61 -11.15
C VAL A 803 -16.49 -2.35 -9.93
N VAL A 804 -15.59 -2.65 -8.99
CA VAL A 804 -15.82 -3.51 -7.83
C VAL A 804 -15.50 -2.78 -6.52
N ALA A 805 -15.86 -3.39 -5.39
CA ALA A 805 -15.50 -2.88 -4.08
C ALA A 805 -13.98 -2.73 -3.94
N GLY A 806 -13.58 -1.55 -3.47
CA GLY A 806 -12.19 -1.29 -3.11
C GLY A 806 -11.85 -1.74 -1.67
N GLN A 807 -10.56 -1.70 -1.32
CA GLN A 807 -10.05 -2.25 -0.05
C GLN A 807 -9.87 -1.18 1.05
N ARG A 808 -9.60 0.07 0.66
CA ARG A 808 -9.44 1.28 1.49
C ARG A 808 -10.50 2.33 1.13
N ALA A 809 -10.67 2.64 -0.15
CA ALA A 809 -11.68 3.57 -0.66
C ALA A 809 -12.47 2.96 -1.82
N GLN A 810 -13.46 3.68 -2.36
CA GLN A 810 -14.23 3.23 -3.51
C GLN A 810 -13.72 3.88 -4.79
N PHE A 811 -13.87 3.17 -5.91
CA PHE A 811 -13.37 3.64 -7.22
C PHE A 811 -13.99 4.98 -7.61
N THR A 812 -13.16 5.83 -8.21
CA THR A 812 -13.56 7.03 -8.93
C THR A 812 -12.54 7.30 -10.04
N GLY A 813 -13.01 7.60 -11.25
CA GLY A 813 -12.13 7.75 -12.40
C GLY A 813 -12.83 8.25 -13.65
N SER A 814 -12.03 8.59 -14.66
CA SER A 814 -12.51 9.19 -15.90
C SER A 814 -11.98 8.47 -17.14
N PHE A 815 -12.87 8.19 -18.09
CA PHE A 815 -12.55 7.56 -19.37
C PHE A 815 -12.74 8.54 -20.52
N LEU A 816 -11.70 8.65 -21.34
CA LEU A 816 -11.69 9.38 -22.60
C LEU A 816 -11.46 8.39 -23.75
N GLU A 817 -12.38 8.42 -24.72
CA GLU A 817 -12.36 7.57 -25.91
C GLU A 817 -12.25 6.06 -25.61
N PRO A 818 -13.05 5.49 -24.69
CA PRO A 818 -13.07 4.03 -24.51
C PRO A 818 -13.59 3.34 -25.79
N ASP A 819 -13.08 2.14 -26.08
CA ASP A 819 -13.51 1.32 -27.21
C ASP A 819 -13.75 -0.12 -26.76
N VAL A 820 -14.93 -0.36 -26.18
CA VAL A 820 -15.33 -1.68 -25.66
C VAL A 820 -16.27 -2.34 -26.66
N ARG A 821 -15.85 -3.47 -27.25
CA ARG A 821 -16.58 -4.14 -28.34
C ARG A 821 -16.64 -5.63 -28.15
N ARG A 822 -17.69 -6.26 -28.68
CA ARG A 822 -17.88 -7.72 -28.61
C ARG A 822 -17.65 -8.17 -27.17
N VAL A 823 -18.43 -7.61 -26.23
CA VAL A 823 -18.48 -8.04 -24.82
C VAL A 823 -19.91 -8.43 -24.43
N GLY A 824 -20.08 -9.16 -23.33
CA GLY A 824 -21.40 -9.52 -22.80
C GLY A 824 -22.03 -8.30 -22.12
N THR A 825 -21.31 -7.76 -21.14
CA THR A 825 -21.60 -6.48 -20.48
C THR A 825 -20.48 -5.48 -20.77
N GLY A 826 -20.84 -4.28 -21.24
CA GLY A 826 -19.90 -3.22 -21.58
C GLY A 826 -19.20 -2.63 -20.35
N LEU A 827 -20.02 -2.10 -19.45
CA LEU A 827 -19.61 -1.57 -18.15
C LEU A 827 -20.53 -2.15 -17.08
N LEU A 828 -19.93 -2.84 -16.11
CA LEU A 828 -20.58 -3.32 -14.90
C LEU A 828 -20.02 -2.55 -13.70
N VAL A 829 -20.87 -1.88 -12.94
CA VAL A 829 -20.50 -1.21 -11.70
C VAL A 829 -21.27 -1.84 -10.56
N ASP A 830 -20.57 -2.56 -9.68
CA ASP A 830 -21.18 -3.12 -8.47
C ASP A 830 -21.25 -2.06 -7.36
N VAL A 831 -20.13 -1.40 -7.10
CA VAL A 831 -20.01 -0.28 -6.16
C VAL A 831 -18.92 0.68 -6.64
N MET A 832 -19.08 1.96 -6.33
CA MET A 832 -18.11 3.03 -6.54
C MET A 832 -18.42 4.15 -5.54
N ASP A 833 -17.58 5.19 -5.48
CA ASP A 833 -17.85 6.33 -4.60
C ASP A 833 -19.16 7.02 -5.05
N ASP A 834 -20.14 7.10 -4.15
CA ASP A 834 -21.47 7.59 -4.47
C ASP A 834 -21.56 9.11 -4.63
N ARG A 835 -20.56 9.83 -4.16
CA ARG A 835 -20.44 11.29 -4.32
C ARG A 835 -19.84 11.61 -5.69
N TRP A 836 -18.84 10.84 -6.12
CA TRP A 836 -18.06 11.12 -7.34
C TRP A 836 -18.59 10.43 -8.59
N GLY A 837 -19.02 9.17 -8.49
CA GLY A 837 -19.33 8.34 -9.65
C GLY A 837 -18.15 8.20 -10.62
N MET A 838 -18.45 8.11 -11.91
CA MET A 838 -17.45 8.07 -12.99
C MET A 838 -17.93 8.74 -14.29
N THR A 839 -17.00 9.07 -15.19
CA THR A 839 -17.32 9.71 -16.48
C THR A 839 -16.80 8.95 -17.70
N LEU A 840 -17.59 8.97 -18.78
CA LEU A 840 -17.24 8.50 -20.12
C LEU A 840 -17.38 9.66 -21.12
N ALA A 841 -16.33 9.93 -21.89
CA ALA A 841 -16.31 10.96 -22.93
C ALA A 841 -15.85 10.39 -24.28
N GLY A 842 -16.66 10.56 -25.33
CA GLY A 842 -16.38 10.02 -26.66
C GLY A 842 -16.31 8.47 -26.69
N GLY A 843 -15.84 7.90 -27.80
CA GLY A 843 -15.67 6.45 -27.92
C GLY A 843 -16.97 5.66 -27.99
N ARG A 844 -16.90 4.36 -27.65
CA ARG A 844 -17.98 3.37 -27.81
C ARG A 844 -17.95 2.30 -26.72
N ILE A 845 -19.14 1.94 -26.22
CA ILE A 845 -19.40 0.81 -25.30
C ILE A 845 -20.48 -0.09 -25.91
N GLU A 846 -20.12 -1.32 -26.28
CA GLU A 846 -21.06 -2.39 -26.65
C GLU A 846 -21.37 -3.28 -25.43
N GLY A 847 -22.53 -3.95 -25.43
CA GLY A 847 -22.96 -4.83 -24.32
C GLY A 847 -23.69 -4.08 -23.20
N GLY A 848 -24.01 -2.79 -23.39
CA GLY A 848 -24.77 -2.01 -22.41
C GLY A 848 -23.98 -1.57 -21.17
N ILE A 849 -24.68 -0.88 -20.26
CA ILE A 849 -24.15 -0.37 -18.99
C ILE A 849 -25.09 -0.80 -17.87
N THR A 850 -24.54 -1.46 -16.85
CA THR A 850 -25.26 -1.82 -15.62
C THR A 850 -24.58 -1.16 -14.44
N ASN A 851 -25.24 -0.18 -13.84
CA ASN A 851 -24.80 0.49 -12.62
C ASN A 851 -25.67 0.07 -11.43
N ASN A 852 -25.15 -0.78 -10.56
CA ASN A 852 -25.81 -1.25 -9.33
C ASN A 852 -25.51 -0.36 -8.12
N SER A 853 -24.59 0.61 -8.27
CA SER A 853 -24.18 1.51 -7.20
C SER A 853 -25.12 2.70 -7.02
N ARG A 854 -24.89 3.47 -5.95
CA ARG A 854 -25.57 4.76 -5.72
C ARG A 854 -24.87 5.94 -6.43
N GLY A 855 -23.65 5.75 -6.92
CA GLY A 855 -22.95 6.77 -7.71
C GLY A 855 -23.50 6.84 -9.14
N TYR A 856 -23.21 7.92 -9.86
CA TYR A 856 -23.64 8.10 -11.24
C TYR A 856 -22.59 7.67 -12.26
N VAL A 857 -23.04 7.31 -13.46
CA VAL A 857 -22.20 7.25 -14.68
C VAL A 857 -22.58 8.40 -15.59
N LYS A 858 -21.67 9.36 -15.80
CA LYS A 858 -21.87 10.51 -16.72
C LYS A 858 -21.33 10.18 -18.11
N ILE A 859 -22.12 10.48 -19.14
CA ILE A 859 -21.80 10.13 -20.52
C ILE A 859 -21.96 11.35 -21.43
N THR A 860 -20.88 11.72 -22.13
CA THR A 860 -20.87 12.77 -23.16
C THR A 860 -20.28 12.24 -24.46
N GLY A 861 -21.05 12.23 -25.55
CA GLY A 861 -20.56 11.82 -26.88
C GLY A 861 -20.16 10.33 -27.04
N THR A 862 -20.22 9.50 -26.00
CA THR A 862 -19.96 8.05 -26.10
C THR A 862 -21.15 7.32 -26.72
N GLU A 863 -20.87 6.51 -27.75
CA GLU A 863 -21.86 5.59 -28.33
C GLU A 863 -22.08 4.42 -27.37
N VAL A 864 -23.33 4.18 -26.94
CA VAL A 864 -23.68 3.03 -26.09
C VAL A 864 -24.64 2.13 -26.86
N VAL A 865 -24.22 0.88 -27.09
CA VAL A 865 -25.01 -0.15 -27.77
C VAL A 865 -25.35 -1.25 -26.76
N GLY A 866 -26.62 -1.34 -26.38
CA GLY A 866 -27.13 -2.31 -25.40
C GLY A 866 -28.03 -1.68 -24.34
N ALA A 867 -28.50 -2.50 -23.40
CA ALA A 867 -29.36 -2.04 -22.31
C ALA A 867 -28.59 -1.13 -21.34
N GLN A 868 -29.29 -0.19 -20.71
CA GLN A 868 -28.76 0.72 -19.69
C GLN A 868 -29.62 0.61 -18.43
N SER A 869 -29.01 0.40 -17.27
CA SER A 869 -29.70 0.33 -15.97
C SER A 869 -28.90 1.03 -14.86
N GLY A 870 -29.60 1.62 -13.89
CA GLY A 870 -29.00 2.39 -12.79
C GLY A 870 -28.98 3.91 -13.03
N ILE A 871 -28.18 4.62 -12.24
CA ILE A 871 -28.04 6.09 -12.35
C ILE A 871 -27.06 6.41 -13.48
N ILE A 872 -27.60 6.84 -14.62
CA ILE A 872 -26.82 7.20 -15.81
C ILE A 872 -27.26 8.59 -16.29
N HIS A 873 -26.32 9.52 -16.33
CA HIS A 873 -26.54 10.89 -16.78
C HIS A 873 -26.01 11.06 -18.19
N ARG A 874 -26.91 11.26 -19.16
CA ARG A 874 -26.54 11.61 -20.53
C ARG A 874 -26.47 13.12 -20.64
N MET A 875 -25.25 13.64 -20.75
CA MET A 875 -24.99 15.07 -20.85
C MET A 875 -25.15 15.52 -22.32
N SER A 876 -25.46 16.79 -22.50
CA SER A 876 -25.59 17.40 -23.83
C SER A 876 -24.21 17.66 -24.47
N GLY A 877 -24.13 17.67 -25.80
CA GLY A 877 -22.90 17.98 -26.54
C GLY A 877 -22.12 16.77 -27.07
N SER A 878 -21.01 17.05 -27.74
CA SER A 878 -20.03 16.07 -28.23
C SER A 878 -18.70 16.33 -27.55
N ALA A 879 -18.05 15.27 -27.06
CA ALA A 879 -16.71 15.39 -26.51
C ALA A 879 -15.69 15.68 -27.64
N PRO A 880 -14.77 16.66 -27.47
CA PRO A 880 -13.62 16.82 -28.36
C PRO A 880 -12.77 15.54 -28.39
N THR A 881 -12.07 15.31 -29.50
CA THR A 881 -11.17 14.16 -29.66
C THR A 881 -9.74 14.56 -29.36
N TYR A 882 -9.09 13.87 -28.44
CA TYR A 882 -7.66 14.06 -28.20
C TYR A 882 -6.85 13.23 -29.18
N MET A 883 -5.97 13.89 -29.94
CA MET A 883 -5.08 13.24 -30.88
C MET A 883 -3.65 13.19 -30.34
N GLN A 884 -3.23 12.01 -29.88
CA GLN A 884 -1.85 11.79 -29.46
C GLN A 884 -0.87 12.07 -30.61
N LYS A 885 0.24 12.74 -30.29
CA LYS A 885 1.30 13.12 -31.24
C LYS A 885 2.65 12.58 -30.78
N PRO A 886 3.58 12.27 -31.70
CA PRO A 886 4.93 11.81 -31.34
C PRO A 886 5.66 12.80 -30.41
N LEU A 887 6.50 12.28 -29.54
CA LEU A 887 7.37 13.08 -28.69
C LEU A 887 8.55 13.68 -29.48
N PRO A 888 9.11 14.81 -29.03
CA PRO A 888 10.38 15.33 -29.53
C PRO A 888 11.50 14.29 -29.38
N LYS A 889 12.32 14.16 -30.42
CA LYS A 889 13.47 13.27 -30.45
C LYS A 889 14.75 14.08 -30.64
N PRO A 890 15.73 13.99 -29.74
CA PRO A 890 17.03 14.60 -29.95
C PRO A 890 17.79 13.88 -31.07
N VAL A 891 18.86 14.52 -31.55
CA VAL A 891 19.85 13.87 -32.42
C VAL A 891 20.37 12.62 -31.72
N GLN A 892 20.43 11.49 -32.43
CA GLN A 892 20.82 10.18 -31.88
C GLN A 892 22.34 10.07 -31.76
N LYS A 893 22.92 10.90 -30.88
CA LYS A 893 24.35 10.94 -30.57
C LYS A 893 24.52 11.16 -29.07
N LEU A 894 25.27 10.30 -28.39
CA LEU A 894 25.42 10.30 -26.94
C LEU A 894 26.72 10.99 -26.50
N TYR A 895 26.64 11.82 -25.48
CA TYR A 895 27.76 12.39 -24.74
C TYR A 895 27.55 12.08 -23.26
N VAL A 896 28.36 11.21 -22.68
CA VAL A 896 28.31 10.91 -21.25
C VAL A 896 29.12 11.95 -20.50
N VAL A 897 28.55 12.52 -19.44
CA VAL A 897 29.23 13.52 -18.62
C VAL A 897 30.02 12.83 -17.51
N GLU A 898 31.29 13.17 -17.41
CA GLU A 898 32.11 12.89 -16.24
C GLU A 898 32.15 14.15 -15.36
N ALA A 899 31.36 14.15 -14.29
CA ALA A 899 31.29 15.25 -13.32
C ALA A 899 31.27 14.70 -11.88
N PRO A 900 31.67 15.48 -10.87
CA PRO A 900 31.53 15.06 -9.47
C PRO A 900 30.07 14.76 -9.10
N HIS A 901 29.80 13.54 -8.62
CA HIS A 901 28.49 13.10 -8.14
C HIS A 901 28.65 11.98 -7.11
N GLY A 902 27.61 11.75 -6.31
CA GLY A 902 27.54 10.68 -5.32
C GLY A 902 26.24 9.90 -5.40
N VAL A 903 26.25 8.62 -5.03
CA VAL A 903 25.06 7.77 -4.96
C VAL A 903 24.57 7.74 -3.51
N GLY A 904 23.42 8.38 -3.26
CA GLY A 904 22.87 8.53 -1.90
C GLY A 904 23.56 9.60 -1.04
N TYR A 905 24.48 10.38 -1.61
CA TYR A 905 25.17 11.49 -0.93
C TYR A 905 25.52 12.61 -1.92
N LEU A 906 25.67 13.84 -1.41
CA LEU A 906 26.03 15.01 -2.21
C LEU A 906 27.52 15.36 -2.00
N PRO A 907 28.38 15.22 -3.02
CA PRO A 907 29.76 15.69 -2.93
C PRO A 907 29.86 17.20 -2.72
N ALA A 908 30.90 17.65 -2.03
CA ALA A 908 31.19 19.08 -1.88
C ALA A 908 31.62 19.75 -3.20
N ALA A 909 32.20 18.99 -4.12
CA ALA A 909 32.67 19.49 -5.41
C ALA A 909 31.50 19.86 -6.34
N ASP A 910 31.61 21.02 -6.99
CA ASP A 910 30.62 21.55 -7.92
C ASP A 910 30.74 20.91 -9.32
N ALA A 911 29.61 20.42 -9.86
CA ALA A 911 29.52 19.77 -11.15
C ALA A 911 29.22 20.73 -12.33
N THR A 912 28.80 21.97 -12.08
CA THR A 912 28.26 22.88 -13.11
C THR A 912 29.19 23.02 -14.32
N ARG A 913 30.48 23.28 -14.11
CA ARG A 913 31.45 23.48 -15.22
C ARG A 913 31.65 22.23 -16.07
N ALA A 914 31.68 21.06 -15.44
CA ALA A 914 31.86 19.79 -16.14
C ALA A 914 30.65 19.47 -17.01
N VAL A 915 29.43 19.67 -16.47
CA VAL A 915 28.18 19.49 -17.21
C VAL A 915 28.07 20.48 -18.37
N GLN A 916 28.29 21.78 -18.13
CA GLN A 916 28.19 22.81 -19.17
C GLN A 916 29.16 22.56 -20.33
N LYS A 917 30.40 22.13 -20.04
CA LYS A 917 31.40 21.83 -21.07
C LYS A 917 30.92 20.78 -22.07
N VAL A 918 30.19 19.76 -21.60
CA VAL A 918 29.66 18.68 -22.45
C VAL A 918 28.41 19.15 -23.20
N LEU A 919 27.53 19.93 -22.58
CA LEU A 919 26.40 20.60 -23.24
C LEU A 919 26.88 21.47 -24.42
N ASP A 920 27.88 22.32 -24.19
CA ASP A 920 28.45 23.19 -25.22
C ASP A 920 29.09 22.40 -26.36
N ARG A 921 29.75 21.28 -26.03
CA ARG A 921 30.32 20.37 -27.04
C ARG A 921 29.22 19.77 -27.91
N ALA A 922 28.17 19.23 -27.31
CA ALA A 922 27.04 18.68 -28.05
C ALA A 922 26.38 19.73 -28.95
N GLY A 923 26.23 20.97 -28.46
CA GLY A 923 25.73 22.10 -29.24
C GLY A 923 26.60 22.42 -30.46
N ARG A 924 27.93 22.54 -30.28
CA ARG A 924 28.88 22.78 -31.39
C ARG A 924 28.89 21.65 -32.41
N GLU A 925 28.64 20.42 -31.98
CA GLU A 925 28.60 19.22 -32.83
C GLU A 925 27.20 18.95 -33.43
N GLY A 926 26.25 19.89 -33.31
CA GLY A 926 24.97 19.87 -34.02
C GLY A 926 23.78 19.28 -33.25
N GLY A 927 23.95 18.98 -31.97
CA GLY A 927 22.93 18.39 -31.09
C GLY A 927 23.33 17.03 -30.53
N GLY A 928 22.46 16.46 -29.72
CA GLY A 928 22.65 15.12 -29.14
C GLY A 928 22.02 14.97 -27.75
N ILE A 929 22.27 13.82 -27.13
CA ILE A 929 21.89 13.48 -25.78
C ILE A 929 23.12 13.67 -24.89
N VAL A 930 23.07 14.62 -23.97
CA VAL A 930 24.07 14.80 -22.91
C VAL A 930 23.55 14.09 -21.68
N TYR A 931 24.18 12.97 -21.34
CA TYR A 931 23.70 12.02 -20.35
C TYR A 931 24.46 12.15 -19.03
N LEU A 932 23.70 12.29 -17.94
CA LEU A 932 24.16 12.24 -16.56
C LEU A 932 23.81 10.85 -16.00
N PRO A 933 24.80 10.03 -15.61
CA PRO A 933 24.55 8.82 -14.83
C PRO A 933 23.78 9.11 -13.53
N ALA A 934 23.21 8.07 -12.91
CA ALA A 934 22.54 8.18 -11.62
C ALA A 934 23.50 8.74 -10.55
N GLY A 935 22.97 9.59 -9.67
CA GLY A 935 23.71 10.29 -8.63
C GLY A 935 23.21 11.69 -8.36
N TRP A 936 23.68 12.27 -7.25
CA TRP A 936 23.38 13.62 -6.82
C TRP A 936 24.51 14.57 -7.21
N TYR A 937 24.17 15.60 -7.96
CA TYR A 937 25.10 16.57 -8.53
C TYR A 937 24.90 17.93 -7.87
N ARG A 938 25.96 18.48 -7.27
CA ARG A 938 25.95 19.86 -6.78
C ARG A 938 26.04 20.81 -7.98
N ILE A 939 25.02 21.66 -8.17
CA ILE A 939 24.97 22.66 -9.24
C ILE A 939 24.97 24.05 -8.61
N GLY A 940 26.12 24.73 -8.66
CA GLY A 940 26.29 26.06 -8.08
C GLY A 940 25.87 27.22 -8.97
N ALA A 941 25.72 26.98 -10.27
CA ALA A 941 25.22 27.96 -11.24
C ALA A 941 24.45 27.29 -12.39
N HIS A 942 23.63 28.09 -13.08
CA HIS A 942 22.73 27.70 -14.14
C HIS A 942 23.43 27.03 -15.32
N LEU A 943 22.69 26.14 -16.00
CA LEU A 943 23.13 25.40 -17.18
C LEU A 943 22.34 25.88 -18.40
N SER A 944 23.05 26.15 -19.49
CA SER A 944 22.48 26.44 -20.80
C SER A 944 22.48 25.18 -21.65
N VAL A 945 21.31 24.72 -22.07
CA VAL A 945 21.11 23.57 -22.95
C VAL A 945 20.94 24.08 -24.38
N PRO A 946 21.90 23.83 -25.30
CA PRO A 946 21.86 24.38 -26.65
C PRO A 946 20.72 23.80 -27.52
N ALA A 947 20.44 24.44 -28.66
CA ALA A 947 19.50 23.93 -29.64
C ALA A 947 19.80 22.48 -30.03
N LYS A 948 18.75 21.65 -30.16
CA LYS A 948 18.81 20.21 -30.50
C LYS A 948 19.60 19.33 -29.50
N VAL A 949 19.95 19.86 -28.33
CA VAL A 949 20.59 19.11 -27.24
C VAL A 949 19.54 18.74 -26.20
N GLU A 950 19.59 17.50 -25.71
CA GLU A 950 18.82 17.05 -24.56
C GLU A 950 19.75 16.84 -23.38
N LEU A 951 19.47 17.47 -22.23
CA LEU A 951 20.06 17.09 -20.96
C LEU A 951 19.24 15.94 -20.37
N ARG A 952 19.86 14.77 -20.21
CA ARG A 952 19.17 13.54 -19.83
C ARG A 952 19.77 12.93 -18.57
N GLY A 953 18.92 12.56 -17.61
CA GLY A 953 19.29 11.72 -16.47
C GLY A 953 18.96 10.24 -16.67
N ALA A 954 19.25 9.44 -15.64
CA ALA A 954 19.21 7.98 -15.70
C ALA A 954 17.80 7.35 -15.68
N SER A 955 16.75 8.12 -15.39
CA SER A 955 15.39 7.58 -15.31
C SER A 955 14.70 7.55 -16.69
N ALA A 956 14.43 6.36 -17.21
CA ALA A 956 13.67 6.18 -18.45
C ALA A 956 12.15 6.39 -18.27
N VAL A 957 11.68 6.40 -17.02
CA VAL A 957 10.27 6.49 -16.61
C VAL A 957 10.03 7.69 -15.69
N PRO A 958 8.77 8.10 -15.45
CA PRO A 958 8.45 9.10 -14.43
C PRO A 958 9.02 8.68 -13.08
N ASN A 959 9.53 9.63 -12.31
CA ASN A 959 10.26 9.35 -11.08
C ASN A 959 9.93 10.36 -9.98
N ARG A 960 9.87 9.86 -8.75
CA ARG A 960 9.59 10.59 -7.52
C ARG A 960 10.28 9.91 -6.33
N ASP A 961 10.45 10.64 -5.24
CA ASP A 961 11.03 10.12 -3.99
C ASP A 961 9.93 9.60 -3.05
N GLN A 962 10.29 8.64 -2.19
CA GLN A 962 9.44 8.11 -1.11
C GLN A 962 10.27 7.49 0.01
N GLY A 963 9.82 7.65 1.26
CA GLY A 963 10.31 6.84 2.39
C GLY A 963 11.80 7.00 2.66
N GLY A 964 12.40 8.11 2.24
CA GLY A 964 13.84 8.33 2.35
C GLY A 964 14.68 7.75 1.20
N ALA A 965 14.05 7.13 0.19
CA ALA A 965 14.72 6.59 -0.99
C ALA A 965 14.74 7.62 -2.16
N SER A 966 15.95 7.94 -2.64
CA SER A 966 16.19 8.97 -3.67
C SER A 966 17.31 8.62 -4.65
N GLY A 967 17.06 7.66 -5.55
CA GLY A 967 17.99 7.25 -6.62
C GLY A 967 17.99 8.17 -7.84
N GLY A 968 18.27 7.64 -9.03
CA GLY A 968 18.27 8.36 -10.31
C GLY A 968 19.23 9.56 -10.36
N THR A 969 19.01 10.46 -11.32
CA THR A 969 19.82 11.69 -11.47
C THR A 969 19.13 12.85 -10.77
N VAL A 970 19.82 13.49 -9.82
CA VAL A 970 19.30 14.63 -9.06
C VAL A 970 20.26 15.81 -9.15
N LEU A 971 19.76 16.95 -9.64
CA LEU A 971 20.45 18.23 -9.64
C LEU A 971 20.09 18.98 -8.36
N GLN A 972 21.07 19.11 -7.46
CA GLN A 972 20.95 19.82 -6.19
C GLN A 972 21.40 21.27 -6.42
N ALA A 973 20.44 22.18 -6.50
CA ALA A 973 20.62 23.55 -6.96
C ALA A 973 20.94 24.54 -5.83
N PHE A 974 22.01 25.31 -5.99
CA PHE A 974 22.48 26.31 -5.01
C PHE A 974 22.48 27.75 -5.54
N GLU A 975 21.80 28.02 -6.66
CA GLU A 975 21.60 29.37 -7.23
C GLU A 975 20.13 29.80 -7.11
N GLY A 976 19.87 31.11 -7.13
CA GLY A 976 18.54 31.67 -7.37
C GLY A 976 17.70 31.93 -6.12
N ARG A 977 18.22 31.65 -4.92
CA ARG A 977 17.51 31.86 -3.65
C ARG A 977 17.11 33.32 -3.46
N GLY A 978 15.81 33.56 -3.27
CA GLY A 978 15.22 34.88 -3.09
C GLY A 978 15.09 35.71 -4.37
N ALA A 979 15.42 35.14 -5.54
CA ALA A 979 15.21 35.82 -6.82
C ALA A 979 13.77 35.63 -7.33
N GLY A 980 13.30 36.57 -8.14
CA GLY A 980 11.97 36.54 -8.74
C GLY A 980 11.91 35.74 -10.05
N ALA A 981 10.71 35.57 -10.59
CA ALA A 981 10.44 34.78 -11.79
C ALA A 981 11.19 35.25 -13.05
N SER A 982 11.58 36.53 -13.15
CA SER A 982 12.32 37.07 -14.30
C SER A 982 13.83 36.77 -14.29
N ALA A 983 14.38 36.28 -13.17
CA ALA A 983 15.78 35.88 -13.10
C ALA A 983 16.06 34.63 -13.95
N THR A 984 17.35 34.38 -14.24
CA THR A 984 17.79 33.24 -15.04
C THR A 984 17.35 31.93 -14.40
N ALA A 985 16.77 31.03 -15.21
CA ALA A 985 16.37 29.71 -14.76
C ALA A 985 17.58 28.80 -14.54
N LEU A 986 17.48 27.84 -13.61
CA LEU A 986 18.55 26.87 -13.37
C LEU A 986 18.92 26.12 -14.66
N LEU A 987 17.93 25.65 -15.41
CA LEU A 987 18.10 25.04 -16.73
C LEU A 987 17.49 25.94 -17.81
N THR A 988 18.33 26.55 -18.64
CA THR A 988 17.89 27.41 -19.75
C THR A 988 18.00 26.66 -21.09
N LEU A 989 16.87 26.42 -21.74
CA LEU A 989 16.76 25.77 -23.05
C LEU A 989 16.98 26.82 -24.16
N SER A 990 18.24 27.00 -24.57
CA SER A 990 18.71 28.16 -25.33
C SER A 990 18.42 28.13 -26.84
N GLY A 991 17.63 27.16 -27.33
CA GLY A 991 17.24 27.15 -28.75
C GLY A 991 16.30 26.02 -29.13
N LYS A 992 15.92 26.00 -30.42
CA LYS A 992 14.90 25.09 -30.98
C LYS A 992 15.23 23.62 -30.70
N GLY A 993 14.27 22.87 -30.17
CA GLY A 993 14.43 21.44 -29.91
C GLY A 993 15.36 21.08 -28.75
N ALA A 994 15.77 22.05 -27.92
CA ALA A 994 16.47 21.77 -26.66
C ALA A 994 15.50 21.21 -25.62
N GLY A 995 15.93 20.27 -24.78
CA GLY A 995 15.04 19.68 -23.78
C GLY A 995 15.73 19.01 -22.59
N VAL A 996 14.90 18.60 -21.63
CA VAL A 996 15.30 17.90 -20.40
C VAL A 996 14.51 16.61 -20.26
N ARG A 997 15.18 15.53 -19.83
CA ARG A 997 14.52 14.24 -19.60
C ARG A 997 15.07 13.47 -18.40
N GLY A 998 14.19 12.82 -17.62
CA GLY A 998 14.59 11.70 -16.75
C GLY A 998 15.48 12.09 -15.56
N LEU A 999 15.32 13.31 -15.04
CA LEU A 999 16.09 13.85 -13.92
C LEU A 999 15.22 14.67 -12.97
N ARG A 1000 15.75 14.97 -11.79
CA ARG A 1000 15.10 15.82 -10.78
C ARG A 1000 15.89 17.08 -10.49
N VAL A 1001 15.17 18.14 -10.10
CA VAL A 1001 15.75 19.38 -9.59
C VAL A 1001 15.26 19.61 -8.17
N PHE A 1002 16.19 19.70 -7.22
CA PHE A 1002 15.91 19.92 -5.81
C PHE A 1002 16.70 21.13 -5.30
N TYR A 1003 16.09 21.92 -4.41
CA TYR A 1003 16.67 23.12 -3.82
C TYR A 1003 16.92 22.92 -2.32
N PRO A 1004 18.14 22.54 -1.89
CA PRO A 1004 18.41 22.21 -0.48
C PRO A 1004 18.12 23.33 0.51
N GLN A 1005 18.25 24.57 0.05
CA GLN A 1005 18.07 25.77 0.87
C GLN A 1005 16.62 26.30 0.85
N ASN A 1006 15.68 25.55 0.26
CA ASN A 1006 14.25 25.83 0.27
C ASN A 1006 13.53 24.81 1.16
N ASN A 1007 13.92 24.78 2.44
CA ASN A 1007 13.43 23.85 3.46
C ASN A 1007 12.17 24.41 4.14
N PRO A 1008 10.99 23.79 3.99
CA PRO A 1008 9.76 24.31 4.61
C PRO A 1008 9.72 24.24 6.14
N ALA A 1009 10.57 23.43 6.77
CA ALA A 1009 10.74 23.41 8.23
C ALA A 1009 11.31 24.73 8.78
N GLU A 1010 12.11 25.41 7.97
CA GLU A 1010 12.72 26.70 8.32
C GLU A 1010 11.95 27.85 7.66
N SER A 1011 12.04 27.95 6.32
CA SER A 1011 11.37 28.97 5.52
C SER A 1011 11.41 28.62 4.03
N VAL A 1012 10.29 28.85 3.34
CA VAL A 1012 10.22 28.79 1.88
C VAL A 1012 10.39 30.20 1.33
N VAL A 1013 11.22 30.36 0.29
CA VAL A 1013 11.48 31.64 -0.40
C VAL A 1013 11.34 31.50 -1.91
N SER A 1014 11.26 32.63 -2.61
CA SER A 1014 11.16 32.63 -4.07
C SER A 1014 12.41 32.09 -4.76
N TYR A 1015 12.22 31.39 -5.88
CA TYR A 1015 13.27 30.98 -6.82
C TYR A 1015 12.80 31.28 -8.25
N PRO A 1016 13.73 31.47 -9.21
CA PRO A 1016 13.39 31.52 -10.62
C PRO A 1016 12.81 30.17 -11.08
N TYR A 1017 12.32 30.10 -12.31
CA TYR A 1017 11.90 28.83 -12.89
C TYR A 1017 13.06 27.81 -12.87
N ALA A 1018 12.77 26.58 -12.50
CA ALA A 1018 13.75 25.49 -12.59
C ALA A 1018 14.14 25.20 -14.05
N VAL A 1019 13.19 25.29 -14.97
CA VAL A 1019 13.42 25.14 -16.42
C VAL A 1019 12.74 26.27 -17.21
N ARG A 1020 13.47 26.89 -18.13
CA ARG A 1020 12.92 27.91 -19.05
C ARG A 1020 13.35 27.69 -20.49
N GLY A 1021 12.42 27.85 -21.44
CA GLY A 1021 12.71 27.78 -22.88
C GLY A 1021 11.69 28.54 -23.73
N HIS A 1022 12.15 29.37 -24.66
CA HIS A 1022 11.26 30.21 -25.47
C HIS A 1022 11.42 29.97 -26.98
N ALA A 1023 11.93 28.80 -27.35
CA ALA A 1023 12.09 28.39 -28.73
C ALA A 1023 11.15 27.23 -29.06
N GLY A 1024 10.74 27.13 -30.33
CA GLY A 1024 9.87 26.03 -30.77
C GLY A 1024 10.46 24.64 -30.48
N GLY A 1025 9.61 23.71 -30.11
CA GLY A 1025 9.96 22.32 -29.83
C GLY A 1025 10.78 22.12 -28.56
N ASN A 1026 10.81 23.08 -27.62
CA ASN A 1026 11.39 22.84 -26.30
C ASN A 1026 10.54 21.84 -25.49
N TYR A 1027 11.18 21.00 -24.69
CA TYR A 1027 10.45 19.97 -23.94
C TYR A 1027 11.06 19.58 -22.59
N VAL A 1028 10.20 19.11 -21.69
CA VAL A 1028 10.54 18.55 -20.37
C VAL A 1028 9.75 17.26 -20.17
N ILE A 1029 10.44 16.12 -20.00
CA ILE A 1029 9.82 14.78 -19.98
C ILE A 1029 10.33 13.95 -18.78
N ASN A 1030 9.46 13.27 -18.03
CA ASN A 1030 9.85 12.39 -16.90
C ASN A 1030 10.74 13.12 -15.87
N ALA A 1031 10.35 14.34 -15.47
CA ALA A 1031 11.15 15.19 -14.58
C ALA A 1031 10.44 15.46 -13.25
N GLY A 1032 11.20 15.48 -12.17
CA GLY A 1032 10.68 15.74 -10.82
C GLY A 1032 11.16 17.06 -10.20
N PHE A 1033 10.28 17.73 -9.47
CA PHE A 1033 10.54 19.02 -8.83
C PHE A 1033 10.00 19.01 -7.39
N PRO A 1034 10.70 18.38 -6.42
CA PRO A 1034 10.14 18.13 -5.10
C PRO A 1034 9.84 19.39 -4.27
N ASN A 1035 10.50 20.52 -4.56
CA ASN A 1035 10.36 21.75 -3.77
C ASN A 1035 10.64 23.05 -4.57
N ALA A 1036 10.26 23.07 -5.85
CA ALA A 1036 10.49 24.24 -6.69
C ALA A 1036 9.50 25.37 -6.34
N TRP A 1037 9.96 26.62 -6.34
CA TRP A 1037 9.05 27.77 -6.27
C TRP A 1037 8.32 27.96 -7.60
N ASN A 1038 9.10 28.14 -8.67
CA ASN A 1038 8.64 28.16 -10.05
C ASN A 1038 9.23 26.93 -10.78
N GLY A 1039 8.39 26.13 -11.43
CA GLY A 1039 8.77 24.88 -12.10
C GLY A 1039 9.27 25.12 -13.51
N ILE A 1040 8.35 25.18 -14.48
CA ILE A 1040 8.63 25.18 -15.92
C ILE A 1040 7.99 26.40 -16.59
N ASP A 1041 8.75 27.08 -17.46
CA ASP A 1041 8.29 28.21 -18.28
C ASP A 1041 8.66 27.98 -19.75
N LEU A 1042 7.68 27.67 -20.59
CA LEU A 1042 7.88 27.36 -22.01
C LEU A 1042 7.05 28.25 -22.94
N SER A 1043 7.63 28.64 -24.07
CA SER A 1043 6.89 29.25 -25.19
C SER A 1043 7.46 28.85 -26.55
N GLY A 1044 6.71 29.11 -27.62
CA GLY A 1044 7.03 28.71 -29.00
C GLY A 1044 6.22 27.51 -29.49
N ASP A 1045 6.31 27.23 -30.80
CA ASP A 1045 5.51 26.19 -31.45
C ASP A 1045 5.94 24.78 -31.01
N GLY A 1046 4.96 23.92 -30.69
CA GLY A 1046 5.16 22.49 -30.44
C GLY A 1046 5.96 22.18 -29.18
N VAL A 1047 5.90 23.03 -28.16
CA VAL A 1047 6.48 22.73 -26.83
C VAL A 1047 5.77 21.54 -26.18
N VAL A 1048 6.51 20.76 -25.38
CA VAL A 1048 5.96 19.56 -24.72
C VAL A 1048 6.40 19.47 -23.26
N VAL A 1049 5.45 19.42 -22.33
CA VAL A 1049 5.68 19.00 -20.95
C VAL A 1049 4.98 17.66 -20.74
N ARG A 1050 5.69 16.63 -20.31
CA ARG A 1050 5.09 15.31 -20.10
C ARG A 1050 5.63 14.60 -18.88
N LYS A 1051 4.77 13.98 -18.08
CA LYS A 1051 5.16 13.16 -16.92
C LYS A 1051 6.05 13.93 -15.95
N VAL A 1052 5.55 15.07 -15.50
CA VAL A 1052 6.21 15.91 -14.51
C VAL A 1052 5.50 15.75 -13.17
N ALA A 1053 6.29 15.57 -12.11
CA ALA A 1053 5.78 15.44 -10.75
C ALA A 1053 6.51 16.34 -9.74
N GLY A 1054 5.85 16.72 -8.65
CA GLY A 1054 6.51 17.49 -7.58
C GLY A 1054 5.58 18.35 -6.73
N ALA A 1055 6.19 19.21 -5.91
CA ALA A 1055 5.50 20.27 -5.18
C ALA A 1055 6.01 21.62 -5.71
N PHE A 1056 5.06 22.49 -6.08
CA PHE A 1056 5.33 23.80 -6.65
C PHE A 1056 4.69 24.88 -5.77
N PHE A 1057 5.48 25.86 -5.33
CA PHE A 1057 4.96 26.86 -4.38
C PHE A 1057 4.22 28.02 -5.04
N ASP A 1058 4.49 28.35 -6.31
CA ASP A 1058 3.81 29.45 -7.03
C ASP A 1058 3.38 29.05 -8.46
N HIS A 1059 4.30 28.79 -9.39
CA HIS A 1059 3.93 28.34 -10.74
C HIS A 1059 4.53 26.96 -11.03
N ALA A 1060 3.70 25.96 -11.30
CA ALA A 1060 4.22 24.66 -11.75
C ALA A 1060 4.62 24.71 -13.23
N ILE A 1061 3.68 25.10 -14.11
CA ILE A 1061 3.89 25.16 -15.56
C ILE A 1061 3.30 26.46 -16.12
N ALA A 1062 4.12 27.27 -16.77
CA ALA A 1062 3.70 28.43 -17.54
C ALA A 1062 3.92 28.18 -19.04
N ILE A 1063 2.87 28.35 -19.85
CA ILE A 1063 2.91 28.24 -21.31
C ILE A 1063 2.62 29.62 -21.94
N GLY A 1064 3.62 30.20 -22.59
CA GLY A 1064 3.49 31.46 -23.32
C GLY A 1064 3.07 31.28 -24.79
N PRO A 1065 3.23 32.32 -25.63
CA PRO A 1065 2.77 32.31 -27.01
C PRO A 1065 3.40 31.21 -27.87
N GLY A 1066 2.59 30.49 -28.65
CA GLY A 1066 3.02 29.40 -29.52
C GLY A 1066 1.86 28.54 -30.00
N ARG A 1067 2.09 27.71 -31.03
CA ARG A 1067 1.06 26.83 -31.62
C ARG A 1067 1.28 25.36 -31.28
N GLY A 1068 0.21 24.64 -30.94
CA GLY A 1068 0.21 23.18 -30.86
C GLY A 1068 1.06 22.60 -29.73
N GLY A 1069 1.23 23.34 -28.62
CA GLY A 1069 1.90 22.85 -27.41
C GLY A 1069 1.11 21.74 -26.72
N ARG A 1070 1.79 20.95 -25.87
CA ARG A 1070 1.16 19.84 -25.12
C ARG A 1070 1.64 19.76 -23.68
N VAL A 1071 0.72 19.51 -22.76
CA VAL A 1071 0.99 19.23 -21.34
C VAL A 1071 0.29 17.93 -20.96
N GLU A 1072 1.06 16.90 -20.62
CA GLU A 1072 0.55 15.51 -20.55
C GLU A 1072 1.01 14.79 -19.26
N GLY A 1073 0.08 14.24 -18.46
CA GLY A 1073 0.43 13.39 -17.31
C GLY A 1073 1.15 14.13 -16.19
N VAL A 1074 0.62 15.25 -15.73
CA VAL A 1074 1.20 16.06 -14.64
C VAL A 1074 0.54 15.69 -13.32
N LEU A 1075 1.36 15.38 -12.31
CA LEU A 1075 0.92 15.07 -10.96
C LEU A 1075 1.61 16.01 -9.97
N SER A 1076 0.85 16.88 -9.29
CA SER A 1076 1.43 17.68 -8.21
C SER A 1076 0.73 17.47 -6.88
N ASN A 1077 1.54 17.20 -5.86
CA ASN A 1077 1.10 17.00 -4.48
C ASN A 1077 2.18 17.55 -3.54
N GLY A 1078 1.76 18.27 -2.50
CA GLY A 1078 2.65 18.89 -1.51
C GLY A 1078 3.55 17.87 -0.81
N ASN A 1079 3.10 16.62 -0.66
CA ASN A 1079 3.85 15.54 0.00
C ASN A 1079 5.17 15.19 -0.71
N ALA A 1080 5.36 15.63 -1.96
CA ALA A 1080 6.61 15.46 -2.67
C ALA A 1080 7.80 16.11 -1.93
N VAL A 1081 7.58 17.16 -1.13
CA VAL A 1081 8.66 17.81 -0.37
C VAL A 1081 9.07 17.04 0.89
N THR A 1082 8.15 16.30 1.50
CA THR A 1082 8.38 15.60 2.78
C THR A 1082 8.91 14.19 2.60
N ARG A 1083 8.67 13.60 1.42
CA ARG A 1083 9.01 12.21 1.09
C ARG A 1083 10.42 12.02 0.51
N VAL A 1084 11.20 13.09 0.42
CA VAL A 1084 12.56 13.07 -0.12
C VAL A 1084 13.57 12.36 0.79
N GLY A 1085 14.54 11.68 0.17
CA GLY A 1085 15.64 10.96 0.82
C GLY A 1085 16.98 11.67 0.89
N TYR A 1086 16.99 12.99 0.74
CA TYR A 1086 18.24 13.77 0.65
C TYR A 1086 18.93 14.01 2.00
N GLN A 1087 18.43 13.41 3.09
CA GLN A 1087 19.08 13.37 4.41
C GLN A 1087 19.42 14.77 4.97
N GLN A 1088 18.60 15.78 4.68
CA GLN A 1088 18.88 17.16 5.07
C GLN A 1088 18.70 17.36 6.58
N PRO A 1089 19.62 18.06 7.26
CA PRO A 1089 19.42 18.51 8.64
C PRO A 1089 18.14 19.32 8.78
N TYR A 1090 17.43 19.12 9.90
CA TYR A 1090 16.17 19.83 10.21
C TYR A 1090 15.13 19.80 9.10
N TRP A 1091 15.08 18.74 8.28
CA TRP A 1091 14.00 18.57 7.31
C TRP A 1091 12.70 18.18 8.03
N MET A 1092 11.56 18.65 7.51
CA MET A 1092 10.27 18.35 8.14
C MET A 1092 9.79 16.92 7.85
N ASN A 1093 8.94 16.40 8.74
CA ASN A 1093 8.18 15.17 8.51
C ASN A 1093 6.80 15.46 7.86
N GLU A 1094 6.16 14.41 7.32
CA GLU A 1094 4.88 14.52 6.61
C GLU A 1094 3.71 14.92 7.54
N GLY A 1095 3.79 14.63 8.84
CA GLY A 1095 2.71 14.91 9.81
C GLY A 1095 2.34 16.39 9.95
N ARG A 1096 3.20 17.32 9.51
CA ARG A 1096 2.96 18.79 9.55
C ARG A 1096 2.82 19.42 8.18
N ILE A 1097 2.50 18.63 7.16
CA ILE A 1097 2.48 19.09 5.78
C ILE A 1097 1.47 20.20 5.49
N PHE A 1098 0.27 20.13 6.06
CA PHE A 1098 -0.74 21.16 5.87
C PHE A 1098 -0.28 22.50 6.44
N GLU A 1099 0.22 22.48 7.68
CA GLU A 1099 0.68 23.66 8.40
C GLU A 1099 1.88 24.33 7.72
N LEU A 1100 2.87 23.56 7.26
CA LEU A 1100 4.15 24.12 6.82
C LEU A 1100 4.24 24.32 5.30
N VAL A 1101 3.44 23.62 4.50
CA VAL A 1101 3.55 23.59 3.03
C VAL A 1101 2.24 24.03 2.37
N ILE A 1102 1.17 23.25 2.56
CA ILE A 1102 -0.05 23.39 1.76
C ILE A 1102 -0.83 24.65 2.13
N ASP A 1103 -1.25 24.81 3.39
CA ASP A 1103 -2.05 25.95 3.83
C ASP A 1103 -1.22 27.23 3.93
N LYS A 1104 0.07 27.07 4.25
CA LYS A 1104 0.96 28.21 4.41
C LYS A 1104 1.25 28.90 3.09
N TYR A 1105 1.46 28.12 2.02
CA TYR A 1105 1.91 28.61 0.72
C TYR A 1105 1.01 28.16 -0.44
N MET A 1106 0.93 26.85 -0.71
CA MET A 1106 0.38 26.36 -1.99
C MET A 1106 -1.09 26.74 -2.21
N ARG A 1107 -1.96 26.56 -1.22
CA ARG A 1107 -3.38 26.93 -1.32
C ARG A 1107 -3.64 28.42 -1.46
N LYS A 1108 -2.65 29.27 -1.19
CA LYS A 1108 -2.78 30.73 -1.29
C LYS A 1108 -2.38 31.28 -2.64
N ILE A 1109 -1.42 30.63 -3.31
CA ILE A 1109 -0.78 31.22 -4.49
C ILE A 1109 -0.42 30.24 -5.59
N ALA A 1110 -0.41 28.92 -5.38
CA ALA A 1110 0.11 27.99 -6.38
C ALA A 1110 -0.87 27.75 -7.54
N LYS A 1111 -0.36 27.73 -8.78
CA LYS A 1111 -1.11 27.38 -10.00
C LYS A 1111 -0.42 26.24 -10.74
N ILE A 1112 -1.17 25.23 -11.18
CA ILE A 1112 -0.58 24.09 -11.89
C ILE A 1112 -0.27 24.42 -13.36
N VAL A 1113 -1.20 25.03 -14.09
CA VAL A 1113 -0.95 25.44 -15.49
C VAL A 1113 -1.44 26.86 -15.71
N THR A 1114 -0.54 27.73 -16.15
CA THR A 1114 -0.86 29.11 -16.57
C THR A 1114 -0.60 29.28 -18.06
N VAL A 1115 -1.54 29.89 -18.79
CA VAL A 1115 -1.48 30.04 -20.25
C VAL A 1115 -1.64 31.51 -20.64
N GLU A 1116 -0.72 31.98 -21.49
CA GLU A 1116 -0.76 33.33 -22.07
C GLU A 1116 -0.39 33.31 -23.56
N GLY A 1117 -1.40 33.45 -24.43
CA GLY A 1117 -1.24 33.62 -25.87
C GLY A 1117 -0.98 32.34 -26.67
N ALA A 1118 -1.13 31.16 -26.06
CA ALA A 1118 -1.01 29.88 -26.78
C ALA A 1118 -2.21 29.61 -27.70
N SER A 1119 -2.02 28.90 -28.81
CA SER A 1119 -3.09 28.47 -29.71
C SER A 1119 -3.01 26.96 -29.99
N GLY A 1120 -4.14 26.27 -29.89
CA GLY A 1120 -4.22 24.82 -30.03
C GLY A 1120 -3.37 24.07 -28.98
N LEU A 1121 -3.29 24.59 -27.76
CA LEU A 1121 -2.65 23.91 -26.64
C LEU A 1121 -3.55 22.77 -26.16
N THR A 1122 -3.00 21.58 -26.00
CA THR A 1122 -3.73 20.43 -25.45
C THR A 1122 -3.19 20.02 -24.09
N LEU A 1123 -4.07 19.85 -23.10
CA LEU A 1123 -3.76 19.27 -21.80
C LEU A 1123 -4.38 17.87 -21.73
N LEU A 1124 -3.62 16.87 -21.29
CA LEU A 1124 -4.13 15.52 -21.02
C LEU A 1124 -3.63 15.04 -19.66
N ASN A 1125 -4.52 14.54 -18.82
CA ASN A 1125 -4.17 13.92 -17.54
C ASN A 1125 -3.37 14.86 -16.62
N VAL A 1126 -4.00 15.96 -16.16
CA VAL A 1126 -3.36 16.97 -15.30
C VAL A 1126 -4.06 17.00 -13.96
N PHE A 1127 -3.30 16.83 -12.87
CA PHE A 1127 -3.83 16.76 -11.52
C PHE A 1127 -3.05 17.60 -10.50
N ALA A 1128 -3.77 18.36 -9.67
CA ALA A 1128 -3.22 19.18 -8.59
C ALA A 1128 -3.90 18.90 -7.25
N TYR A 1129 -3.10 18.67 -6.21
CA TYR A 1129 -3.54 18.57 -4.81
C TYR A 1129 -2.99 19.72 -3.97
N GLY A 1130 -3.86 20.49 -3.31
CA GLY A 1130 -3.45 21.54 -2.37
C GLY A 1130 -3.03 22.87 -3.02
N PHE A 1131 -3.52 23.17 -4.22
CA PHE A 1131 -3.16 24.38 -4.99
C PHE A 1131 -4.14 25.53 -4.76
N HIS A 1132 -3.82 26.74 -5.22
CA HIS A 1132 -4.80 27.82 -5.32
C HIS A 1132 -5.64 27.63 -6.61
N ASP A 1133 -5.00 27.50 -7.78
CA ASP A 1133 -5.72 27.30 -9.05
C ASP A 1133 -5.22 26.09 -9.85
N GLY A 1134 -6.15 25.51 -10.61
CA GLY A 1134 -5.91 24.50 -11.63
C GLY A 1134 -5.33 25.11 -12.92
N LEU A 1135 -6.16 25.19 -13.95
CA LEU A 1135 -5.85 25.79 -15.24
C LEU A 1135 -6.23 27.28 -15.26
N VAL A 1136 -5.25 28.16 -15.42
CA VAL A 1136 -5.43 29.62 -15.55
C VAL A 1136 -5.10 30.06 -16.97
N VAL A 1137 -6.09 30.54 -17.73
CA VAL A 1137 -5.95 31.02 -19.10
C VAL A 1137 -6.18 32.53 -19.14
N ASN A 1138 -5.10 33.30 -19.23
CA ASN A 1138 -5.19 34.75 -19.38
C ASN A 1138 -5.61 35.14 -20.81
N SER A 1139 -5.06 34.44 -21.80
CA SER A 1139 -5.44 34.49 -23.21
C SER A 1139 -4.99 33.22 -23.91
N GLY A 1140 -5.72 32.77 -24.94
CA GLY A 1140 -5.29 31.65 -25.79
C GLY A 1140 -6.40 30.71 -26.21
N GLN A 1141 -6.01 29.56 -26.77
CA GLN A 1141 -6.90 28.45 -27.10
C GLN A 1141 -6.38 27.16 -26.44
N VAL A 1142 -7.21 26.55 -25.59
CA VAL A 1142 -6.84 25.38 -24.77
C VAL A 1142 -7.93 24.32 -24.80
N ASP A 1143 -7.57 23.10 -25.20
CA ASP A 1143 -8.39 21.91 -25.05
C ASP A 1143 -7.82 21.03 -23.92
N ALA A 1144 -8.52 20.93 -22.80
CA ALA A 1144 -8.11 20.15 -21.64
C ALA A 1144 -8.91 18.84 -21.51
N PHE A 1145 -8.21 17.76 -21.21
CA PHE A 1145 -8.76 16.42 -21.09
C PHE A 1145 -8.30 15.78 -19.78
N ASN A 1146 -9.22 15.25 -18.99
CA ASN A 1146 -8.94 14.66 -17.68
C ASN A 1146 -8.16 15.66 -16.79
N LEU A 1147 -8.85 16.72 -16.36
CA LEU A 1147 -8.31 17.77 -15.49
C LEU A 1147 -8.88 17.61 -14.08
N GLY A 1148 -8.02 17.52 -13.07
CA GLY A 1148 -8.48 17.36 -11.68
C GLY A 1148 -7.80 18.32 -10.71
N THR A 1149 -8.58 18.79 -9.74
CA THR A 1149 -8.08 19.59 -8.61
C THR A 1149 -8.71 19.12 -7.30
N ASP A 1150 -7.86 18.80 -6.34
CA ASP A 1150 -8.27 18.49 -4.98
C ASP A 1150 -7.71 19.52 -3.99
N ASN A 1151 -8.48 19.78 -2.95
CA ASN A 1151 -8.04 20.58 -1.81
C ASN A 1151 -7.57 22.00 -2.20
N LEU A 1152 -8.31 22.69 -3.06
CA LEU A 1152 -8.03 24.06 -3.49
C LEU A 1152 -8.10 25.09 -2.35
N GLY A 1153 -7.46 26.24 -2.54
CA GLY A 1153 -7.71 27.46 -1.76
C GLY A 1153 -9.18 27.89 -1.80
N GLY A 1154 -9.66 28.60 -0.77
CA GLY A 1154 -11.08 28.93 -0.61
C GLY A 1154 -11.67 29.77 -1.76
N ASP A 1155 -10.85 30.59 -2.40
CA ASP A 1155 -11.14 31.43 -3.58
C ASP A 1155 -10.50 30.89 -4.88
N GLY A 1156 -10.00 29.66 -4.84
CA GLY A 1156 -9.35 28.97 -5.94
C GLY A 1156 -10.31 28.40 -6.98
N HIS A 1157 -9.83 28.22 -8.21
CA HIS A 1157 -10.62 27.69 -9.34
C HIS A 1157 -9.97 26.47 -9.99
N THR A 1158 -10.76 25.48 -10.41
CA THR A 1158 -10.25 24.41 -11.30
C THR A 1158 -9.90 24.96 -12.68
N VAL A 1159 -10.76 25.82 -13.23
CA VAL A 1159 -10.54 26.52 -14.50
C VAL A 1159 -10.85 28.00 -14.31
N GLN A 1160 -9.88 28.85 -14.63
CA GLN A 1160 -10.06 30.30 -14.66
C GLN A 1160 -9.71 30.81 -16.05
N VAL A 1161 -10.63 31.53 -16.69
CA VAL A 1161 -10.44 32.09 -18.04
C VAL A 1161 -10.71 33.59 -18.01
N VAL A 1162 -9.70 34.39 -18.35
CA VAL A 1162 -9.89 35.83 -18.55
C VAL A 1162 -10.41 36.09 -19.96
N SER A 1163 -9.76 35.50 -20.97
CA SER A 1163 -10.15 35.59 -22.37
C SER A 1163 -9.61 34.38 -23.15
N GLY A 1164 -10.26 34.01 -24.25
CA GLY A 1164 -9.80 32.88 -25.09
C GLY A 1164 -10.90 31.90 -25.43
N ASP A 1165 -10.48 30.81 -26.08
CA ASP A 1165 -11.32 29.66 -26.44
C ASP A 1165 -10.87 28.47 -25.60
N VAL A 1166 -11.65 28.11 -24.58
CA VAL A 1166 -11.26 27.08 -23.61
C VAL A 1166 -12.36 26.04 -23.51
N GLU A 1167 -11.97 24.79 -23.73
CA GLU A 1167 -12.82 23.62 -23.61
C GLU A 1167 -12.15 22.60 -22.68
N ALA A 1168 -12.90 22.05 -21.71
CA ALA A 1168 -12.39 21.03 -20.81
C ALA A 1168 -13.35 19.83 -20.72
N THR A 1169 -12.81 18.62 -20.85
CA THR A 1169 -13.57 17.37 -20.82
C THR A 1169 -13.08 16.47 -19.70
N ASN A 1170 -14.02 15.89 -18.95
CA ASN A 1170 -13.77 15.10 -17.73
C ASN A 1170 -13.01 15.94 -16.69
N LEU A 1171 -13.76 16.79 -15.98
CA LEU A 1171 -13.23 17.64 -14.93
C LEU A 1171 -13.60 17.05 -13.56
N ALA A 1172 -12.63 16.91 -12.66
CA ALA A 1172 -12.84 16.44 -11.29
C ALA A 1172 -12.48 17.53 -10.27
N ARG A 1173 -13.38 17.86 -9.34
CA ARG A 1173 -13.12 18.88 -8.31
C ARG A 1173 -13.77 18.59 -6.96
N TYR A 1174 -12.96 18.65 -5.90
CA TYR A 1174 -13.43 18.48 -4.51
C TYR A 1174 -14.03 19.77 -3.95
N ASN A 1175 -13.24 20.84 -3.85
CA ASN A 1175 -13.61 22.16 -3.31
C ASN A 1175 -13.12 23.30 -4.22
N GLY A 1176 -13.36 24.55 -3.80
CA GLY A 1176 -13.13 25.75 -4.63
C GLY A 1176 -14.28 25.95 -5.62
N ALA A 1177 -14.08 26.78 -6.63
CA ALA A 1177 -15.03 26.98 -7.73
C ALA A 1177 -14.63 26.14 -8.96
N THR A 1178 -15.59 25.60 -9.69
CA THR A 1178 -15.29 24.84 -10.91
C THR A 1178 -14.74 25.75 -12.02
N LEU A 1179 -15.41 26.89 -12.24
CA LEU A 1179 -15.13 27.79 -13.35
C LEU A 1179 -15.30 29.25 -12.96
N SER A 1180 -14.38 30.10 -13.45
CA SER A 1180 -14.61 31.53 -13.63
C SER A 1180 -14.27 31.94 -15.06
N GLY A 1181 -15.15 32.70 -15.72
CA GLY A 1181 -14.96 33.16 -17.10
C GLY A 1181 -15.57 32.26 -18.19
N PRO A 1182 -15.32 32.57 -19.48
CA PRO A 1182 -15.96 31.88 -20.61
C PRO A 1182 -15.22 30.58 -20.96
N ALA A 1183 -15.75 29.44 -20.53
CA ALA A 1183 -15.28 28.12 -20.95
C ALA A 1183 -16.44 27.14 -21.14
N THR A 1184 -16.24 26.18 -22.05
CA THR A 1184 -17.14 25.04 -22.24
C THR A 1184 -16.61 23.84 -21.48
N LEU A 1185 -17.42 23.29 -20.56
CA LEU A 1185 -17.05 22.13 -19.77
C LEU A 1185 -17.95 20.94 -20.10
N HIS A 1186 -17.32 19.77 -20.27
CA HIS A 1186 -17.99 18.48 -20.47
C HIS A 1186 -17.66 17.55 -19.31
N ASN A 1187 -18.65 16.80 -18.84
CA ASN A 1187 -18.48 15.81 -17.75
C ASN A 1187 -17.84 16.43 -16.50
N VAL A 1188 -18.53 17.38 -15.88
CA VAL A 1188 -18.12 17.96 -14.59
C VAL A 1188 -18.47 17.01 -13.45
N MET A 1189 -17.46 16.50 -12.74
CA MET A 1189 -17.57 15.70 -11.51
C MET A 1189 -17.22 16.57 -10.31
N VAL A 1190 -18.23 16.92 -9.52
CA VAL A 1190 -18.11 17.83 -8.38
C VAL A 1190 -18.83 17.26 -7.16
N ILE A 1191 -18.26 17.46 -5.98
CA ILE A 1191 -18.89 17.08 -4.72
C ILE A 1191 -19.01 18.29 -3.79
N ASN A 1192 -19.91 18.20 -2.81
CA ASN A 1192 -20.14 19.24 -1.79
C ASN A 1192 -20.47 20.65 -2.36
N VAL A 1193 -21.16 20.72 -3.51
CA VAL A 1193 -21.60 21.97 -4.14
C VAL A 1193 -23.10 22.19 -4.05
N VAL A 1194 -23.51 23.45 -3.98
CA VAL A 1194 -24.92 23.83 -4.13
C VAL A 1194 -25.24 23.91 -5.61
N GLN A 1195 -26.20 23.10 -6.05
CA GLN A 1195 -26.71 23.10 -7.42
C GLN A 1195 -28.15 23.62 -7.46
N ARG A 1196 -28.55 24.15 -8.61
CA ARG A 1196 -29.92 24.60 -8.89
C ARG A 1196 -30.40 24.08 -10.24
N SER A 1197 -31.68 23.76 -10.28
CA SER A 1197 -32.39 23.34 -11.48
C SER A 1197 -32.77 24.55 -12.34
N ILE A 1198 -32.46 24.49 -13.64
CA ILE A 1198 -32.87 25.49 -14.62
C ILE A 1198 -33.70 24.82 -15.70
N ALA A 1199 -34.94 25.29 -15.88
CA ALA A 1199 -35.85 24.79 -16.89
C ALA A 1199 -36.32 25.92 -17.82
N VAL A 1200 -36.53 25.60 -19.10
CA VAL A 1200 -37.11 26.51 -20.09
C VAL A 1200 -38.40 25.93 -20.67
N GLN A 1201 -39.34 26.81 -21.01
CA GLN A 1201 -40.59 26.44 -21.66
C GLN A 1201 -40.94 27.47 -22.75
N ALA A 1202 -41.40 27.00 -23.91
CA ALA A 1202 -41.99 27.86 -24.94
C ALA A 1202 -43.49 28.05 -24.70
N ASN A 1203 -43.99 29.28 -24.85
CA ASN A 1203 -45.41 29.62 -24.85
C ASN A 1203 -45.77 30.29 -26.19
N GLY A 1204 -46.38 29.53 -27.10
CA GLY A 1204 -46.63 29.92 -28.50
C GLY A 1204 -45.78 29.13 -29.49
N ASN A 1205 -45.80 29.53 -30.78
CA ASN A 1205 -45.05 28.85 -31.84
C ASN A 1205 -43.56 29.26 -31.82
N GLY A 1206 -42.70 28.46 -31.20
CA GLY A 1206 -41.25 28.70 -31.15
C GLY A 1206 -40.51 27.60 -30.40
N THR A 1207 -39.18 27.68 -30.37
CA THR A 1207 -38.30 26.72 -29.69
C THR A 1207 -37.41 27.43 -28.69
N VAL A 1208 -36.98 26.70 -27.67
CA VAL A 1208 -36.10 27.20 -26.59
C VAL A 1208 -34.93 26.25 -26.38
N LYS A 1209 -33.78 26.81 -25.99
CA LYS A 1209 -32.56 26.06 -25.69
C LYS A 1209 -31.88 26.67 -24.47
N ILE A 1210 -31.30 25.82 -23.62
CA ILE A 1210 -30.37 26.21 -22.56
C ILE A 1210 -28.95 25.86 -23.03
N THR A 1211 -27.99 26.72 -22.72
CA THR A 1211 -26.56 26.54 -22.94
C THR A 1211 -25.82 26.97 -21.69
N GLY A 1212 -24.95 26.12 -21.16
CA GLY A 1212 -24.19 26.33 -19.94
C GLY A 1212 -23.56 25.03 -19.48
N ASN A 1213 -22.70 25.09 -18.46
CA ASN A 1213 -21.98 23.93 -17.95
C ASN A 1213 -22.86 23.17 -16.95
N GLU A 1214 -23.55 22.14 -17.44
CA GLU A 1214 -24.39 21.25 -16.64
C GLU A 1214 -23.51 20.38 -15.73
N SER A 1215 -23.82 20.36 -14.44
CA SER A 1215 -23.24 19.39 -13.49
C SER A 1215 -23.97 18.05 -13.56
N GLU A 1216 -25.29 18.08 -13.79
CA GLU A 1216 -26.15 16.95 -14.11
C GLU A 1216 -27.26 17.45 -15.07
N PRO A 1217 -28.05 16.57 -15.71
CA PRO A 1217 -29.07 17.01 -16.66
C PRO A 1217 -30.03 18.05 -16.07
N GLY A 1218 -30.02 19.28 -16.60
CA GLY A 1218 -30.84 20.40 -16.14
C GLY A 1218 -30.41 21.06 -14.83
N THR A 1219 -29.28 20.65 -14.23
CA THR A 1219 -28.74 21.25 -13.00
C THR A 1219 -27.40 21.92 -13.23
N TYR A 1220 -27.20 23.03 -12.52
CA TYR A 1220 -26.05 23.90 -12.68
C TYR A 1220 -25.53 24.32 -11.31
N GLU A 1221 -24.22 24.48 -11.18
CA GLU A 1221 -23.58 24.98 -9.96
C GLU A 1221 -24.03 26.42 -9.67
N VAL A 1222 -24.27 26.76 -8.41
CA VAL A 1222 -24.51 28.16 -8.00
C VAL A 1222 -23.29 29.01 -8.35
N GLY A 1223 -23.52 30.16 -8.99
CA GLY A 1223 -22.47 31.03 -9.51
C GLY A 1223 -22.11 30.76 -10.97
N ALA A 1224 -22.51 29.62 -11.54
CA ALA A 1224 -22.32 29.35 -12.97
C ALA A 1224 -23.16 30.28 -13.84
N GLN A 1225 -22.66 30.61 -15.03
CA GLN A 1225 -23.43 31.35 -16.03
C GLN A 1225 -24.19 30.40 -16.96
N VAL A 1226 -25.47 30.69 -17.17
CA VAL A 1226 -26.36 29.95 -18.08
C VAL A 1226 -26.98 30.92 -19.06
N THR A 1227 -27.02 30.53 -20.34
CA THR A 1227 -27.64 31.27 -21.43
C THR A 1227 -28.85 30.53 -21.95
N VAL A 1228 -30.01 31.19 -21.95
CA VAL A 1228 -31.23 30.70 -22.60
C VAL A 1228 -31.41 31.39 -23.94
N THR A 1229 -31.84 30.64 -24.97
CA THR A 1229 -32.06 31.15 -26.32
C THR A 1229 -33.43 30.72 -26.83
N ALA A 1230 -34.17 31.65 -27.41
CA ALA A 1230 -35.49 31.45 -28.00
C ALA A 1230 -35.44 31.72 -29.50
N ALA A 1231 -35.96 30.79 -30.31
CA ALA A 1231 -36.08 30.93 -31.75
C ALA A 1231 -37.56 30.86 -32.17
N PRO A 1232 -38.13 31.94 -32.75
CA PRO A 1232 -39.52 31.96 -33.18
C PRO A 1232 -39.76 31.02 -34.38
N GLY A 1233 -40.97 30.45 -34.46
CA GLY A 1233 -41.44 29.74 -35.65
C GLY A 1233 -41.66 30.70 -36.83
N SER A 1234 -41.96 30.17 -38.02
CA SER A 1234 -42.11 30.97 -39.25
C SER A 1234 -43.12 32.12 -39.11
N ASP A 1235 -44.17 31.93 -38.31
CA ASP A 1235 -45.34 32.80 -38.22
C ASP A 1235 -45.44 33.53 -36.87
N SER A 1236 -44.36 33.56 -36.08
CA SER A 1236 -44.33 34.22 -34.78
C SER A 1236 -43.14 35.15 -34.60
N VAL A 1237 -43.20 35.98 -33.57
CA VAL A 1237 -42.07 36.78 -33.05
C VAL A 1237 -41.85 36.46 -31.59
N PHE A 1238 -40.59 36.45 -31.16
CA PHE A 1238 -40.24 36.35 -29.74
C PHE A 1238 -40.58 37.68 -29.05
N ARG A 1239 -41.23 37.61 -27.89
CA ARG A 1239 -41.65 38.78 -27.10
C ARG A 1239 -40.78 39.00 -25.88
N ASP A 1240 -40.70 38.02 -24.98
CA ASP A 1240 -39.98 38.13 -23.71
C ASP A 1240 -39.70 36.76 -23.06
N TRP A 1241 -38.73 36.77 -22.14
CA TRP A 1241 -38.48 35.75 -21.14
C TRP A 1241 -39.13 36.14 -19.82
N ILE A 1242 -39.88 35.23 -19.19
CA ILE A 1242 -40.53 35.42 -17.89
C ILE A 1242 -40.05 34.41 -16.86
N VAL A 1243 -39.78 34.87 -15.63
CA VAL A 1243 -39.56 34.03 -14.43
C VAL A 1243 -40.57 34.42 -13.37
N ALA A 1244 -41.33 33.45 -12.84
CA ALA A 1244 -42.34 33.68 -11.80
C ALA A 1244 -43.29 34.86 -12.09
N GLY A 1245 -43.69 35.04 -13.36
CA GLY A 1245 -44.60 36.12 -13.80
C GLY A 1245 -43.92 37.47 -14.10
N THR A 1246 -42.62 37.62 -13.85
CA THR A 1246 -41.86 38.85 -14.12
C THR A 1246 -41.02 38.72 -15.39
N VAL A 1247 -41.05 39.74 -16.26
CA VAL A 1247 -40.17 39.81 -17.45
C VAL A 1247 -38.72 40.01 -17.02
N VAL A 1248 -37.85 39.07 -17.37
CA VAL A 1248 -36.41 39.12 -17.05
C VAL A 1248 -35.55 39.56 -18.25
N SER A 1249 -36.05 39.40 -19.48
CA SER A 1249 -35.37 39.87 -20.70
C SER A 1249 -36.35 39.97 -21.87
N THR A 1250 -36.15 40.95 -22.74
CA THR A 1250 -36.82 41.06 -24.05
C THR A 1250 -35.92 40.65 -25.21
N ALA A 1251 -34.66 40.29 -24.93
CA ALA A 1251 -33.74 39.75 -25.92
C ALA A 1251 -33.97 38.23 -26.07
N PRO A 1252 -33.97 37.69 -27.31
CA PRO A 1252 -34.15 36.26 -27.54
C PRO A 1252 -33.04 35.40 -26.92
N SER A 1253 -31.86 35.98 -26.69
CA SER A 1253 -30.78 35.37 -25.90
C SER A 1253 -30.61 36.10 -24.57
N TYR A 1254 -30.56 35.37 -23.47
CA TYR A 1254 -30.43 35.91 -22.12
C TYR A 1254 -29.47 35.06 -21.28
N THR A 1255 -28.39 35.66 -20.81
CA THR A 1255 -27.40 35.05 -19.92
C THR A 1255 -27.57 35.56 -18.50
N PHE A 1256 -27.55 34.67 -17.52
CA PHE A 1256 -27.67 35.01 -16.10
C PHE A 1256 -26.82 34.08 -15.23
N THR A 1257 -26.57 34.50 -13.99
CA THR A 1257 -25.87 33.70 -12.98
C THR A 1257 -26.86 32.86 -12.18
N VAL A 1258 -26.59 31.58 -12.03
CA VAL A 1258 -27.43 30.63 -11.28
C VAL A 1258 -27.33 30.91 -9.79
N SER A 1259 -28.46 31.15 -9.13
CA SER A 1259 -28.53 31.43 -7.68
C SER A 1259 -29.64 30.65 -6.97
N ALA A 1260 -30.72 30.34 -7.68
CA ALA A 1260 -31.87 29.59 -7.20
C ALA A 1260 -32.43 28.72 -8.33
N ASP A 1261 -33.36 27.82 -8.00
CA ASP A 1261 -34.12 27.07 -9.00
C ASP A 1261 -34.96 28.04 -9.84
N GLN A 1262 -34.92 27.90 -11.16
CA GLN A 1262 -35.62 28.82 -12.07
C GLN A 1262 -36.30 28.10 -13.22
N LYS A 1263 -37.52 28.53 -13.53
CA LYS A 1263 -38.25 28.16 -14.73
C LYS A 1263 -38.50 29.41 -15.59
N LEU A 1264 -37.87 29.46 -16.76
CA LEU A 1264 -37.97 30.55 -17.73
C LEU A 1264 -38.99 30.21 -18.82
N ILE A 1265 -39.93 31.11 -19.08
CA ILE A 1265 -40.94 30.96 -20.14
C ILE A 1265 -40.62 31.94 -21.27
N ALA A 1266 -40.35 31.45 -22.48
CA ALA A 1266 -40.26 32.27 -23.69
C ALA A 1266 -41.65 32.46 -24.29
N ASN A 1267 -42.13 33.70 -24.35
CA ASN A 1267 -43.41 34.02 -24.97
C ASN A 1267 -43.24 34.39 -26.44
N PHE A 1268 -44.05 33.76 -27.30
CA PHE A 1268 -44.12 34.04 -28.73
C PHE A 1268 -45.52 34.55 -29.08
N THR A 1269 -45.60 35.58 -29.90
CA THR A 1269 -46.86 36.12 -30.43
C THR A 1269 -46.93 35.92 -31.93
N MET A 1270 -48.14 35.76 -32.49
CA MET A 1270 -48.31 35.75 -33.95
C MET A 1270 -47.82 37.07 -34.56
N LYS A 1271 -47.26 36.97 -35.78
CA LYS A 1271 -46.82 38.12 -36.57
C LYS A 1271 -47.96 39.02 -37.00
#